data_AF-A0AAN6GJW6-F1
#
_entry.id   AF-A0AAN6GJW6-F1
#
_cell.length_a   1.000
_cell.length_b   1.000
_cell.length_c   1.000
_cell.angle_alpha   90.00
_cell.angle_beta   90.00
_cell.angle_gamma   90.00
#
_symmetry.space_group_name_H-M   'P 1'
#
loop_
_entity.id
_entity.type
_entity.pdbx_description
1 polymer ?
#
loop_
_entity_poly.entity_id
_entity_poly.type
_entity_poly.pdbx_seq_one_letter_code
_entity_poly.pdbx_strand_id
1 'polypeptide(L)'
;MSATQGSVLAQASVFAGGLALGLGSAYALSRNALAPASKVSKSHRSKLQKQHNKQQQQQQQHQQQHVPAVEQLDPAAAKGAGPAGEAATGGAGAAAAVLNGAAPSANIALNALGQPAVSPLQSGVLPEPAIQNRARILDTRADLTSLSHIPATQPSSAPVWLVGLPDGASATPYTALTAIEKVAYANSNTIFVYEAETNTGGFGAWTEQEAATATAKGWVAGRPKVFSKLQIRTGAATAIAGYLSSHSRTTADAGALSGNDTVVTALTNVDGLVSMAPALAAIEPSSSSQPRLVLQVSSASQNLTDGSLAITNDYASVLSATSALDLGSADFNIVLSSTREEAVATTAALYTASPAAEHTVHVFDGAFSAREVAPLSVPADAFRKSQSAISSRGAAHVADALYAKGLGHFSYFGPAAPRVLLVVPNSDRFAAAKAVLGALDLAEVGILSARILRPWSDDAFTAAVPASVEVIHVLDESRLPGRAGGLLFDEVFASVLNRRLFTKDSKSPTVFPLSLRSSTQLGSAAWASILRQLSGSSAKSGALSADEVASTAAQPVDLVTPVKGGKLATFIDVDPSSSATAYLGPLVARTFRERGAFTNIEARLLQRYDSFAAAGGIVRSDVLFSDPAAGAGVPLQLAAEEAQSSLLVISEPDVTLKAYDVFTALRPGGVVLVNTPGWTAAEFEAKLRVEDRRMLAGRKARVYLLDAATIVEKLGELGGGAAKAKAETLPREVASVVLLAAFLRLQLGSSGSTLVSFLRRILGAAPLGSAGLDGLIPLVERSIKLFGYSDAAWAKAEPATEAEREAQAALAPRLRELRFTGFGPNKDAEAVKVENVPARATWALPAWQTMFPEAYGLEKDVLRPDLPEKNWVVKVTENRRLTPVDYDRNVFHMELSTAGTDLKYEVGEALGVHGWNDAEEVQQFLEESGYDADEIVSVPSLTDPSKYESLTVFQLLQQRLDIFGKPPKRFYEELSKLAKNKDEARWLRFISSAEGASTFKKLSEVETVTYADVLRMFPSARLPLDRLLLEVESIKPRHYSIASAQAAVGDSVHLLIVTVDWLTPSGSPRYGQCTRYLANLRPGALVTVSLKPSVMKLPPLASQPIIMAGLGTGAAPFRAFLQARALQREQGEDVGPLVYYFGSRYRASEYLYGEELEAYLADGVLSKMGLAFSRDQRQKVYIQDKIRQDSEVLASYLAPELEKLAAAGGQASIVLDEALLGSVEEAKKGFFYLCGPTWPVPDIHAELVGALQRKGLSKTQAEEKMELLKEEERYVLEVY
;
A
#
# COMPACT_ATOMS: atom_id res chain seq x y z
N MET A 1 6.14 -50.97 -44.13
CA MET A 1 7.15 -52.03 -43.91
C MET A 1 8.49 -51.36 -43.61
N SER A 2 9.33 -51.98 -42.77
CA SER A 2 10.79 -51.77 -42.58
C SER A 2 11.33 -50.35 -42.30
N ALA A 3 12.14 -50.25 -41.24
CA ALA A 3 12.86 -49.08 -40.73
C ALA A 3 11.97 -47.93 -40.19
N THR A 4 12.31 -47.27 -39.08
CA THR A 4 13.56 -47.30 -38.29
C THR A 4 13.34 -47.79 -36.84
N GLN A 5 14.21 -48.70 -36.35
CA GLN A 5 14.47 -48.80 -34.91
C GLN A 5 15.49 -47.72 -34.54
N GLY A 6 15.19 -46.87 -33.55
CA GLY A 6 16.09 -45.81 -33.13
C GLY A 6 15.62 -45.08 -31.87
N SER A 7 16.42 -45.18 -30.79
CA SER A 7 16.32 -44.44 -29.53
C SER A 7 15.02 -44.53 -28.71
N VAL A 8 15.00 -45.48 -27.77
CA VAL A 8 14.12 -45.45 -26.58
C VAL A 8 14.70 -44.52 -25.48
N LEU A 9 15.86 -43.87 -25.73
CA LEU A 9 16.57 -43.03 -24.76
C LEU A 9 16.39 -41.51 -24.96
N ALA A 10 15.86 -41.06 -26.10
CA ALA A 10 15.71 -39.63 -26.39
C ALA A 10 14.54 -38.94 -25.64
N GLN A 11 13.57 -39.70 -25.13
CA GLN A 11 12.40 -39.14 -24.44
C GLN A 11 12.68 -38.79 -22.96
N ALA A 12 13.67 -39.43 -22.33
CA ALA A 12 14.04 -39.13 -20.94
C ALA A 12 14.74 -37.76 -20.77
N SER A 13 15.44 -37.28 -21.81
CA SER A 13 16.20 -36.01 -21.76
C SER A 13 15.34 -34.74 -21.77
N VAL A 14 14.08 -34.80 -22.20
CA VAL A 14 13.22 -33.61 -22.34
C VAL A 14 12.79 -33.04 -20.98
N PHE A 15 12.59 -33.89 -19.97
CA PHE A 15 12.14 -33.46 -18.65
C PHE A 15 13.26 -32.81 -17.79
N ALA A 16 14.53 -32.95 -18.19
CA ALA A 16 15.68 -32.38 -17.49
C ALA A 16 16.23 -31.08 -18.12
N GLY A 17 15.92 -30.82 -19.39
CA GLY A 17 16.46 -29.66 -20.13
C GLY A 17 15.68 -28.35 -19.96
N GLY A 18 14.45 -28.38 -19.45
CA GLY A 18 13.53 -27.24 -19.44
C GLY A 18 13.81 -26.12 -18.42
N LEU A 19 14.87 -26.22 -17.62
CA LEU A 19 15.17 -25.31 -16.50
C LEU A 19 16.26 -24.26 -16.78
N ALA A 20 16.82 -24.24 -18.00
CA ALA A 20 17.88 -23.30 -18.35
C ALA A 20 17.84 -22.88 -19.84
N LEU A 21 17.02 -21.86 -20.17
CA LEU A 21 17.28 -20.88 -21.24
C LEU A 21 16.15 -19.83 -21.26
N GLY A 22 16.49 -18.58 -20.93
CA GLY A 22 15.54 -17.45 -20.86
C GLY A 22 16.26 -16.10 -20.89
N LEU A 23 17.35 -15.99 -21.65
CA LEU A 23 18.17 -14.78 -21.75
C LEU A 23 17.48 -13.69 -22.58
N GLY A 24 17.68 -12.43 -22.17
CA GLY A 24 16.85 -11.32 -22.62
C GLY A 24 17.25 -10.64 -23.92
N SER A 25 16.30 -9.88 -24.46
CA SER A 25 16.48 -8.76 -25.38
C SER A 25 15.28 -7.81 -25.16
N ALA A 26 15.36 -6.58 -24.64
CA ALA A 26 16.24 -5.43 -24.95
C ALA A 26 15.75 -4.58 -26.14
N TYR A 27 14.94 -3.57 -25.84
CA TYR A 27 14.79 -2.24 -26.49
C TYR A 27 13.95 -1.38 -25.51
N ALA A 28 14.34 -0.25 -24.94
CA ALA A 28 15.30 0.82 -25.27
C ALA A 28 14.86 1.75 -26.42
N LEU A 29 14.08 2.79 -26.11
CA LEU A 29 14.38 4.21 -26.43
C LEU A 29 13.22 5.18 -26.13
N SER A 30 13.38 5.99 -25.05
CA SER A 30 12.95 7.40 -25.06
C SER A 30 13.74 8.21 -24.01
N ARG A 31 14.98 8.58 -24.33
CA ARG A 31 15.71 9.61 -23.57
C ARG A 31 15.16 10.99 -23.95
N ASN A 32 14.30 11.59 -23.12
CA ASN A 32 14.06 13.04 -23.01
C ASN A 32 12.97 13.37 -21.95
N ALA A 33 13.21 13.06 -20.67
CA ALA A 33 12.33 13.50 -19.56
C ALA A 33 13.04 13.46 -18.18
N LEU A 34 14.34 13.77 -18.10
CA LEU A 34 15.10 13.80 -16.84
C LEU A 34 15.78 15.16 -16.64
N ALA A 35 15.03 16.08 -16.04
CA ALA A 35 15.54 17.28 -15.40
C ALA A 35 15.11 17.23 -13.92
N PRO A 36 16.05 17.20 -12.94
CA PRO A 36 15.68 17.18 -11.53
C PRO A 36 15.07 18.54 -11.13
N ALA A 37 13.86 18.53 -10.57
CA ALA A 37 13.17 19.74 -10.15
C ALA A 37 13.89 20.37 -8.93
N SER A 38 14.69 21.40 -9.17
CA SER A 38 15.38 22.14 -8.11
C SER A 38 14.37 22.88 -7.22
N LYS A 39 14.38 22.62 -5.90
CA LYS A 39 13.52 23.32 -4.94
C LYS A 39 13.82 24.82 -4.91
N VAL A 40 12.99 25.59 -5.60
CA VAL A 40 13.02 27.06 -5.68
C VAL A 40 13.00 27.67 -4.28
N SER A 41 14.02 28.46 -3.93
CA SER A 41 14.18 29.03 -2.59
C SER A 41 13.06 30.02 -2.23
N LYS A 42 12.90 30.33 -0.94
CA LYS A 42 11.93 31.36 -0.49
C LYS A 42 12.24 32.75 -1.07
N SER A 43 13.52 33.12 -1.24
CA SER A 43 13.90 34.38 -1.90
C SER A 43 13.55 34.37 -3.39
N HIS A 44 13.66 33.22 -4.06
CA HIS A 44 13.35 33.08 -5.48
C HIS A 44 11.83 33.06 -5.74
N ARG A 45 11.01 32.48 -4.86
CA ARG A 45 9.53 32.67 -4.88
C ARG A 45 9.15 34.14 -4.67
N SER A 46 9.83 34.86 -3.76
CA SER A 46 9.64 36.31 -3.56
C SER A 46 10.01 37.12 -4.81
N LYS A 47 11.12 36.80 -5.49
CA LYS A 47 11.52 37.43 -6.77
C LYS A 47 10.48 37.17 -7.88
N LEU A 48 9.98 35.94 -8.03
CA LEU A 48 8.91 35.61 -8.99
C LEU A 48 7.59 36.35 -8.68
N GLN A 49 7.19 36.43 -7.41
CA GLN A 49 5.96 37.13 -7.03
C GLN A 49 6.08 38.66 -7.16
N LYS A 50 7.26 39.24 -6.88
CA LYS A 50 7.59 40.64 -7.22
C LYS A 50 7.56 40.88 -8.74
N GLN A 51 8.08 39.97 -9.57
CA GLN A 51 7.98 40.06 -11.04
C GLN A 51 6.54 39.95 -11.54
N HIS A 52 5.75 39.01 -11.03
CA HIS A 52 4.35 38.83 -11.43
C HIS A 52 3.50 40.06 -11.08
N ASN A 53 3.70 40.64 -9.90
CA ASN A 53 3.07 41.91 -9.52
C ASN A 53 3.52 43.07 -10.43
N LYS A 54 4.79 43.14 -10.83
CA LYS A 54 5.29 44.14 -11.80
C LYS A 54 4.64 43.99 -13.18
N GLN A 55 4.46 42.75 -13.65
CA GLN A 55 3.76 42.47 -14.92
C GLN A 55 2.26 42.80 -14.84
N GLN A 56 1.57 42.48 -13.75
CA GLN A 56 0.17 42.87 -13.55
C GLN A 56 0.00 44.40 -13.49
N GLN A 57 0.90 45.12 -12.83
CA GLN A 57 0.90 46.59 -12.82
C GLN A 57 1.13 47.18 -14.22
N GLN A 58 2.06 46.61 -15.02
CA GLN A 58 2.26 47.05 -16.41
C GLN A 58 1.06 46.75 -17.31
N GLN A 59 0.39 45.60 -17.13
CA GLN A 59 -0.85 45.28 -17.87
C GLN A 59 -2.01 46.21 -17.48
N GLN A 60 -2.16 46.56 -16.20
CA GLN A 60 -3.15 47.55 -15.76
C GLN A 60 -2.85 48.96 -16.30
N GLN A 61 -1.58 49.36 -16.37
CA GLN A 61 -1.19 50.65 -16.98
C GLN A 61 -1.46 50.70 -18.50
N HIS A 62 -1.43 49.57 -19.22
CA HIS A 62 -1.81 49.51 -20.64
C HIS A 62 -3.33 49.47 -20.88
N GLN A 63 -4.17 49.27 -19.85
CA GLN A 63 -5.63 49.31 -19.99
C GLN A 63 -6.26 50.67 -19.62
N GLN A 64 -5.46 51.68 -19.26
CA GLN A 64 -5.93 53.01 -18.84
C GLN A 64 -5.63 54.14 -19.85
N GLN A 65 -5.56 53.83 -21.15
CA GLN A 65 -5.49 54.83 -22.23
C GLN A 65 -6.66 54.72 -23.22
N HIS A 66 -7.86 55.13 -22.77
CA HIS A 66 -8.81 55.88 -23.61
C HIS A 66 -9.97 56.43 -22.76
N VAL A 67 -10.11 57.76 -22.70
CA VAL A 67 -11.26 58.48 -22.14
C VAL A 67 -11.51 59.73 -22.99
N PRO A 68 -12.77 60.01 -23.33
CA PRO A 68 -13.32 61.35 -23.09
C PRO A 68 -14.68 61.23 -22.39
N ALA A 69 -14.77 61.67 -21.12
CA ALA A 69 -15.47 62.90 -20.70
C ALA A 69 -16.99 62.63 -20.42
N VAL A 70 -17.73 63.40 -19.62
CA VAL A 70 -17.71 64.84 -19.29
C VAL A 70 -18.23 65.07 -17.84
N GLU A 71 -17.76 66.13 -17.16
CA GLU A 71 -18.36 66.80 -15.96
C GLU A 71 -18.51 66.03 -14.62
N GLN A 72 -18.57 66.68 -13.43
CA GLN A 72 -17.85 67.87 -12.89
C GLN A 72 -18.02 67.89 -11.34
N LEU A 73 -17.00 68.38 -10.62
CA LEU A 73 -17.05 69.07 -9.30
C LEU A 73 -17.91 68.48 -8.13
N ASP A 74 -17.26 67.71 -7.25
CA ASP A 74 -16.82 68.08 -5.87
C ASP A 74 -17.47 69.31 -5.16
N PRO A 75 -17.52 69.44 -3.80
CA PRO A 75 -17.13 68.51 -2.69
C PRO A 75 -18.20 68.31 -1.58
N ALA A 76 -17.85 67.51 -0.54
CA ALA A 76 -17.72 67.96 0.87
C ALA A 76 -18.32 67.08 2.01
N ALA A 77 -17.50 66.96 3.08
CA ALA A 77 -17.86 66.96 4.51
C ALA A 77 -18.60 65.76 5.20
N ALA A 78 -17.78 64.98 5.92
CA ALA A 78 -17.80 64.86 7.40
C ALA A 78 -18.77 63.90 8.17
N LYS A 79 -18.14 63.07 9.01
CA LYS A 79 -18.48 62.71 10.42
C LYS A 79 -19.86 62.09 10.77
N GLY A 80 -19.82 60.97 11.49
CA GLY A 80 -20.90 60.52 12.40
C GLY A 80 -20.75 59.06 12.83
N ALA A 81 -21.09 58.71 14.08
CA ALA A 81 -20.96 57.33 14.59
C ALA A 81 -22.04 56.93 15.62
N GLY A 82 -22.74 55.81 15.36
CA GLY A 82 -23.64 55.09 16.28
C GLY A 82 -24.91 55.83 16.74
N PRO A 83 -25.73 55.23 17.65
CA PRO A 83 -25.68 53.86 18.20
C PRO A 83 -27.05 53.12 18.12
N ALA A 84 -27.29 52.17 19.05
CA ALA A 84 -28.47 51.32 19.38
C ALA A 84 -29.91 51.91 19.21
N GLY A 85 -31.04 51.17 19.32
CA GLY A 85 -31.33 49.73 19.60
C GLY A 85 -32.67 49.55 20.38
N GLU A 86 -33.34 48.38 20.27
CA GLU A 86 -34.60 47.98 20.98
C GLU A 86 -35.90 48.79 20.68
N ALA A 87 -37.15 48.41 21.05
CA ALA A 87 -37.88 47.12 21.03
C ALA A 87 -39.43 47.30 21.33
N ALA A 88 -40.28 46.34 20.90
CA ALA A 88 -41.71 46.12 21.29
C ALA A 88 -42.76 47.25 20.95
N THR A 89 -44.10 47.15 20.96
CA THR A 89 -45.20 46.15 21.20
C THR A 89 -46.31 46.32 20.10
N GLY A 90 -47.51 45.71 20.02
CA GLY A 90 -48.18 44.57 20.70
C GLY A 90 -49.61 44.82 21.25
N GLY A 91 -50.70 44.40 20.55
CA GLY A 91 -52.11 44.48 21.04
C GLY A 91 -53.20 44.10 19.99
N ALA A 92 -54.44 43.74 20.40
CA ALA A 92 -55.46 43.06 19.53
C ALA A 92 -56.94 43.53 19.66
N GLY A 93 -57.78 43.18 18.65
CA GLY A 93 -59.27 43.21 18.66
C GLY A 93 -59.96 44.40 17.94
N ALA A 94 -61.22 44.36 17.45
CA ALA A 94 -62.17 43.24 17.20
C ALA A 94 -63.41 43.68 16.33
N ALA A 95 -64.15 42.68 15.77
CA ALA A 95 -65.58 42.66 15.36
C ALA A 95 -66.17 43.33 14.07
N ALA A 96 -66.80 42.48 13.22
CA ALA A 96 -68.13 42.59 12.52
C ALA A 96 -68.43 43.70 11.45
N ALA A 97 -69.26 43.50 10.40
CA ALA A 97 -69.93 42.34 9.77
C ALA A 97 -70.61 42.69 8.39
N VAL A 98 -71.33 41.73 7.74
CA VAL A 98 -72.36 41.86 6.64
C VAL A 98 -71.84 42.05 5.17
N LEU A 99 -72.31 41.38 4.09
CA LEU A 99 -73.09 40.12 3.86
C LEU A 99 -73.01 39.62 2.37
N ASN A 100 -73.41 38.34 2.15
CA ASN A 100 -73.97 37.68 0.93
C ASN A 100 -73.12 36.63 0.16
N GLY A 101 -73.69 35.46 -0.18
CA GLY A 101 -73.13 34.55 -1.22
C GLY A 101 -73.26 33.00 -1.13
N ALA A 102 -74.42 32.42 -0.76
CA ALA A 102 -74.87 31.03 -1.05
C ALA A 102 -73.88 29.79 -1.07
N ALA A 103 -73.91 28.99 0.01
CA ALA A 103 -74.24 27.52 0.11
C ALA A 103 -74.01 26.49 -1.05
N PRO A 104 -73.90 25.15 -0.80
CA PRO A 104 -73.69 24.38 0.46
C PRO A 104 -72.73 23.12 0.39
N SER A 105 -72.67 22.38 1.52
CA SER A 105 -72.50 20.90 1.68
C SER A 105 -71.17 20.18 1.36
N ALA A 106 -70.35 20.03 2.42
CA ALA A 106 -69.87 18.78 3.04
C ALA A 106 -69.55 17.49 2.23
N ASN A 107 -68.43 16.85 2.61
CA ASN A 107 -68.47 15.47 3.13
C ASN A 107 -67.24 15.13 3.99
N ILE A 108 -67.43 14.30 5.04
CA ILE A 108 -66.37 13.71 5.87
C ILE A 108 -66.41 12.19 5.65
N ALA A 109 -65.27 11.58 5.33
CA ALA A 109 -65.16 10.13 5.22
C ALA A 109 -64.76 9.51 6.57
N LEU A 110 -65.65 8.66 7.11
CA LEU A 110 -65.34 7.77 8.24
C LEU A 110 -65.01 6.37 7.71
N ASN A 111 -64.13 5.65 8.41
CA ASN A 111 -63.87 4.24 8.11
C ASN A 111 -64.94 3.32 8.75
N ALA A 112 -64.90 2.02 8.41
CA ALA A 112 -65.88 1.03 8.85
C ALA A 112 -65.89 0.71 10.38
N LEU A 113 -65.05 1.40 11.17
CA LEU A 113 -65.04 1.35 12.64
C LEU A 113 -65.26 2.75 13.28
N GLY A 114 -65.72 3.73 12.49
CA GLY A 114 -66.23 5.01 13.00
C GLY A 114 -65.16 5.99 13.50
N GLN A 115 -63.89 5.84 13.12
CA GLN A 115 -62.82 6.78 13.51
C GLN A 115 -62.41 7.72 12.35
N PRO A 116 -62.03 8.98 12.66
CA PRO A 116 -61.54 9.94 11.66
C PRO A 116 -60.12 9.57 11.19
N ALA A 117 -59.85 9.75 9.90
CA ALA A 117 -58.53 9.50 9.33
C ALA A 117 -57.55 10.64 9.67
N VAL A 118 -56.39 10.29 10.25
CA VAL A 118 -55.28 11.23 10.52
C VAL A 118 -54.12 10.92 9.57
N SER A 119 -53.61 11.94 8.88
CA SER A 119 -52.48 11.79 7.96
C SER A 119 -51.14 11.82 8.72
N PRO A 120 -50.25 10.83 8.57
CA PRO A 120 -49.04 10.69 9.39
C PRO A 120 -47.87 11.51 8.85
N LEU A 121 -47.94 12.85 8.89
CA LEU A 121 -46.83 13.72 8.50
C LEU A 121 -46.73 15.03 9.32
N GLN A 122 -46.54 14.89 10.63
CA GLN A 122 -45.98 15.96 11.48
C GLN A 122 -44.86 15.42 12.37
N SER A 123 -43.64 15.40 11.83
CA SER A 123 -42.40 15.41 12.61
C SER A 123 -41.53 16.55 12.08
N GLY A 124 -40.91 17.31 12.98
CA GLY A 124 -40.30 18.61 12.68
C GLY A 124 -39.01 18.53 11.88
N VAL A 125 -39.11 18.24 10.58
CA VAL A 125 -38.02 18.34 9.61
C VAL A 125 -38.30 19.53 8.69
N LEU A 126 -37.34 20.45 8.57
CA LEU A 126 -37.43 21.56 7.61
C LEU A 126 -37.47 20.98 6.18
N PRO A 127 -38.25 21.57 5.25
CA PRO A 127 -38.28 21.09 3.87
C PRO A 127 -36.89 21.17 3.23
N GLU A 128 -36.54 20.18 2.42
CA GLU A 128 -35.25 20.16 1.71
C GLU A 128 -35.07 21.43 0.84
N PRO A 129 -33.87 22.02 0.77
CA PRO A 129 -33.59 23.09 -0.18
C PRO A 129 -33.78 22.56 -1.60
N ALA A 130 -34.51 23.32 -2.43
CA ALA A 130 -35.11 22.81 -3.67
C ALA A 130 -34.09 22.20 -4.65
N ILE A 131 -34.12 20.88 -4.78
CA ILE A 131 -33.26 20.09 -5.67
C ILE A 131 -33.76 20.23 -7.11
N GLN A 132 -33.44 21.35 -7.77
CA GLN A 132 -33.53 21.44 -9.23
C GLN A 132 -32.26 20.81 -9.85
N ASN A 133 -32.45 20.00 -10.89
CA ASN A 133 -31.41 19.26 -11.60
C ASN A 133 -30.66 18.16 -10.81
N ARG A 134 -31.40 17.32 -10.07
CA ARG A 134 -31.05 15.89 -9.98
C ARG A 134 -32.08 15.09 -10.78
N ALA A 135 -31.63 14.05 -11.48
CA ALA A 135 -32.49 13.28 -12.39
C ALA A 135 -33.67 12.63 -11.65
N ARG A 136 -34.78 12.38 -12.37
CA ARG A 136 -36.01 11.76 -11.84
C ARG A 136 -35.69 10.58 -10.92
N ILE A 137 -36.44 10.48 -9.82
CA ILE A 137 -36.33 9.40 -8.84
C ILE A 137 -36.59 8.06 -9.54
N LEU A 138 -35.51 7.39 -9.94
CA LEU A 138 -35.49 5.95 -10.14
C LEU A 138 -35.55 5.33 -8.75
N ASP A 139 -36.67 4.68 -8.43
CA ASP A 139 -36.90 4.19 -7.07
C ASP A 139 -36.02 2.96 -6.81
N THR A 140 -34.85 3.19 -6.22
CA THR A 140 -33.86 2.12 -5.93
C THR A 140 -34.23 1.28 -4.70
N ARG A 141 -35.34 1.56 -4.02
CA ARG A 141 -35.80 0.84 -2.83
C ARG A 141 -36.15 -0.62 -3.15
N ALA A 142 -36.18 -1.47 -2.13
CA ALA A 142 -36.89 -2.73 -2.22
C ALA A 142 -38.33 -2.49 -1.71
N ASP A 143 -39.34 -3.10 -2.32
CA ASP A 143 -40.67 -3.07 -1.74
C ASP A 143 -40.70 -3.98 -0.50
N LEU A 144 -40.89 -3.36 0.67
CA LEU A 144 -40.94 -4.03 1.97
C LEU A 144 -42.33 -4.06 2.58
N THR A 145 -43.39 -3.74 1.82
CA THR A 145 -44.78 -3.87 2.30
C THR A 145 -45.08 -5.29 2.81
N SER A 146 -44.42 -6.29 2.24
CA SER A 146 -44.43 -7.71 2.64
C SER A 146 -43.81 -8.00 4.02
N LEU A 147 -42.83 -7.22 4.51
CA LEU A 147 -42.16 -7.49 5.79
C LEU A 147 -43.01 -7.19 7.03
N SER A 148 -44.20 -6.62 6.83
CA SER A 148 -45.19 -6.34 7.88
C SER A 148 -45.73 -7.58 8.61
N HIS A 149 -45.60 -8.78 8.00
CA HIS A 149 -46.25 -10.01 8.46
C HIS A 149 -45.30 -11.18 8.79
N ILE A 150 -44.07 -10.91 9.25
CA ILE A 150 -43.14 -12.00 9.63
C ILE A 150 -43.50 -12.58 11.02
N PRO A 151 -44.00 -13.83 11.14
CA PRO A 151 -44.45 -14.40 12.42
C PRO A 151 -43.30 -14.52 13.44
N ALA A 152 -43.57 -14.34 14.72
CA ALA A 152 -42.54 -14.30 15.76
C ALA A 152 -42.02 -15.70 16.14
N THR A 153 -40.81 -16.04 15.69
CA THR A 153 -40.09 -17.27 16.07
C THR A 153 -38.99 -16.94 17.08
N GLN A 154 -38.93 -17.63 18.21
CA GLN A 154 -37.81 -17.48 19.15
C GLN A 154 -36.51 -18.07 18.56
N PRO A 155 -35.35 -17.40 18.71
CA PRO A 155 -34.05 -18.00 18.39
C PRO A 155 -33.73 -19.09 19.42
N SER A 156 -33.32 -20.28 18.96
CA SER A 156 -33.02 -21.44 19.82
C SER A 156 -31.69 -21.34 20.59
N SER A 157 -30.85 -20.36 20.25
CA SER A 157 -29.61 -20.03 20.97
C SER A 157 -29.24 -18.55 20.74
N ALA A 158 -28.48 -17.96 21.66
CA ALA A 158 -27.89 -16.63 21.44
C ALA A 158 -26.82 -16.71 20.33
N PRO A 159 -26.76 -15.76 19.39
CA PRO A 159 -25.76 -15.78 18.33
C PRO A 159 -24.36 -15.48 18.88
N VAL A 160 -23.36 -16.24 18.44
CA VAL A 160 -21.97 -15.75 18.41
C VAL A 160 -21.96 -14.56 17.44
N TRP A 161 -21.49 -13.41 17.94
CA TRP A 161 -21.98 -12.09 17.51
C TRP A 161 -20.98 -11.23 16.72
N LEU A 162 -19.73 -11.66 16.58
CA LEU A 162 -18.72 -10.98 15.74
C LEU A 162 -17.96 -11.92 14.80
N VAL A 163 -17.55 -13.10 15.28
CA VAL A 163 -17.00 -14.14 14.40
C VAL A 163 -18.13 -14.84 13.65
N GLY A 164 -17.93 -15.14 12.37
CA GLY A 164 -18.77 -16.13 11.68
C GLY A 164 -18.75 -17.46 12.43
N LEU A 165 -19.78 -18.28 12.24
CA LEU A 165 -19.59 -19.71 12.50
C LEU A 165 -18.45 -20.16 11.57
N PRO A 166 -17.34 -20.76 12.05
CA PRO A 166 -16.60 -21.67 11.19
C PRO A 166 -17.64 -22.69 10.71
N ASP A 167 -17.65 -23.01 9.41
CA ASP A 167 -18.75 -23.72 8.74
C ASP A 167 -19.05 -25.12 9.36
N GLY A 168 -18.14 -25.63 10.21
CA GLY A 168 -18.33 -26.81 11.06
C GLY A 168 -19.19 -26.66 12.30
N ALA A 169 -19.47 -25.44 12.78
CA ALA A 169 -20.39 -25.21 13.89
C ALA A 169 -21.87 -25.20 13.46
N SER A 170 -22.16 -25.14 12.15
CA SER A 170 -23.49 -25.37 11.60
C SER A 170 -23.60 -26.78 11.02
N ALA A 171 -24.76 -27.43 11.19
CA ALA A 171 -25.03 -28.71 10.54
C ALA A 171 -25.01 -28.54 9.01
N THR A 172 -25.81 -27.61 8.49
CA THR A 172 -25.90 -27.25 7.07
C THR A 172 -24.61 -26.54 6.60
N PRO A 173 -23.96 -26.98 5.52
CA PRO A 173 -22.88 -26.22 4.87
C PRO A 173 -23.44 -25.01 4.10
N TYR A 174 -22.69 -23.91 4.05
CA TYR A 174 -23.05 -22.70 3.28
C TYR A 174 -22.10 -22.38 2.13
N THR A 175 -20.99 -23.12 2.03
CA THR A 175 -20.00 -23.09 0.95
C THR A 175 -19.94 -24.47 0.28
N ALA A 176 -19.56 -24.54 -1.00
CA ALA A 176 -19.38 -25.84 -1.64
C ALA A 176 -18.15 -26.57 -1.09
N LEU A 177 -17.09 -25.86 -0.69
CA LEU A 177 -15.92 -26.45 -0.02
C LEU A 177 -16.35 -27.31 1.19
N THR A 178 -17.03 -26.72 2.18
CA THR A 178 -17.49 -27.47 3.36
C THR A 178 -18.52 -28.56 2.99
N ALA A 179 -19.35 -28.35 1.98
CA ALA A 179 -20.29 -29.38 1.53
C ALA A 179 -19.56 -30.61 0.94
N ILE A 180 -18.54 -30.38 0.10
CA ILE A 180 -17.68 -31.42 -0.48
C ILE A 180 -16.94 -32.16 0.63
N GLU A 181 -16.36 -31.44 1.59
CA GLU A 181 -15.69 -32.04 2.75
C GLU A 181 -16.65 -32.86 3.63
N LYS A 182 -17.83 -32.35 3.96
CA LYS A 182 -18.83 -33.07 4.77
C LYS A 182 -19.32 -34.34 4.07
N VAL A 183 -19.52 -34.32 2.75
CA VAL A 183 -19.89 -35.50 1.95
C VAL A 183 -18.72 -36.49 1.85
N ALA A 184 -17.48 -36.01 1.67
CA ALA A 184 -16.29 -36.86 1.70
C ALA A 184 -16.12 -37.54 3.06
N TYR A 185 -16.21 -36.80 4.16
CA TYR A 185 -16.11 -37.32 5.54
C TYR A 185 -17.23 -38.30 5.89
N ALA A 186 -18.44 -38.04 5.38
CA ALA A 186 -19.56 -38.95 5.56
C ALA A 186 -19.33 -40.30 4.86
N ASN A 187 -18.68 -40.36 3.70
CA ASN A 187 -18.61 -41.58 2.88
C ASN A 187 -17.23 -42.25 2.78
N SER A 188 -16.16 -41.58 3.24
CA SER A 188 -14.80 -42.14 3.20
C SER A 188 -14.50 -43.05 4.39
N ASN A 189 -13.48 -43.88 4.20
CA ASN A 189 -12.84 -44.72 5.21
C ASN A 189 -11.49 -44.11 5.67
N THR A 190 -10.72 -43.59 4.73
CA THR A 190 -9.48 -42.83 4.97
C THR A 190 -9.49 -41.55 4.15
N ILE A 191 -9.02 -40.44 4.73
CA ILE A 191 -8.85 -39.15 4.03
C ILE A 191 -7.42 -38.66 4.22
N PHE A 192 -6.77 -38.30 3.11
CA PHE A 192 -5.51 -37.60 3.08
C PHE A 192 -5.76 -36.11 2.79
N VAL A 193 -5.30 -35.22 3.67
CA VAL A 193 -5.35 -33.76 3.48
C VAL A 193 -3.93 -33.28 3.17
N TYR A 194 -3.79 -32.60 2.02
CA TYR A 194 -2.50 -32.13 1.52
C TYR A 194 -2.37 -30.61 1.68
N GLU A 195 -1.36 -30.18 2.43
CA GLU A 195 -1.16 -28.79 2.81
C GLU A 195 -0.19 -28.12 1.82
N ALA A 196 -0.70 -27.73 0.64
CA ALA A 196 -0.01 -26.80 -0.24
C ALA A 196 0.00 -25.39 0.39
N GLU A 197 1.00 -24.56 0.07
CA GLU A 197 1.03 -23.14 0.48
C GLU A 197 -0.24 -22.40 0.00
N THR A 198 -0.69 -22.76 -1.20
CA THR A 198 -1.93 -22.33 -1.85
C THR A 198 -3.20 -22.96 -1.25
N ASN A 199 -3.09 -24.00 -0.40
CA ASN A 199 -4.22 -24.58 0.34
C ASN A 199 -4.43 -23.97 1.74
N THR A 200 -3.61 -22.98 2.13
CA THR A 200 -3.79 -22.18 3.36
C THR A 200 -5.16 -21.48 3.44
N GLY A 201 -5.85 -21.36 2.30
CA GLY A 201 -7.25 -20.95 2.17
C GLY A 201 -8.31 -21.92 2.71
N GLY A 202 -7.92 -23.03 3.35
CA GLY A 202 -8.81 -23.77 4.25
C GLY A 202 -9.63 -24.92 3.65
N PHE A 203 -9.30 -25.42 2.46
CA PHE A 203 -9.94 -26.64 1.95
C PHE A 203 -9.27 -27.88 2.56
N GLY A 204 -10.07 -28.69 3.26
CA GLY A 204 -9.62 -29.74 4.18
C GLY A 204 -9.59 -29.30 5.65
N ALA A 205 -9.69 -27.99 5.95
CA ALA A 205 -9.59 -27.50 7.32
C ALA A 205 -10.81 -27.88 8.19
N TRP A 206 -11.99 -28.04 7.59
CA TRP A 206 -13.15 -28.57 8.31
C TRP A 206 -12.93 -30.05 8.67
N THR A 207 -12.40 -30.83 7.72
CA THR A 207 -12.07 -32.25 7.88
C THR A 207 -11.04 -32.47 8.99
N GLU A 208 -9.99 -31.65 9.05
CA GLU A 208 -9.01 -31.67 10.13
C GLU A 208 -9.64 -31.30 11.48
N GLN A 209 -10.45 -30.23 11.53
CA GLN A 209 -11.11 -29.78 12.77
C GLN A 209 -12.09 -30.83 13.32
N GLU A 210 -12.91 -31.45 12.48
CA GLU A 210 -13.88 -32.46 12.89
C GLU A 210 -13.20 -33.79 13.28
N ALA A 211 -12.09 -34.15 12.63
CA ALA A 211 -11.26 -35.29 13.04
C ALA A 211 -10.60 -35.06 14.40
N ALA A 212 -9.96 -33.91 14.62
CA ALA A 212 -9.38 -33.54 15.91
C ALA A 212 -10.45 -33.50 17.02
N THR A 213 -11.63 -32.94 16.73
CA THR A 213 -12.78 -32.90 17.65
C THR A 213 -13.30 -34.29 17.97
N ALA A 214 -13.37 -35.19 16.99
CA ALA A 214 -13.77 -36.57 17.21
C ALA A 214 -12.75 -37.34 18.07
N THR A 215 -11.46 -37.19 17.79
CA THR A 215 -10.39 -37.80 18.59
C THR A 215 -10.42 -37.32 20.03
N ALA A 216 -10.52 -36.00 20.27
CA ALA A 216 -10.57 -35.42 21.62
C ALA A 216 -11.80 -35.85 22.44
N LYS A 217 -12.89 -36.26 21.77
CA LYS A 217 -14.14 -36.75 22.40
C LYS A 217 -14.29 -38.28 22.39
N GLY A 218 -13.31 -39.02 21.85
CA GLY A 218 -13.37 -40.48 21.67
C GLY A 218 -14.39 -40.95 20.63
N TRP A 219 -14.96 -40.06 19.81
CA TRP A 219 -16.02 -40.33 18.84
C TRP A 219 -15.52 -41.01 17.55
N VAL A 220 -14.40 -41.75 17.61
CA VAL A 220 -13.68 -42.28 16.44
C VAL A 220 -14.39 -43.46 15.75
N ALA A 221 -15.29 -44.15 16.44
CA ALA A 221 -16.01 -45.30 15.88
C ALA A 221 -16.90 -44.89 14.70
N GLY A 222 -16.74 -45.55 13.55
CA GLY A 222 -17.52 -45.30 12.33
C GLY A 222 -17.11 -44.06 11.52
N ARG A 223 -16.11 -43.29 11.97
CA ARG A 223 -15.56 -42.10 11.28
C ARG A 223 -14.33 -42.44 10.43
N PRO A 224 -14.00 -41.63 9.41
CA PRO A 224 -12.79 -41.84 8.62
C PRO A 224 -11.51 -41.58 9.43
N LYS A 225 -10.44 -42.29 9.09
CA LYS A 225 -9.08 -41.94 9.54
C LYS A 225 -8.56 -40.78 8.70
N VAL A 226 -8.21 -39.66 9.34
CA VAL A 226 -7.67 -38.48 8.64
C VAL A 226 -6.16 -38.40 8.85
N PHE A 227 -5.43 -38.25 7.74
CA PHE A 227 -4.00 -37.94 7.70
C PHE A 227 -3.84 -36.49 7.23
N SER A 228 -3.38 -35.62 8.12
CA SER A 228 -3.24 -34.17 7.90
C SER A 228 -1.78 -33.74 7.71
N LYS A 229 -1.58 -32.50 7.23
CA LYS A 229 -0.28 -31.82 7.16
C LYS A 229 0.82 -32.57 6.41
N LEU A 230 0.47 -33.23 5.30
CA LEU A 230 1.44 -33.87 4.42
C LEU A 230 2.23 -32.80 3.63
N GLN A 231 3.57 -32.89 3.68
CA GLN A 231 4.48 -31.94 3.03
C GLN A 231 4.38 -31.96 1.50
N ILE A 232 4.65 -30.80 0.89
CA ILE A 232 4.55 -30.55 -0.56
C ILE A 232 5.69 -31.23 -1.34
N ARG A 233 5.63 -32.56 -1.49
CA ARG A 233 6.61 -33.37 -2.24
C ARG A 233 5.92 -34.58 -2.86
N THR A 234 6.45 -35.09 -3.97
CA THR A 234 6.03 -36.34 -4.62
C THR A 234 5.89 -37.52 -3.64
N GLY A 235 6.73 -37.55 -2.59
CA GLY A 235 6.65 -38.54 -1.51
C GLY A 235 5.30 -38.62 -0.80
N ALA A 236 4.51 -37.55 -0.73
CA ALA A 236 3.17 -37.59 -0.11
C ALA A 236 2.18 -38.47 -0.90
N ALA A 237 2.25 -38.46 -2.24
CA ALA A 237 1.46 -39.35 -3.08
C ALA A 237 1.88 -40.82 -2.91
N THR A 238 3.16 -41.08 -2.61
CA THR A 238 3.62 -42.46 -2.30
C THR A 238 3.02 -42.99 -1.00
N ALA A 239 2.58 -42.14 -0.07
CA ALA A 239 1.82 -42.57 1.10
C ALA A 239 0.38 -43.01 0.73
N ILE A 240 -0.25 -42.37 -0.26
CA ILE A 240 -1.56 -42.77 -0.79
C ILE A 240 -1.43 -44.09 -1.57
N ALA A 241 -0.50 -44.17 -2.52
CA ALA A 241 -0.23 -45.40 -3.27
C ALA A 241 0.17 -46.57 -2.35
N GLY A 242 1.05 -46.31 -1.38
CA GLY A 242 1.44 -47.27 -0.35
C GLY A 242 0.24 -47.76 0.47
N TYR A 243 -0.62 -46.86 0.93
CA TYR A 243 -1.85 -47.22 1.65
C TYR A 243 -2.81 -48.06 0.79
N LEU A 244 -3.02 -47.71 -0.48
CA LEU A 244 -3.84 -48.52 -1.39
C LEU A 244 -3.26 -49.93 -1.55
N SER A 245 -1.96 -50.04 -1.84
CA SER A 245 -1.27 -51.34 -2.00
C SER A 245 -1.31 -52.20 -0.73
N SER A 246 -1.20 -51.59 0.47
CA SER A 246 -1.21 -52.34 1.74
C SER A 246 -2.62 -52.79 2.17
N HIS A 247 -3.68 -52.31 1.51
CA HIS A 247 -5.06 -52.75 1.72
C HIS A 247 -5.62 -53.55 0.53
N SER A 248 -4.78 -53.81 -0.50
CA SER A 248 -5.07 -54.75 -1.58
C SER A 248 -5.01 -56.20 -1.09
N ARG A 249 -5.98 -57.03 -1.49
CA ARG A 249 -6.05 -58.46 -1.15
C ARG A 249 -5.67 -59.33 -2.34
N THR A 250 -4.52 -59.99 -2.26
CA THR A 250 -3.85 -60.69 -3.38
C THR A 250 -4.09 -62.21 -3.45
N THR A 251 -5.18 -62.71 -2.85
CA THR A 251 -5.48 -64.17 -2.77
C THR A 251 -6.85 -64.53 -3.35
N ALA A 252 -6.98 -65.74 -3.92
CA ALA A 252 -8.21 -66.18 -4.60
C ALA A 252 -9.44 -66.32 -3.66
N ASP A 253 -9.22 -66.54 -2.36
CA ASP A 253 -10.26 -66.57 -1.33
C ASP A 253 -10.59 -65.18 -0.74
N ALA A 254 -10.14 -64.09 -1.39
CA ALA A 254 -10.41 -62.72 -0.96
C ALA A 254 -11.89 -62.34 -1.20
N GLY A 255 -12.75 -62.76 -0.27
CA GLY A 255 -14.08 -62.20 -0.11
C GLY A 255 -14.03 -60.67 0.05
N ALA A 256 -15.12 -60.01 -0.33
CA ALA A 256 -15.21 -58.55 -0.44
C ALA A 256 -14.63 -57.80 0.78
N LEU A 257 -14.07 -56.62 0.52
CA LEU A 257 -13.71 -55.67 1.57
C LEU A 257 -14.94 -55.44 2.47
N SER A 258 -14.74 -55.49 3.80
CA SER A 258 -15.80 -55.05 4.71
C SER A 258 -16.00 -53.55 4.53
N GLY A 259 -17.21 -53.03 4.79
CA GLY A 259 -17.58 -51.63 4.53
C GLY A 259 -16.81 -50.56 5.33
N ASN A 260 -15.72 -50.95 5.99
CA ASN A 260 -14.80 -50.06 6.71
C ASN A 260 -13.54 -49.70 5.91
N ASP A 261 -13.25 -50.31 4.75
CA ASP A 261 -12.01 -50.09 3.97
C ASP A 261 -12.24 -49.89 2.44
N THR A 262 -13.40 -49.36 2.03
CA THR A 262 -13.83 -49.33 0.61
C THR A 262 -13.46 -48.07 -0.19
N VAL A 263 -13.40 -46.89 0.44
CA VAL A 263 -13.16 -45.61 -0.26
C VAL A 263 -12.11 -44.77 0.46
N VAL A 264 -11.09 -44.38 -0.30
CA VAL A 264 -10.03 -43.46 0.10
C VAL A 264 -10.23 -42.12 -0.61
N THR A 265 -10.07 -41.03 0.12
CA THR A 265 -10.19 -39.67 -0.44
C THR A 265 -8.90 -38.89 -0.28
N ALA A 266 -8.55 -38.07 -1.27
CA ALA A 266 -7.56 -37.02 -1.13
C ALA A 266 -8.23 -35.65 -1.29
N LEU A 267 -7.97 -34.74 -0.35
CA LEU A 267 -8.37 -33.32 -0.43
C LEU A 267 -7.13 -32.51 -0.79
N THR A 268 -7.14 -31.87 -1.96
CA THR A 268 -5.97 -31.16 -2.50
C THR A 268 -6.38 -30.05 -3.48
N ASN A 269 -5.40 -29.41 -4.11
CA ASN A 269 -5.59 -28.41 -5.16
C ASN A 269 -4.73 -28.73 -6.39
N VAL A 270 -4.76 -27.87 -7.42
CA VAL A 270 -4.02 -28.07 -8.67
C VAL A 270 -2.51 -28.27 -8.46
N ASP A 271 -1.87 -27.45 -7.60
CA ASP A 271 -0.42 -27.55 -7.34
C ASP A 271 -0.08 -28.90 -6.66
N GLY A 272 -0.98 -29.37 -5.79
CA GLY A 272 -0.93 -30.71 -5.22
C GLY A 272 -1.17 -31.82 -6.25
N LEU A 273 -2.19 -31.71 -7.10
CA LEU A 273 -2.46 -32.70 -8.15
C LEU A 273 -1.28 -32.87 -9.11
N VAL A 274 -0.66 -31.76 -9.54
CA VAL A 274 0.58 -31.77 -10.35
C VAL A 274 1.72 -32.49 -9.61
N SER A 275 1.86 -32.24 -8.30
CA SER A 275 2.87 -32.90 -7.45
C SER A 275 2.59 -34.39 -7.21
N MET A 276 1.31 -34.82 -7.24
CA MET A 276 0.90 -36.19 -6.97
C MET A 276 0.85 -37.09 -8.23
N ALA A 277 0.48 -36.53 -9.39
CA ALA A 277 0.15 -37.29 -10.58
C ALA A 277 1.24 -38.32 -11.02
N PRO A 278 2.55 -38.01 -11.01
CA PRO A 278 3.57 -38.99 -11.41
C PRO A 278 3.64 -40.25 -10.53
N ALA A 279 3.22 -40.18 -9.27
CA ALA A 279 3.17 -41.32 -8.37
C ALA A 279 1.79 -42.01 -8.35
N LEU A 280 0.72 -41.27 -8.66
CA LEU A 280 -0.63 -41.83 -8.77
C LEU A 280 -0.86 -42.57 -10.10
N ALA A 281 -0.15 -42.20 -11.18
CA ALA A 281 -0.18 -42.92 -12.46
C ALA A 281 0.31 -44.38 -12.35
N ALA A 282 1.04 -44.72 -11.29
CA ALA A 282 1.65 -46.03 -11.04
C ALA A 282 0.85 -46.92 -10.07
N ILE A 283 -0.39 -46.57 -9.72
CA ILE A 283 -1.26 -47.44 -8.92
C ILE A 283 -1.92 -48.53 -9.78
N GLU A 284 -2.43 -49.57 -9.13
CA GLU A 284 -3.24 -50.61 -9.78
C GLU A 284 -4.71 -50.15 -9.92
N PRO A 285 -5.46 -50.63 -10.93
CA PRO A 285 -6.89 -50.36 -11.04
C PRO A 285 -7.72 -50.83 -9.84
N SER A 286 -8.67 -49.98 -9.44
CA SER A 286 -9.75 -50.27 -8.50
C SER A 286 -10.50 -51.54 -8.85
N SER A 287 -10.78 -52.36 -7.85
CA SER A 287 -11.42 -53.66 -7.99
C SER A 287 -12.15 -54.04 -6.70
N SER A 288 -12.94 -55.11 -6.69
CA SER A 288 -13.65 -55.57 -5.48
C SER A 288 -12.73 -55.98 -4.31
N SER A 289 -11.42 -56.11 -4.55
CA SER A 289 -10.37 -56.43 -3.59
C SER A 289 -9.44 -55.26 -3.26
N GLN A 290 -9.67 -54.05 -3.79
CA GLN A 290 -8.87 -52.84 -3.53
C GLN A 290 -9.73 -51.61 -3.22
N PRO A 291 -9.29 -50.67 -2.36
CA PRO A 291 -10.02 -49.44 -2.11
C PRO A 291 -10.00 -48.50 -3.34
N ARG A 292 -11.14 -47.88 -3.66
CA ARG A 292 -11.22 -46.85 -4.71
C ARG A 292 -10.67 -45.51 -4.20
N LEU A 293 -9.95 -44.77 -5.05
CA LEU A 293 -9.44 -43.43 -4.75
C LEU A 293 -10.30 -42.34 -5.40
N VAL A 294 -10.73 -41.36 -4.60
CA VAL A 294 -11.43 -40.14 -5.05
C VAL A 294 -10.59 -38.92 -4.67
N LEU A 295 -10.07 -38.19 -5.66
CA LEU A 295 -9.43 -36.90 -5.45
C LEU A 295 -10.46 -35.79 -5.60
N GLN A 296 -10.57 -34.94 -4.59
CA GLN A 296 -11.31 -33.68 -4.64
C GLN A 296 -10.28 -32.56 -4.81
N VAL A 297 -10.32 -31.87 -5.94
CA VAL A 297 -9.28 -30.94 -6.39
C VAL A 297 -9.85 -29.54 -6.58
N SER A 298 -9.43 -28.63 -5.72
CA SER A 298 -9.57 -27.20 -5.96
C SER A 298 -8.69 -26.78 -7.14
N SER A 299 -9.27 -26.24 -8.21
CA SER A 299 -8.49 -25.67 -9.34
C SER A 299 -7.73 -24.39 -9.00
N ALA A 300 -7.87 -23.88 -7.76
CA ALA A 300 -7.25 -22.62 -7.33
C ALA A 300 -5.74 -22.74 -7.07
N SER A 301 -4.98 -21.78 -7.62
CA SER A 301 -3.55 -21.57 -7.37
C SER A 301 -3.26 -20.09 -7.08
N GLN A 302 -2.09 -19.81 -6.48
CA GLN A 302 -1.53 -18.47 -6.32
C GLN A 302 -0.22 -18.44 -7.11
N ASN A 303 -0.30 -18.18 -8.42
CA ASN A 303 0.86 -18.28 -9.29
C ASN A 303 1.82 -17.09 -9.11
N LEU A 304 3.12 -17.35 -9.28
CA LEU A 304 4.21 -16.38 -9.21
C LEU A 304 5.02 -16.27 -10.52
N THR A 305 4.82 -17.16 -11.51
CA THR A 305 5.64 -17.20 -12.75
C THR A 305 5.62 -15.91 -13.54
N ASP A 306 4.50 -15.18 -13.47
CA ASP A 306 4.23 -13.98 -14.28
C ASP A 306 4.56 -12.68 -13.51
N GLY A 307 5.20 -12.79 -12.34
CA GLY A 307 5.57 -11.66 -11.49
C GLY A 307 4.41 -11.01 -10.72
N SER A 308 3.20 -11.60 -10.79
CA SER A 308 2.00 -11.11 -10.09
C SER A 308 1.39 -12.21 -9.22
N LEU A 309 1.64 -12.15 -7.91
CA LEU A 309 0.95 -12.98 -6.93
C LEU A 309 -0.56 -12.67 -6.97
N ALA A 310 -1.36 -13.61 -7.47
CA ALA A 310 -2.81 -13.48 -7.58
C ALA A 310 -3.51 -14.83 -7.53
N ILE A 311 -4.69 -14.88 -6.90
CA ILE A 311 -5.56 -16.05 -6.88
C ILE A 311 -6.24 -16.21 -8.24
N THR A 312 -6.06 -17.37 -8.85
CA THR A 312 -6.64 -17.75 -10.14
C THR A 312 -7.06 -19.22 -10.10
N ASN A 313 -7.91 -19.65 -11.03
CA ASN A 313 -8.04 -21.07 -11.36
C ASN A 313 -7.06 -21.38 -12.50
N ASP A 314 -6.38 -22.52 -12.41
CA ASP A 314 -5.43 -22.99 -13.43
C ASP A 314 -5.86 -24.35 -13.97
N TYR A 315 -6.63 -24.35 -15.06
CA TYR A 315 -7.08 -25.60 -15.68
C TYR A 315 -6.02 -26.17 -16.62
N ALA A 316 -5.14 -25.35 -17.20
CA ALA A 316 -3.99 -25.82 -17.98
C ALA A 316 -3.14 -26.84 -17.19
N SER A 317 -2.83 -26.54 -15.93
CA SER A 317 -2.04 -27.40 -15.06
C SER A 317 -2.79 -28.64 -14.59
N VAL A 318 -4.11 -28.53 -14.34
CA VAL A 318 -4.97 -29.69 -14.09
C VAL A 318 -4.94 -30.66 -15.28
N LEU A 319 -5.20 -30.18 -16.50
CA LEU A 319 -5.27 -31.01 -17.70
C LEU A 319 -3.90 -31.62 -18.05
N SER A 320 -2.81 -30.88 -17.80
CA SER A 320 -1.45 -31.41 -17.91
C SER A 320 -1.18 -32.51 -16.88
N ALA A 321 -1.63 -32.37 -15.63
CA ALA A 321 -1.47 -33.39 -14.60
C ALA A 321 -2.31 -34.64 -14.89
N THR A 322 -3.53 -34.49 -15.38
CA THR A 322 -4.38 -35.63 -15.74
C THR A 322 -3.87 -36.36 -16.98
N SER A 323 -3.22 -35.67 -17.93
CA SER A 323 -2.53 -36.31 -19.05
C SER A 323 -1.43 -37.28 -18.59
N ALA A 324 -0.81 -37.04 -17.42
CA ALA A 324 0.14 -37.97 -16.83
C ALA A 324 -0.53 -39.17 -16.13
N LEU A 325 -1.78 -39.02 -15.66
CA LEU A 325 -2.59 -40.13 -15.14
C LEU A 325 -3.11 -41.03 -16.27
N ASP A 326 -3.49 -40.43 -17.41
CA ASP A 326 -3.99 -41.10 -18.63
C ASP A 326 -2.92 -41.99 -19.31
N LEU A 327 -1.64 -41.72 -19.04
CA LEU A 327 -0.49 -42.56 -19.44
C LEU A 327 -0.16 -43.66 -18.41
N GLY A 328 -0.91 -43.74 -17.31
CA GLY A 328 -0.70 -44.66 -16.20
C GLY A 328 -1.34 -46.04 -16.40
N SER A 329 -1.23 -46.88 -15.38
CA SER A 329 -1.86 -48.21 -15.34
C SER A 329 -3.25 -48.24 -14.70
N ALA A 330 -3.73 -47.10 -14.17
CA ALA A 330 -4.99 -47.01 -13.43
C ALA A 330 -6.01 -46.13 -14.17
N ASP A 331 -7.20 -46.69 -14.41
CA ASP A 331 -8.31 -45.96 -15.02
C ASP A 331 -8.80 -44.82 -14.10
N PHE A 332 -8.49 -43.58 -14.48
CA PHE A 332 -8.94 -42.37 -13.78
C PHE A 332 -10.04 -41.65 -14.58
N ASN A 333 -11.24 -41.59 -14.01
CA ASN A 333 -12.25 -40.63 -14.46
C ASN A 333 -11.79 -39.19 -14.16
N ILE A 334 -11.99 -38.27 -15.09
CA ILE A 334 -11.76 -36.83 -14.89
C ILE A 334 -13.10 -36.11 -15.03
N VAL A 335 -13.56 -35.48 -13.95
CA VAL A 335 -14.87 -34.83 -13.88
C VAL A 335 -14.73 -33.38 -13.43
N LEU A 336 -15.27 -32.44 -14.21
CA LEU A 336 -15.22 -31.01 -13.97
C LEU A 336 -16.59 -30.44 -13.56
N SER A 337 -16.65 -29.56 -12.57
CA SER A 337 -17.88 -28.86 -12.16
C SER A 337 -17.77 -27.33 -12.29
N SER A 338 -18.78 -26.72 -12.91
CA SER A 338 -18.84 -25.29 -13.28
C SER A 338 -19.54 -24.39 -12.27
N THR A 339 -20.42 -24.92 -11.40
CA THR A 339 -21.08 -24.15 -10.33
C THR A 339 -20.94 -24.81 -8.97
N ARG A 340 -21.20 -24.03 -7.91
CA ARG A 340 -21.20 -24.49 -6.51
C ARG A 340 -22.21 -25.62 -6.23
N GLU A 341 -23.40 -25.57 -6.86
CA GLU A 341 -24.42 -26.62 -6.73
C GLU A 341 -23.99 -27.87 -7.50
N GLU A 342 -23.42 -27.69 -8.70
CA GLU A 342 -22.92 -28.78 -9.52
C GLU A 342 -21.76 -29.51 -8.82
N ALA A 343 -20.80 -28.79 -8.23
CA ALA A 343 -19.68 -29.38 -7.52
C ALA A 343 -20.14 -30.27 -6.34
N VAL A 344 -21.21 -29.90 -5.65
CA VAL A 344 -21.83 -30.73 -4.60
C VAL A 344 -22.61 -31.91 -5.19
N ALA A 345 -23.37 -31.72 -6.27
CA ALA A 345 -24.12 -32.78 -6.92
C ALA A 345 -23.21 -33.85 -7.53
N THR A 346 -22.14 -33.43 -8.22
CA THR A 346 -21.06 -34.28 -8.72
C THR A 346 -20.43 -35.04 -7.56
N THR A 347 -20.00 -34.36 -6.50
CA THR A 347 -19.40 -35.02 -5.33
C THR A 347 -20.33 -36.06 -4.71
N ALA A 348 -21.62 -35.74 -4.55
CA ALA A 348 -22.61 -36.70 -4.06
C ALA A 348 -22.76 -37.92 -5.00
N ALA A 349 -22.78 -37.72 -6.31
CA ALA A 349 -22.80 -38.81 -7.29
C ALA A 349 -21.58 -39.74 -7.14
N LEU A 350 -20.38 -39.16 -7.04
CA LEU A 350 -19.12 -39.91 -6.97
C LEU A 350 -19.07 -40.88 -5.78
N TYR A 351 -19.60 -40.51 -4.62
CA TYR A 351 -19.67 -41.41 -3.45
C TYR A 351 -20.87 -42.38 -3.46
N THR A 352 -21.77 -42.30 -4.45
CA THR A 352 -22.84 -43.30 -4.67
C THR A 352 -22.50 -44.39 -5.71
N ALA A 353 -21.37 -44.25 -6.41
CA ALA A 353 -20.84 -45.30 -7.28
C ALA A 353 -20.32 -46.50 -6.47
N SER A 354 -20.19 -47.65 -7.13
CA SER A 354 -19.67 -48.90 -6.54
C SER A 354 -18.28 -48.73 -5.90
N PRO A 355 -17.95 -49.45 -4.82
CA PRO A 355 -16.58 -49.59 -4.32
C PRO A 355 -15.58 -50.11 -5.37
N ALA A 356 -16.08 -50.83 -6.38
CA ALA A 356 -15.28 -51.34 -7.51
C ALA A 356 -15.40 -50.49 -8.79
N ALA A 357 -15.99 -49.29 -8.71
CA ALA A 357 -15.97 -48.30 -9.81
C ALA A 357 -14.57 -47.64 -9.90
N GLU A 358 -14.29 -46.98 -11.02
CA GLU A 358 -12.93 -46.52 -11.35
C GLU A 358 -12.45 -45.36 -10.46
N HIS A 359 -11.14 -45.13 -10.40
CA HIS A 359 -10.59 -43.98 -9.68
C HIS A 359 -11.12 -42.66 -10.26
N THR A 360 -11.09 -41.58 -9.50
CA THR A 360 -11.68 -40.31 -9.96
C THR A 360 -10.92 -39.08 -9.48
N VAL A 361 -10.67 -38.16 -10.40
CA VAL A 361 -10.31 -36.76 -10.14
C VAL A 361 -11.54 -35.89 -10.36
N HIS A 362 -12.08 -35.30 -9.29
CA HIS A 362 -13.10 -34.27 -9.37
C HIS A 362 -12.44 -32.90 -9.22
N VAL A 363 -12.67 -32.02 -10.19
CA VAL A 363 -12.12 -30.67 -10.23
C VAL A 363 -13.26 -29.66 -10.23
N PHE A 364 -13.13 -28.63 -9.40
CA PHE A 364 -14.11 -27.55 -9.29
C PHE A 364 -13.40 -26.20 -9.10
N ASP A 365 -14.12 -25.10 -9.36
CA ASP A 365 -13.67 -23.74 -9.07
C ASP A 365 -13.57 -23.51 -7.54
N GLY A 366 -12.37 -23.77 -7.01
CA GLY A 366 -12.03 -23.54 -5.61
C GLY A 366 -11.56 -22.12 -5.31
N ALA A 367 -11.41 -21.26 -6.32
CA ALA A 367 -10.96 -19.89 -6.15
C ALA A 367 -12.12 -18.94 -5.83
N PHE A 368 -13.30 -19.16 -6.43
CA PHE A 368 -14.41 -18.23 -6.33
C PHE A 368 -15.75 -18.91 -5.97
N SER A 369 -16.40 -19.62 -6.88
CA SER A 369 -17.77 -20.10 -6.69
C SER A 369 -17.91 -21.12 -5.55
N ALA A 370 -16.95 -22.02 -5.32
CA ALA A 370 -17.02 -22.93 -4.18
C ALA A 370 -16.86 -22.24 -2.81
N ARG A 371 -16.31 -21.01 -2.79
CA ARG A 371 -16.14 -20.16 -1.61
C ARG A 371 -17.31 -19.21 -1.37
N GLU A 372 -18.26 -19.11 -2.31
CA GLU A 372 -19.45 -18.30 -2.12
C GLU A 372 -20.28 -18.80 -0.94
N VAL A 373 -20.66 -17.87 -0.06
CA VAL A 373 -21.46 -18.12 1.13
C VAL A 373 -22.92 -17.82 0.82
N ALA A 374 -23.75 -18.86 0.68
CA ALA A 374 -25.18 -18.73 0.38
C ALA A 374 -25.99 -19.97 0.81
N PRO A 375 -27.34 -19.98 0.68
CA PRO A 375 -28.12 -21.20 0.79
C PRO A 375 -27.64 -22.26 -0.21
N LEU A 376 -27.48 -23.51 0.23
CA LEU A 376 -26.94 -24.59 -0.59
C LEU A 376 -27.72 -25.88 -0.32
N SER A 377 -28.24 -26.50 -1.38
CA SER A 377 -28.95 -27.78 -1.29
C SER A 377 -27.97 -28.93 -1.43
N VAL A 378 -27.91 -29.80 -0.42
CA VAL A 378 -27.13 -31.05 -0.48
C VAL A 378 -28.11 -32.22 -0.60
N PRO A 379 -27.92 -33.18 -1.53
CA PRO A 379 -28.81 -34.33 -1.66
C PRO A 379 -28.95 -35.13 -0.35
N ALA A 380 -30.17 -35.50 0.03
CA ALA A 380 -30.47 -36.14 1.32
C ALA A 380 -29.92 -37.58 1.47
N ASP A 381 -29.41 -38.15 0.38
CA ASP A 381 -28.66 -39.40 0.32
C ASP A 381 -27.14 -39.21 0.46
N ALA A 382 -26.60 -38.02 0.17
CA ALA A 382 -25.15 -37.75 0.14
C ALA A 382 -24.42 -37.89 1.50
N PHE A 383 -25.15 -37.93 2.62
CA PHE A 383 -24.59 -38.16 3.96
C PHE A 383 -24.79 -39.60 4.49
N ARG A 384 -25.33 -40.52 3.68
CA ARG A 384 -25.64 -41.88 4.11
C ARG A 384 -24.50 -42.84 3.79
N LYS A 385 -23.73 -43.24 4.81
CA LYS A 385 -22.84 -44.41 4.71
C LYS A 385 -23.63 -45.60 4.18
N SER A 386 -23.10 -46.26 3.15
CA SER A 386 -23.71 -47.38 2.43
C SER A 386 -23.76 -48.70 3.22
N GLN A 387 -24.11 -48.65 4.51
CA GLN A 387 -24.12 -49.80 5.41
C GLN A 387 -25.41 -50.66 5.30
N SER A 388 -26.52 -50.10 4.81
CA SER A 388 -27.76 -50.85 4.54
C SER A 388 -27.94 -51.24 3.07
N ALA A 389 -26.98 -50.90 2.20
CA ALA A 389 -27.12 -50.92 0.74
C ALA A 389 -26.20 -51.94 0.02
N ILE A 390 -25.56 -52.86 0.77
CA ILE A 390 -24.85 -54.04 0.20
C ILE A 390 -25.81 -54.92 -0.65
N SER A 391 -27.13 -54.77 -0.48
CA SER A 391 -28.18 -55.42 -1.26
C SER A 391 -28.74 -54.61 -2.45
N SER A 392 -28.37 -53.33 -2.60
CA SER A 392 -28.87 -52.46 -3.68
C SER A 392 -27.73 -51.96 -4.55
N ARG A 393 -27.72 -52.38 -5.82
CA ARG A 393 -26.68 -52.07 -6.81
C ARG A 393 -26.36 -50.57 -6.86
N GLY A 394 -25.18 -50.20 -6.35
CA GLY A 394 -24.54 -48.94 -6.73
C GLY A 394 -24.18 -48.97 -8.22
N ALA A 395 -24.03 -47.79 -8.82
CA ALA A 395 -23.61 -47.64 -10.21
C ALA A 395 -22.27 -48.36 -10.45
N ALA A 396 -22.17 -49.15 -11.52
CA ALA A 396 -20.96 -49.94 -11.81
C ALA A 396 -19.80 -49.03 -12.23
N HIS A 397 -20.09 -48.08 -13.11
CA HIS A 397 -19.14 -47.07 -13.59
C HIS A 397 -19.42 -45.70 -12.95
N VAL A 398 -18.41 -44.85 -12.84
CA VAL A 398 -18.58 -43.49 -12.30
C VAL A 398 -19.50 -42.63 -13.17
N ALA A 399 -19.43 -42.80 -14.50
CA ALA A 399 -20.32 -42.11 -15.44
C ALA A 399 -21.80 -42.41 -15.16
N ASP A 400 -22.17 -43.66 -14.93
CA ASP A 400 -23.56 -44.07 -14.62
C ASP A 400 -24.11 -43.34 -13.37
N ALA A 401 -23.28 -43.16 -12.34
CA ALA A 401 -23.64 -42.44 -11.12
C ALA A 401 -23.95 -40.95 -11.40
N LEU A 402 -23.17 -40.34 -12.30
CA LEU A 402 -23.34 -38.95 -12.72
C LEU A 402 -24.61 -38.80 -13.58
N TYR A 403 -24.83 -39.69 -14.56
CA TYR A 403 -26.09 -39.72 -15.34
C TYR A 403 -27.33 -39.92 -14.47
N ALA A 404 -27.26 -40.75 -13.42
CA ALA A 404 -28.35 -40.94 -12.46
C ALA A 404 -28.68 -39.67 -11.63
N LYS A 405 -27.79 -38.68 -11.61
CA LYS A 405 -28.02 -37.33 -11.03
C LYS A 405 -28.28 -36.25 -12.10
N GLY A 406 -28.39 -36.61 -13.38
CA GLY A 406 -28.58 -35.68 -14.50
C GLY A 406 -27.29 -35.04 -15.04
N LEU A 407 -26.11 -35.53 -14.61
CA LEU A 407 -24.80 -34.94 -14.90
C LEU A 407 -24.09 -35.71 -16.03
N GLY A 408 -24.64 -35.69 -17.24
CA GLY A 408 -24.04 -36.39 -18.40
C GLY A 408 -22.68 -35.82 -18.86
N HIS A 409 -22.03 -36.43 -19.86
CA HIS A 409 -20.70 -36.01 -20.33
C HIS A 409 -20.61 -34.53 -20.74
N PHE A 410 -21.68 -33.95 -21.28
CA PHE A 410 -21.70 -32.58 -21.81
C PHE A 410 -22.87 -31.75 -21.28
N SER A 411 -22.79 -30.42 -21.43
CA SER A 411 -23.88 -29.49 -21.14
C SER A 411 -23.96 -28.41 -22.22
N TYR A 412 -25.09 -28.34 -22.94
CA TYR A 412 -25.32 -27.32 -23.98
C TYR A 412 -26.07 -26.10 -23.42
N PHE A 413 -25.69 -24.91 -23.88
CA PHE A 413 -26.41 -23.66 -23.64
C PHE A 413 -26.33 -22.73 -24.85
N GLY A 414 -27.48 -22.30 -25.37
CA GLY A 414 -27.57 -21.37 -26.48
C GLY A 414 -28.86 -21.56 -27.29
N PRO A 415 -28.93 -20.97 -28.50
CA PRO A 415 -30.04 -21.13 -29.45
C PRO A 415 -30.28 -22.60 -29.83
N ALA A 416 -31.47 -22.93 -30.34
CA ALA A 416 -31.77 -24.29 -30.79
C ALA A 416 -31.05 -24.69 -32.10
N ALA A 417 -30.55 -23.71 -32.87
CA ALA A 417 -29.86 -23.92 -34.13
C ALA A 417 -28.70 -22.94 -34.36
N PRO A 418 -27.60 -23.02 -33.57
CA PRO A 418 -26.44 -22.15 -33.73
C PRO A 418 -25.64 -22.48 -35.00
N ARG A 419 -25.00 -21.49 -35.59
CA ARG A 419 -24.01 -21.68 -36.68
C ARG A 419 -22.62 -22.00 -36.13
N VAL A 420 -22.30 -21.48 -34.95
CA VAL A 420 -20.97 -21.57 -34.33
C VAL A 420 -21.12 -22.14 -32.92
N LEU A 421 -20.26 -23.11 -32.57
CA LEU A 421 -20.21 -23.71 -31.25
C LEU A 421 -18.89 -23.35 -30.55
N LEU A 422 -18.98 -22.83 -29.33
CA LEU A 422 -17.83 -22.66 -28.44
C LEU A 422 -17.78 -23.85 -27.47
N VAL A 423 -16.78 -24.72 -27.60
CA VAL A 423 -16.53 -25.83 -26.67
C VAL A 423 -15.57 -25.38 -25.57
N VAL A 424 -15.91 -25.67 -24.32
CA VAL A 424 -15.14 -25.25 -23.12
C VAL A 424 -15.05 -26.39 -22.09
N PRO A 425 -14.04 -26.40 -21.20
CA PRO A 425 -14.11 -27.21 -19.99
C PRO A 425 -15.32 -26.79 -19.12
N ASN A 426 -15.96 -27.73 -18.42
CA ASN A 426 -17.08 -27.45 -17.52
C ASN A 426 -16.60 -26.82 -16.20
N SER A 427 -16.22 -25.55 -16.28
CA SER A 427 -15.53 -24.77 -15.25
C SER A 427 -16.15 -23.38 -15.06
N ASP A 428 -15.48 -22.50 -14.30
CA ASP A 428 -15.77 -21.06 -14.26
C ASP A 428 -15.88 -20.44 -15.67
N ARG A 429 -15.08 -20.92 -16.63
CA ARG A 429 -15.10 -20.50 -18.03
C ARG A 429 -16.47 -20.74 -18.67
N PHE A 430 -17.07 -21.91 -18.44
CA PHE A 430 -18.42 -22.21 -18.91
C PHE A 430 -19.45 -21.34 -18.22
N ALA A 431 -19.39 -21.22 -16.89
CA ALA A 431 -20.35 -20.42 -16.13
C ALA A 431 -20.33 -18.93 -16.54
N ALA A 432 -19.13 -18.38 -16.80
CA ALA A 432 -18.94 -17.02 -17.29
C ALA A 432 -19.44 -16.82 -18.73
N ALA A 433 -19.01 -17.68 -19.67
CA ALA A 433 -19.45 -17.60 -21.06
C ALA A 433 -20.98 -17.75 -21.19
N LYS A 434 -21.58 -18.66 -20.41
CA LYS A 434 -23.04 -18.86 -20.30
C LYS A 434 -23.77 -17.63 -19.79
N ALA A 435 -23.30 -17.02 -18.70
CA ALA A 435 -23.91 -15.81 -18.15
C ALA A 435 -23.85 -14.63 -19.14
N VAL A 436 -22.72 -14.45 -19.83
CA VAL A 436 -22.55 -13.36 -20.80
C VAL A 436 -23.34 -13.62 -22.09
N LEU A 437 -23.39 -14.85 -22.61
CA LEU A 437 -24.23 -15.19 -23.77
C LEU A 437 -25.72 -14.96 -23.47
N GLY A 438 -26.18 -15.35 -22.28
CA GLY A 438 -27.56 -15.11 -21.84
C GLY A 438 -27.93 -13.63 -21.67
N ALA A 439 -26.93 -12.74 -21.51
CA ALA A 439 -27.11 -11.28 -21.46
C ALA A 439 -26.94 -10.59 -22.83
N LEU A 440 -26.48 -11.30 -23.87
CA LEU A 440 -26.24 -10.76 -25.22
C LEU A 440 -27.18 -11.31 -26.30
N ASP A 441 -27.86 -12.43 -26.06
CA ASP A 441 -28.86 -13.06 -26.95
C ASP A 441 -28.35 -13.27 -28.40
N LEU A 442 -27.13 -13.81 -28.55
CA LEU A 442 -26.48 -13.99 -29.84
C LEU A 442 -26.98 -15.27 -30.55
N ALA A 443 -27.99 -15.10 -31.42
CA ALA A 443 -28.68 -16.18 -32.13
C ALA A 443 -27.79 -17.13 -32.97
N GLU A 444 -26.57 -16.76 -33.33
CA GLU A 444 -25.66 -17.61 -34.11
C GLU A 444 -24.70 -18.48 -33.27
N VAL A 445 -24.56 -18.22 -31.96
CA VAL A 445 -23.52 -18.83 -31.10
C VAL A 445 -24.14 -19.70 -30.01
N GLY A 446 -23.72 -20.97 -29.96
CA GLY A 446 -23.99 -21.88 -28.84
C GLY A 446 -22.71 -22.18 -28.04
N ILE A 447 -22.86 -22.63 -26.81
CA ILE A 447 -21.76 -23.08 -25.94
C ILE A 447 -21.99 -24.52 -25.51
N LEU A 448 -20.96 -25.35 -25.56
CA LEU A 448 -20.96 -26.73 -25.07
C LEU A 448 -19.85 -26.91 -24.03
N SER A 449 -20.20 -27.33 -22.81
CA SER A 449 -19.20 -27.70 -21.81
C SER A 449 -18.91 -29.20 -21.81
N ALA A 450 -17.65 -29.56 -21.64
CA ALA A 450 -17.22 -30.93 -21.38
C ALA A 450 -17.07 -31.17 -19.86
N ARG A 451 -17.97 -31.97 -19.30
CA ARG A 451 -18.02 -32.33 -17.86
C ARG A 451 -17.16 -33.53 -17.54
N ILE A 452 -17.23 -34.57 -18.36
CA ILE A 452 -16.43 -35.79 -18.21
C ILE A 452 -15.41 -35.79 -19.35
N LEU A 453 -14.12 -35.65 -19.01
CA LEU A 453 -13.01 -35.62 -19.99
C LEU A 453 -12.34 -37.00 -20.16
N ARG A 454 -12.40 -37.82 -19.11
CA ARG A 454 -12.05 -39.25 -19.15
C ARG A 454 -13.11 -40.06 -18.41
N PRO A 455 -13.60 -41.17 -18.99
CA PRO A 455 -13.46 -41.51 -20.41
C PRO A 455 -14.14 -40.46 -21.31
N TRP A 456 -13.62 -40.21 -22.52
CA TRP A 456 -14.32 -39.39 -23.52
C TRP A 456 -15.39 -40.22 -24.23
N SER A 457 -16.43 -39.57 -24.74
CA SER A 457 -17.57 -40.26 -25.38
C SER A 457 -17.99 -39.58 -26.68
N ASP A 458 -17.53 -40.14 -27.80
CA ASP A 458 -17.90 -39.76 -29.18
C ASP A 458 -19.42 -39.70 -29.39
N ASP A 459 -20.15 -40.70 -28.87
CA ASP A 459 -21.60 -40.78 -29.00
C ASP A 459 -22.31 -39.67 -28.20
N ALA A 460 -21.86 -39.40 -26.98
CA ALA A 460 -22.43 -38.33 -26.15
C ALA A 460 -22.06 -36.93 -26.66
N PHE A 461 -20.87 -36.76 -27.27
CA PHE A 461 -20.47 -35.54 -27.95
C PHE A 461 -21.37 -35.28 -29.17
N THR A 462 -21.50 -36.28 -30.03
CA THR A 462 -22.33 -36.19 -31.25
C THR A 462 -23.81 -35.94 -30.93
N ALA A 463 -24.32 -36.52 -29.84
CA ALA A 463 -25.69 -36.27 -29.37
C ALA A 463 -25.90 -34.88 -28.78
N ALA A 464 -24.83 -34.17 -28.37
CA ALA A 464 -24.89 -32.86 -27.74
C ALA A 464 -24.53 -31.68 -28.69
N VAL A 465 -23.93 -31.95 -29.85
CA VAL A 465 -23.65 -30.95 -30.89
C VAL A 465 -24.88 -30.74 -31.79
N PRO A 466 -25.44 -29.51 -31.89
CA PRO A 466 -26.55 -29.24 -32.80
C PRO A 466 -26.17 -29.43 -34.28
N ALA A 467 -27.04 -30.09 -35.07
CA ALA A 467 -26.81 -30.41 -36.48
C ALA A 467 -26.72 -29.20 -37.45
N SER A 468 -26.84 -27.97 -36.93
CA SER A 468 -26.71 -26.69 -37.64
C SER A 468 -25.30 -26.09 -37.58
N VAL A 469 -24.42 -26.63 -36.75
CA VAL A 469 -23.08 -26.09 -36.49
C VAL A 469 -22.18 -26.27 -37.71
N GLU A 470 -21.69 -25.16 -38.27
CA GLU A 470 -20.70 -25.15 -39.34
C GLU A 470 -19.26 -25.10 -38.79
N VAL A 471 -19.07 -24.47 -37.63
CA VAL A 471 -17.76 -24.16 -37.05
C VAL A 471 -17.76 -24.41 -35.55
N ILE A 472 -16.73 -25.10 -35.07
CA ILE A 472 -16.46 -25.31 -33.64
C ILE A 472 -15.19 -24.54 -33.27
N HIS A 473 -15.25 -23.70 -32.25
CA HIS A 473 -14.09 -23.12 -31.59
C HIS A 473 -13.89 -23.81 -30.23
N VAL A 474 -12.69 -24.27 -29.92
CA VAL A 474 -12.39 -24.98 -28.66
C VAL A 474 -11.46 -24.15 -27.79
N LEU A 475 -11.89 -23.83 -26.57
CA LEU A 475 -11.08 -23.09 -25.60
C LEU A 475 -10.09 -24.03 -24.90
N ASP A 476 -8.80 -23.83 -25.13
CA ASP A 476 -7.71 -24.47 -24.39
C ASP A 476 -6.83 -23.43 -23.70
N GLU A 477 -6.39 -23.74 -22.47
CA GLU A 477 -5.45 -22.93 -21.70
C GLU A 477 -4.01 -23.44 -21.89
N SER A 478 -3.09 -22.57 -22.27
CA SER A 478 -1.68 -22.92 -22.51
C SER A 478 -0.73 -22.11 -21.63
N ARG A 479 0.23 -22.81 -21.01
CA ARG A 479 1.42 -22.23 -20.36
C ARG A 479 2.46 -21.68 -21.35
N LEU A 480 2.35 -22.02 -22.65
CA LEU A 480 3.23 -21.57 -23.71
C LEU A 480 2.46 -20.65 -24.69
N PRO A 481 2.79 -19.34 -24.76
CA PRO A 481 2.15 -18.42 -25.70
C PRO A 481 2.25 -18.90 -27.15
N GLY A 482 1.16 -18.79 -27.90
CA GLY A 482 1.11 -19.17 -29.32
C GLY A 482 1.03 -20.67 -29.62
N ARG A 483 1.05 -21.57 -28.62
CA ARG A 483 0.73 -22.98 -28.85
C ARG A 483 -0.79 -23.15 -29.03
N ALA A 484 -1.20 -23.41 -30.27
CA ALA A 484 -2.54 -23.84 -30.61
C ALA A 484 -2.71 -25.35 -30.33
N GLY A 485 -3.82 -25.73 -29.70
CA GLY A 485 -4.19 -27.13 -29.40
C GLY A 485 -3.70 -27.63 -28.04
N GLY A 486 -4.66 -27.98 -27.18
CA GLY A 486 -4.48 -28.75 -25.95
C GLY A 486 -5.42 -29.97 -25.90
N LEU A 487 -5.56 -30.58 -24.72
CA LEU A 487 -6.31 -31.83 -24.54
C LEU A 487 -7.75 -31.74 -25.08
N LEU A 488 -8.45 -30.63 -24.82
CA LEU A 488 -9.86 -30.52 -25.20
C LEU A 488 -10.02 -30.32 -26.72
N PHE A 489 -9.13 -29.57 -27.36
CA PHE A 489 -9.07 -29.47 -28.82
C PHE A 489 -8.77 -30.83 -29.46
N ASP A 490 -7.81 -31.58 -28.94
CA ASP A 490 -7.39 -32.87 -29.51
C ASP A 490 -8.54 -33.90 -29.48
N GLU A 491 -9.30 -34.00 -28.38
CA GLU A 491 -10.49 -34.87 -28.28
C GLU A 491 -11.61 -34.43 -29.25
N VAL A 492 -11.97 -33.14 -29.25
CA VAL A 492 -13.02 -32.60 -30.13
C VAL A 492 -12.65 -32.78 -31.60
N PHE A 493 -11.39 -32.57 -31.95
CA PHE A 493 -10.87 -32.76 -33.30
C PHE A 493 -10.88 -34.25 -33.70
N ALA A 494 -10.53 -35.16 -32.79
CA ALA A 494 -10.63 -36.60 -33.02
C ALA A 494 -12.08 -37.05 -33.29
N SER A 495 -13.05 -36.63 -32.47
CA SER A 495 -14.47 -36.92 -32.69
C SER A 495 -14.98 -36.37 -34.03
N VAL A 496 -14.60 -35.14 -34.40
CA VAL A 496 -15.03 -34.52 -35.67
C VAL A 496 -14.40 -35.18 -36.90
N LEU A 497 -13.19 -35.75 -36.76
CA LEU A 497 -12.55 -36.58 -37.79
C LEU A 497 -13.11 -38.01 -37.88
N ASN A 498 -13.87 -38.48 -36.87
CA ASN A 498 -14.41 -39.84 -36.85
C ASN A 498 -15.51 -40.01 -37.92
N ARG A 499 -15.14 -40.64 -39.05
CA ARG A 499 -16.02 -40.94 -40.19
C ARG A 499 -17.18 -41.91 -39.91
N ARG A 500 -17.34 -42.38 -38.67
CA ARG A 500 -18.58 -43.07 -38.22
C ARG A 500 -19.67 -42.09 -37.80
N LEU A 501 -19.29 -40.90 -37.34
CA LEU A 501 -20.20 -39.88 -36.79
C LEU A 501 -20.64 -38.90 -37.90
N PHE A 502 -19.71 -38.51 -38.77
CA PHE A 502 -19.97 -37.63 -39.92
C PHE A 502 -19.89 -38.41 -41.25
N THR A 503 -20.97 -38.38 -42.03
CA THR A 503 -21.15 -39.19 -43.25
C THR A 503 -20.90 -38.35 -44.51
N LYS A 504 -21.29 -38.84 -45.71
CA LYS A 504 -21.32 -38.00 -46.92
C LYS A 504 -22.46 -36.99 -46.93
N ASP A 505 -23.51 -37.24 -46.15
CA ASP A 505 -24.75 -36.47 -46.18
C ASP A 505 -24.83 -35.46 -45.02
N SER A 506 -24.07 -35.67 -43.93
CA SER A 506 -23.81 -34.66 -42.90
C SER A 506 -22.47 -33.97 -43.13
N LYS A 507 -22.47 -32.63 -43.20
CA LYS A 507 -21.22 -31.85 -43.26
C LYS A 507 -20.51 -31.91 -41.90
N SER A 508 -19.28 -32.42 -41.89
CA SER A 508 -18.39 -32.30 -40.73
C SER A 508 -18.05 -30.81 -40.49
N PRO A 509 -18.19 -30.30 -39.25
CA PRO A 509 -17.89 -28.90 -38.93
C PRO A 509 -16.39 -28.63 -38.95
N THR A 510 -16.00 -27.37 -39.18
CA THR A 510 -14.58 -26.97 -39.11
C THR A 510 -14.19 -26.66 -37.66
N VAL A 511 -13.16 -27.32 -37.13
CA VAL A 511 -12.67 -27.08 -35.76
C VAL A 511 -11.50 -26.10 -35.77
N PHE A 512 -11.54 -25.09 -34.89
CA PHE A 512 -10.46 -24.14 -34.66
C PHE A 512 -10.13 -24.04 -33.14
N PRO A 513 -8.85 -23.83 -32.78
CA PRO A 513 -8.48 -23.56 -31.39
C PRO A 513 -8.65 -22.08 -31.05
N LEU A 514 -9.27 -21.82 -29.89
CA LEU A 514 -9.31 -20.55 -29.20
C LEU A 514 -8.32 -20.64 -28.03
N SER A 515 -7.13 -20.06 -28.19
CA SER A 515 -6.03 -20.20 -27.23
C SER A 515 -6.10 -19.11 -26.16
N LEU A 516 -5.99 -19.48 -24.89
CA LEU A 516 -5.90 -18.57 -23.74
C LEU A 516 -4.61 -18.84 -22.96
N ARG A 517 -3.89 -17.82 -22.49
CA ARG A 517 -2.76 -18.01 -21.57
C ARG A 517 -3.25 -18.52 -20.20
N SER A 518 -2.58 -19.54 -19.65
CA SER A 518 -2.86 -20.09 -18.32
C SER A 518 -2.96 -19.00 -17.25
N SER A 519 -3.84 -19.20 -16.25
CA SER A 519 -4.15 -18.24 -15.17
C SER A 519 -4.72 -16.87 -15.57
N THR A 520 -4.87 -16.55 -16.86
CA THR A 520 -5.57 -15.34 -17.32
C THR A 520 -7.03 -15.35 -16.85
N GLN A 521 -7.52 -14.24 -16.29
CA GLN A 521 -8.94 -14.06 -15.99
C GLN A 521 -9.64 -13.30 -17.12
N LEU A 522 -10.70 -13.90 -17.69
CA LEU A 522 -11.54 -13.26 -18.70
C LEU A 522 -12.76 -12.64 -18.02
N GLY A 523 -12.80 -11.30 -17.96
CA GLY A 523 -13.97 -10.55 -17.46
C GLY A 523 -15.14 -10.50 -18.44
N SER A 524 -16.29 -10.00 -18.00
CA SER A 524 -17.53 -9.93 -18.78
C SER A 524 -17.36 -9.17 -20.10
N ALA A 525 -16.56 -8.11 -20.12
CA ALA A 525 -16.20 -7.35 -21.31
C ALA A 525 -15.42 -8.21 -22.33
N ALA A 526 -14.47 -9.01 -21.86
CA ALA A 526 -13.64 -9.88 -22.68
C ALA A 526 -14.46 -11.03 -23.29
N TRP A 527 -15.27 -11.71 -22.46
CA TRP A 527 -16.25 -12.70 -22.93
C TRP A 527 -17.21 -12.13 -23.97
N ALA A 528 -17.70 -10.90 -23.77
CA ALA A 528 -18.57 -10.24 -24.72
C ALA A 528 -17.87 -9.89 -26.04
N SER A 529 -16.57 -9.58 -26.01
CA SER A 529 -15.75 -9.40 -27.21
C SER A 529 -15.60 -10.72 -27.98
N ILE A 530 -15.19 -11.80 -27.29
CA ILE A 530 -15.02 -13.15 -27.84
C ILE A 530 -16.33 -13.66 -28.47
N LEU A 531 -17.45 -13.63 -27.74
CA LEU A 531 -18.73 -14.14 -28.22
C LEU A 531 -19.27 -13.33 -29.43
N ARG A 532 -19.06 -12.01 -29.47
CA ARG A 532 -19.42 -11.19 -30.65
C ARG A 532 -18.55 -11.51 -31.87
N GLN A 533 -17.25 -11.75 -31.67
CA GLN A 533 -16.34 -12.14 -32.75
C GLN A 533 -16.67 -13.53 -33.33
N LEU A 534 -17.10 -14.48 -32.47
CA LEU A 534 -17.62 -15.79 -32.87
C LEU A 534 -18.99 -15.73 -33.56
N SER A 535 -19.80 -14.70 -33.29
CA SER A 535 -21.05 -14.44 -34.02
C SER A 535 -20.80 -13.84 -35.41
N GLY A 536 -19.73 -13.06 -35.57
CA GLY A 536 -19.41 -12.36 -36.82
C GLY A 536 -18.90 -13.23 -37.97
N SER A 537 -18.64 -12.59 -39.12
CA SER A 537 -18.00 -13.20 -40.29
C SER A 537 -16.58 -13.73 -39.99
N SER A 538 -15.88 -13.11 -39.04
CA SER A 538 -14.58 -13.55 -38.52
C SER A 538 -14.60 -14.94 -37.87
N ALA A 539 -15.77 -15.51 -37.57
CA ALA A 539 -15.86 -16.90 -37.08
C ALA A 539 -15.21 -17.94 -38.01
N LYS A 540 -15.05 -17.61 -39.31
CA LYS A 540 -14.41 -18.46 -40.33
C LYS A 540 -12.93 -18.10 -40.60
N SER A 541 -12.31 -17.22 -39.82
CA SER A 541 -10.96 -16.70 -40.10
C SER A 541 -9.78 -17.50 -39.51
N GLY A 542 -10.01 -18.66 -38.89
CA GLY A 542 -8.97 -19.53 -38.37
C GLY A 542 -8.92 -19.59 -36.83
N ALA A 543 -7.74 -19.96 -36.31
CA ALA A 543 -7.46 -19.96 -34.87
C ALA A 543 -7.52 -18.55 -34.27
N LEU A 544 -7.90 -18.45 -33.00
CA LEU A 544 -8.08 -17.18 -32.29
C LEU A 544 -7.28 -17.14 -30.98
N SER A 545 -6.82 -15.95 -30.61
CA SER A 545 -6.15 -15.65 -29.34
C SER A 545 -7.14 -14.93 -28.42
N ALA A 546 -7.59 -15.60 -27.36
CA ALA A 546 -8.55 -15.04 -26.41
C ALA A 546 -7.98 -13.80 -25.69
N ASP A 547 -6.67 -13.79 -25.42
CA ASP A 547 -5.92 -12.66 -24.87
C ASP A 547 -5.98 -11.42 -25.78
N GLU A 548 -5.75 -11.57 -27.08
CA GLU A 548 -5.80 -10.45 -28.05
C GLU A 548 -7.22 -9.89 -28.14
N VAL A 549 -8.23 -10.75 -28.23
CA VAL A 549 -9.64 -10.33 -28.29
C VAL A 549 -10.08 -9.65 -26.98
N ALA A 550 -9.60 -10.14 -25.83
CA ALA A 550 -9.81 -9.51 -24.53
C ALA A 550 -9.16 -8.11 -24.44
N SER A 551 -7.97 -7.92 -25.00
CA SER A 551 -7.25 -6.63 -25.00
C SER A 551 -7.99 -5.49 -25.71
N THR A 552 -8.97 -5.82 -26.57
CA THR A 552 -9.81 -4.85 -27.30
C THR A 552 -11.17 -4.60 -26.65
N ALA A 553 -11.47 -5.21 -25.50
CA ALA A 553 -12.77 -5.14 -24.86
C ALA A 553 -13.06 -3.75 -24.25
N ALA A 554 -14.26 -3.19 -24.53
CA ALA A 554 -14.55 -1.77 -24.26
C ALA A 554 -15.32 -1.49 -22.96
N GLN A 555 -16.36 -2.27 -22.63
CA GLN A 555 -17.18 -2.08 -21.42
C GLN A 555 -17.69 -3.43 -20.87
N PRO A 556 -17.80 -3.59 -19.53
CA PRO A 556 -18.45 -4.72 -18.88
C PRO A 556 -19.90 -4.90 -19.33
N VAL A 557 -20.41 -6.13 -19.20
CA VAL A 557 -21.84 -6.45 -19.41
C VAL A 557 -22.55 -6.37 -18.05
N ASP A 558 -23.75 -5.78 -18.01
CA ASP A 558 -24.57 -5.81 -16.79
C ASP A 558 -25.16 -7.21 -16.61
N LEU A 559 -24.61 -7.96 -15.66
CA LEU A 559 -25.05 -9.31 -15.27
C LEU A 559 -25.93 -9.30 -14.00
N VAL A 560 -26.23 -8.11 -13.45
CA VAL A 560 -26.93 -7.94 -12.17
C VAL A 560 -28.37 -7.48 -12.38
N THR A 561 -28.60 -6.44 -13.20
CA THR A 561 -29.94 -5.90 -13.48
C THR A 561 -30.85 -6.89 -14.24
N PRO A 562 -30.36 -7.80 -15.12
CA PRO A 562 -31.20 -8.84 -15.73
C PRO A 562 -31.71 -9.90 -14.73
N VAL A 563 -31.07 -10.05 -13.56
CA VAL A 563 -31.50 -10.99 -12.53
C VAL A 563 -32.77 -10.45 -11.84
N LYS A 564 -33.78 -11.30 -11.66
CA LYS A 564 -35.01 -10.92 -10.95
C LYS A 564 -34.69 -10.56 -9.49
N GLY A 565 -35.02 -9.32 -9.10
CA GLY A 565 -34.65 -8.75 -7.80
C GLY A 565 -33.16 -8.33 -7.67
N GLY A 566 -32.39 -8.44 -8.75
CA GLY A 566 -30.93 -8.30 -8.80
C GLY A 566 -30.40 -6.95 -8.31
N LYS A 567 -29.64 -6.97 -7.21
CA LYS A 567 -28.88 -5.80 -6.71
C LYS A 567 -27.55 -6.27 -6.12
N LEU A 568 -26.43 -5.72 -6.62
CA LEU A 568 -25.12 -5.90 -6.01
C LEU A 568 -24.84 -4.78 -4.99
N ALA A 569 -24.29 -5.13 -3.83
CA ALA A 569 -23.63 -4.20 -2.93
C ALA A 569 -22.18 -4.65 -2.66
N THR A 570 -21.27 -3.69 -2.56
CA THR A 570 -19.83 -3.95 -2.36
C THR A 570 -19.36 -3.23 -1.10
N PHE A 571 -18.61 -3.93 -0.26
CA PHE A 571 -18.04 -3.42 0.99
C PHE A 571 -16.51 -3.50 0.87
N ILE A 572 -15.82 -2.39 1.10
CA ILE A 572 -14.36 -2.29 1.06
C ILE A 572 -13.85 -1.83 2.42
N ASP A 573 -12.93 -2.61 2.96
CA ASP A 573 -12.42 -2.52 4.34
C ASP A 573 -10.94 -2.94 4.39
N VAL A 574 -10.25 -2.63 5.49
CA VAL A 574 -8.93 -3.24 5.75
C VAL A 574 -9.09 -4.63 6.36
N ASP A 575 -8.00 -5.41 6.41
CA ASP A 575 -8.04 -6.79 6.90
C ASP A 575 -8.72 -6.93 8.29
N PRO A 576 -9.53 -7.99 8.55
CA PRO A 576 -10.21 -8.19 9.84
C PRO A 576 -9.32 -8.35 11.08
N SER A 577 -7.99 -8.52 10.91
CA SER A 577 -7.00 -8.38 11.98
C SER A 577 -6.88 -6.95 12.50
N SER A 578 -7.10 -5.96 11.62
CA SER A 578 -6.93 -4.53 11.87
C SER A 578 -8.28 -3.78 11.98
N SER A 579 -9.30 -4.20 11.23
CA SER A 579 -10.63 -3.56 11.19
C SER A 579 -11.70 -4.28 12.02
N ALA A 580 -12.50 -3.48 12.74
CA ALA A 580 -13.71 -3.91 13.42
C ALA A 580 -14.97 -3.91 12.53
N THR A 581 -14.89 -3.21 11.39
CA THR A 581 -15.99 -2.95 10.45
C THR A 581 -16.00 -3.95 9.27
N ALA A 582 -14.88 -4.64 9.04
CA ALA A 582 -14.69 -5.66 8.00
C ALA A 582 -15.70 -6.82 7.99
N TYR A 583 -16.37 -7.06 9.12
CA TYR A 583 -17.43 -8.06 9.27
C TYR A 583 -18.80 -7.61 8.72
N LEU A 584 -18.94 -6.36 8.27
CA LEU A 584 -20.20 -5.78 7.78
C LEU A 584 -20.79 -6.54 6.57
N GLY A 585 -19.98 -6.87 5.56
CA GLY A 585 -20.43 -7.65 4.40
C GLY A 585 -20.98 -9.03 4.79
N PRO A 586 -20.21 -9.84 5.56
CA PRO A 586 -20.70 -11.07 6.19
C PRO A 586 -21.97 -10.90 7.03
N LEU A 587 -22.07 -9.85 7.84
CA LEU A 587 -23.23 -9.57 8.70
C LEU A 587 -24.48 -9.23 7.88
N VAL A 588 -24.33 -8.47 6.80
CA VAL A 588 -25.39 -8.19 5.82
C VAL A 588 -25.83 -9.49 5.14
N ALA A 589 -24.91 -10.27 4.56
CA ALA A 589 -25.26 -11.52 3.89
C ALA A 589 -25.95 -12.51 4.83
N ARG A 590 -25.43 -12.67 6.06
CA ARG A 590 -26.03 -13.49 7.13
C ARG A 590 -27.45 -13.03 7.47
N THR A 591 -27.67 -11.72 7.57
CA THR A 591 -28.97 -11.09 7.89
C THR A 591 -30.06 -11.54 6.94
N PHE A 592 -29.80 -11.54 5.62
CA PHE A 592 -30.77 -12.03 4.64
C PHE A 592 -30.78 -13.56 4.55
N ARG A 593 -29.62 -14.24 4.59
CA ARG A 593 -29.52 -15.70 4.48
C ARG A 593 -30.32 -16.45 5.56
N GLU A 594 -30.20 -16.06 6.83
CA GLU A 594 -30.95 -16.68 7.93
C GLU A 594 -32.46 -16.37 7.89
N ARG A 595 -32.91 -15.52 6.95
CA ARG A 595 -34.25 -14.90 6.92
C ARG A 595 -34.88 -14.90 5.53
N GLY A 596 -34.24 -15.52 4.53
CA GLY A 596 -34.66 -15.45 3.13
C GLY A 596 -36.09 -15.94 2.91
N ALA A 597 -36.48 -17.00 3.61
CA ALA A 597 -37.85 -17.54 3.62
C ALA A 597 -38.92 -16.56 4.19
N PHE A 598 -38.51 -15.51 4.90
CA PHE A 598 -39.38 -14.48 5.46
C PHE A 598 -39.30 -13.13 4.71
N THR A 599 -38.20 -12.87 4.01
CA THR A 599 -38.00 -11.65 3.22
C THR A 599 -38.27 -11.83 1.72
N ASN A 600 -38.34 -13.08 1.25
CA ASN A 600 -38.29 -13.46 -0.17
C ASN A 600 -37.10 -12.84 -0.92
N ILE A 601 -35.96 -12.73 -0.24
CA ILE A 601 -34.69 -12.24 -0.79
C ILE A 601 -33.62 -13.27 -0.46
N GLU A 602 -32.93 -13.77 -1.49
CA GLU A 602 -31.69 -14.53 -1.34
C GLU A 602 -30.49 -13.59 -1.38
N ALA A 603 -29.43 -13.93 -0.63
CA ALA A 603 -28.17 -13.21 -0.63
C ALA A 603 -27.00 -14.18 -0.81
N ARG A 604 -26.18 -13.95 -1.83
CA ARG A 604 -24.89 -14.63 -2.08
C ARG A 604 -23.76 -13.68 -1.74
N LEU A 605 -22.75 -14.17 -1.00
CA LEU A 605 -21.56 -13.41 -0.60
C LEU A 605 -20.31 -14.04 -1.18
N LEU A 606 -19.43 -13.22 -1.77
CA LEU A 606 -18.04 -13.57 -2.07
C LEU A 606 -17.13 -12.61 -1.31
N GLN A 607 -16.11 -13.14 -0.64
CA GLN A 607 -15.04 -12.36 -0.01
C GLN A 607 -13.71 -12.62 -0.72
N ARG A 608 -12.93 -11.56 -0.94
CA ARG A 608 -11.63 -11.60 -1.62
C ARG A 608 -10.65 -10.70 -0.86
N TYR A 609 -9.42 -11.16 -0.64
CA TYR A 609 -8.44 -10.47 0.20
C TYR A 609 -7.19 -10.09 -0.59
N ASP A 610 -6.70 -8.86 -0.40
CA ASP A 610 -5.32 -8.47 -0.71
C ASP A 610 -4.55 -8.53 0.61
N SER A 611 -3.61 -9.48 0.72
CA SER A 611 -2.90 -9.79 1.96
C SER A 611 -1.54 -9.12 2.08
N PHE A 612 -1.01 -8.54 0.99
CA PHE A 612 0.40 -8.11 0.89
C PHE A 612 0.57 -6.63 0.54
N ALA A 613 -0.50 -5.92 0.20
CA ALA A 613 -0.42 -4.47 -0.02
C ALA A 613 -0.04 -3.67 1.24
N ALA A 614 0.66 -2.55 1.03
CA ALA A 614 1.44 -1.78 2.00
C ALA A 614 0.66 -1.03 3.12
N ALA A 615 -0.53 -1.50 3.49
CA ALA A 615 -1.37 -0.88 4.53
C ALA A 615 -2.11 -1.90 5.43
N GLY A 616 -1.52 -3.08 5.64
CA GLY A 616 -2.10 -4.14 6.49
C GLY A 616 -3.18 -4.99 5.81
N GLY A 617 -3.23 -4.97 4.48
CA GLY A 617 -4.19 -5.74 3.67
C GLY A 617 -5.60 -5.13 3.57
N ILE A 618 -6.35 -5.57 2.56
CA ILE A 618 -7.75 -5.21 2.31
C ILE A 618 -8.61 -6.46 2.19
N VAL A 619 -9.86 -6.36 2.68
CA VAL A 619 -10.94 -7.27 2.30
C VAL A 619 -11.97 -6.53 1.43
N ARG A 620 -12.30 -7.12 0.29
CA ARG A 620 -13.49 -6.77 -0.49
C ARG A 620 -14.54 -7.85 -0.28
N SER A 621 -15.73 -7.43 0.14
CA SER A 621 -16.90 -8.30 0.24
C SER A 621 -17.97 -7.85 -0.75
N ASP A 622 -18.39 -8.73 -1.65
CA ASP A 622 -19.44 -8.46 -2.63
C ASP A 622 -20.67 -9.31 -2.30
N VAL A 623 -21.84 -8.66 -2.17
CA VAL A 623 -23.11 -9.29 -1.82
C VAL A 623 -24.13 -9.05 -2.94
N LEU A 624 -24.54 -10.12 -3.61
CA LEU A 624 -25.62 -10.11 -4.59
C LEU A 624 -26.94 -10.51 -3.92
N PHE A 625 -27.92 -9.63 -4.00
CA PHE A 625 -29.32 -9.88 -3.66
C PHE A 625 -30.11 -10.25 -4.91
N SER A 626 -31.01 -11.23 -4.79
CA SER A 626 -31.99 -11.58 -5.83
C SER A 626 -33.27 -12.15 -5.22
N ASP A 627 -34.30 -12.35 -6.06
CA ASP A 627 -35.32 -13.35 -5.77
C ASP A 627 -34.66 -14.74 -5.55
N PRO A 628 -35.26 -15.62 -4.73
CA PRO A 628 -34.73 -16.97 -4.50
C PRO A 628 -34.48 -17.76 -5.78
N ALA A 629 -33.33 -18.42 -5.87
CA ALA A 629 -32.77 -19.13 -7.02
C ALA A 629 -32.53 -18.30 -8.31
N ALA A 630 -33.13 -17.11 -8.46
CA ALA A 630 -33.03 -16.31 -9.69
C ALA A 630 -31.60 -15.89 -10.03
N GLY A 631 -30.78 -15.61 -9.02
CA GLY A 631 -29.37 -15.26 -9.21
C GLY A 631 -28.43 -16.45 -9.47
N ALA A 632 -28.85 -17.70 -9.24
CA ALA A 632 -27.93 -18.85 -9.13
C ALA A 632 -27.07 -19.11 -10.38
N GLY A 633 -27.56 -18.76 -11.58
CA GLY A 633 -26.84 -18.96 -12.84
C GLY A 633 -25.71 -17.95 -13.14
N VAL A 634 -25.50 -16.95 -12.29
CA VAL A 634 -24.52 -15.87 -12.52
C VAL A 634 -23.28 -16.05 -11.60
N PRO A 635 -22.03 -16.12 -12.11
CA PRO A 635 -20.84 -16.15 -11.26
C PRO A 635 -20.65 -14.84 -10.49
N LEU A 636 -20.51 -14.89 -9.15
CA LEU A 636 -20.50 -13.65 -8.34
C LEU A 636 -19.22 -12.81 -8.55
N GLN A 637 -18.07 -13.44 -8.82
CA GLN A 637 -16.83 -12.74 -9.20
C GLN A 637 -17.03 -11.85 -10.43
N LEU A 638 -17.66 -12.41 -11.48
CA LEU A 638 -17.89 -11.78 -12.78
C LEU A 638 -18.97 -10.68 -12.69
N ALA A 639 -20.02 -10.91 -11.91
CA ALA A 639 -21.02 -9.90 -11.60
C ALA A 639 -20.49 -8.79 -10.67
N ALA A 640 -19.37 -9.03 -9.96
CA ALA A 640 -18.70 -8.07 -9.10
C ALA A 640 -17.50 -7.36 -9.79
N GLU A 641 -17.57 -7.20 -11.10
CA GLU A 641 -16.68 -6.35 -11.90
C GLU A 641 -16.95 -4.85 -11.67
N GLU A 642 -16.19 -4.02 -12.38
CA GLU A 642 -16.38 -2.57 -12.39
C GLU A 642 -17.76 -2.15 -12.89
N ALA A 643 -18.23 -1.00 -12.39
CA ALA A 643 -19.51 -0.38 -12.74
C ALA A 643 -20.79 -1.19 -12.43
N GLN A 644 -20.73 -2.28 -11.64
CA GLN A 644 -21.90 -3.11 -11.31
C GLN A 644 -22.57 -2.77 -9.96
N SER A 645 -21.82 -2.25 -9.00
CA SER A 645 -22.28 -2.11 -7.61
C SER A 645 -23.30 -1.00 -7.44
N SER A 646 -24.48 -1.34 -6.91
CA SER A 646 -25.59 -0.40 -6.66
C SER A 646 -25.41 0.44 -5.40
N LEU A 647 -24.70 -0.12 -4.41
CA LEU A 647 -24.33 0.51 -3.16
C LEU A 647 -22.91 0.08 -2.79
N LEU A 648 -21.98 1.03 -2.79
CA LEU A 648 -20.62 0.88 -2.30
C LEU A 648 -20.55 1.35 -0.84
N VAL A 649 -19.93 0.57 0.03
CA VAL A 649 -19.63 0.94 1.42
C VAL A 649 -18.11 0.96 1.63
N ILE A 650 -17.59 2.05 2.17
CA ILE A 650 -16.18 2.24 2.50
C ILE A 650 -16.09 2.47 4.02
N SER A 651 -15.61 1.47 4.76
CA SER A 651 -15.57 1.54 6.22
C SER A 651 -14.34 2.27 6.77
N GLU A 652 -13.20 2.19 6.08
CA GLU A 652 -11.93 2.75 6.55
C GLU A 652 -11.30 3.63 5.46
N PRO A 653 -11.84 4.85 5.22
CA PRO A 653 -11.46 5.69 4.09
C PRO A 653 -10.03 6.25 4.20
N ASP A 654 -9.45 6.37 5.41
CA ASP A 654 -8.10 6.93 5.57
C ASP A 654 -7.00 6.03 5.01
N VAL A 655 -7.25 4.72 4.95
CA VAL A 655 -6.36 3.74 4.30
C VAL A 655 -6.79 3.50 2.87
N THR A 656 -8.05 3.13 2.66
CA THR A 656 -8.56 2.64 1.38
C THR A 656 -8.44 3.69 0.26
N LEU A 657 -8.77 4.96 0.51
CA LEU A 657 -8.66 6.04 -0.48
C LEU A 657 -7.20 6.43 -0.81
N LYS A 658 -6.25 6.21 0.11
CA LYS A 658 -4.83 6.49 -0.11
C LYS A 658 -4.14 5.45 -0.99
N ALA A 659 -4.62 4.21 -1.01
CA ALA A 659 -3.96 3.12 -1.73
C ALA A 659 -4.67 2.63 -3.01
N TYR A 660 -5.99 2.79 -3.15
CA TYR A 660 -6.76 2.11 -4.24
C TYR A 660 -7.84 2.98 -4.89
N ASP A 661 -8.20 2.64 -6.14
CA ASP A 661 -9.28 3.23 -6.93
C ASP A 661 -10.66 2.62 -6.57
N VAL A 662 -11.05 2.68 -5.29
CA VAL A 662 -12.23 1.98 -4.74
C VAL A 662 -13.58 2.29 -5.42
N PHE A 663 -13.68 3.41 -6.15
CA PHE A 663 -14.92 3.85 -6.79
C PHE A 663 -15.21 3.16 -8.14
N THR A 664 -14.27 2.40 -8.72
CA THR A 664 -14.50 1.78 -10.05
C THR A 664 -15.65 0.78 -10.04
N ALA A 665 -15.86 0.08 -8.92
CA ALA A 665 -16.97 -0.83 -8.69
C ALA A 665 -18.36 -0.16 -8.79
N LEU A 666 -18.47 1.17 -8.63
CA LEU A 666 -19.74 1.87 -8.52
C LEU A 666 -20.44 2.05 -9.87
N ARG A 667 -21.71 1.61 -9.96
CA ARG A 667 -22.55 1.80 -11.15
C ARG A 667 -23.08 3.23 -11.31
N PRO A 668 -23.45 3.67 -12.53
CA PRO A 668 -24.14 4.95 -12.73
C PRO A 668 -25.43 5.08 -11.87
N GLY A 669 -25.59 6.19 -11.17
CA GLY A 669 -26.68 6.44 -10.20
C GLY A 669 -26.53 5.69 -8.86
N GLY A 670 -25.41 4.99 -8.66
CA GLY A 670 -25.10 4.24 -7.45
C GLY A 670 -25.00 5.10 -6.19
N VAL A 671 -25.15 4.44 -5.05
CA VAL A 671 -25.00 5.05 -3.73
C VAL A 671 -23.62 4.72 -3.17
N VAL A 672 -23.01 5.66 -2.45
CA VAL A 672 -21.80 5.43 -1.65
C VAL A 672 -22.13 5.76 -0.20
N LEU A 673 -21.79 4.87 0.73
CA LEU A 673 -21.75 5.14 2.17
C LEU A 673 -20.30 5.13 2.63
N VAL A 674 -19.82 6.25 3.19
CA VAL A 674 -18.48 6.36 3.76
C VAL A 674 -18.59 6.50 5.27
N ASN A 675 -17.95 5.59 6.00
CA ASN A 675 -17.72 5.76 7.43
C ASN A 675 -16.61 6.79 7.63
N THR A 676 -16.91 7.93 8.25
CA THR A 676 -15.98 9.07 8.38
C THR A 676 -15.65 9.33 9.85
N PRO A 677 -14.87 8.46 10.53
CA PRO A 677 -14.51 8.63 11.93
C PRO A 677 -13.70 9.91 12.11
N GLY A 678 -14.26 10.90 12.80
CA GLY A 678 -13.59 12.18 13.08
C GLY A 678 -13.29 13.06 11.85
N TRP A 679 -13.93 12.85 10.69
CA TRP A 679 -13.77 13.77 9.54
C TRP A 679 -15.01 14.65 9.35
N THR A 680 -14.79 15.94 9.07
CA THR A 680 -15.83 16.83 8.53
C THR A 680 -16.05 16.59 7.03
N ALA A 681 -17.15 17.12 6.50
CA ALA A 681 -17.46 17.07 5.07
C ALA A 681 -16.39 17.77 4.20
N ALA A 682 -15.74 18.83 4.72
CA ALA A 682 -14.67 19.54 4.02
C ALA A 682 -13.36 18.71 3.98
N GLU A 683 -13.02 18.02 5.07
CA GLU A 683 -11.86 17.13 5.13
C GLU A 683 -12.05 15.89 4.25
N PHE A 684 -13.28 15.37 4.16
CA PHE A 684 -13.62 14.32 3.19
C PHE A 684 -13.36 14.79 1.76
N GLU A 685 -13.85 15.97 1.35
CA GLU A 685 -13.59 16.49 0.00
C GLU A 685 -12.10 16.73 -0.25
N ALA A 686 -11.39 17.30 0.73
CA ALA A 686 -9.95 17.53 0.65
C ALA A 686 -9.12 16.24 0.50
N LYS A 687 -9.59 15.12 1.06
CA LYS A 687 -8.95 13.79 0.92
C LYS A 687 -9.31 13.02 -0.36
N LEU A 688 -10.34 13.43 -1.12
CA LEU A 688 -10.65 12.87 -2.44
C LEU A 688 -9.71 13.43 -3.52
N ARG A 689 -9.16 12.57 -4.37
CA ARG A 689 -8.38 12.98 -5.55
C ARG A 689 -9.28 13.57 -6.63
N VAL A 690 -8.69 14.30 -7.57
CA VAL A 690 -9.40 14.79 -8.76
C VAL A 690 -10.01 13.65 -9.57
N GLU A 691 -9.34 12.50 -9.64
CA GLU A 691 -9.85 11.29 -10.30
C GLU A 691 -11.08 10.71 -9.58
N ASP A 692 -11.06 10.65 -8.23
CA ASP A 692 -12.21 10.21 -7.42
C ASP A 692 -13.42 11.13 -7.64
N ARG A 693 -13.19 12.46 -7.58
CA ARG A 693 -14.24 13.47 -7.79
C ARG A 693 -14.84 13.37 -9.20
N ARG A 694 -14.00 13.23 -10.24
CA ARG A 694 -14.42 13.02 -11.63
C ARG A 694 -15.21 11.72 -11.80
N MET A 695 -14.80 10.64 -11.15
CA MET A 695 -15.49 9.35 -11.23
C MET A 695 -16.86 9.41 -10.54
N LEU A 696 -16.94 9.96 -9.33
CA LEU A 696 -18.20 10.14 -8.61
C LEU A 696 -19.19 11.02 -9.40
N ALA A 697 -18.74 12.14 -9.97
CA ALA A 697 -19.55 13.01 -10.82
C ALA A 697 -19.96 12.33 -12.15
N GLY A 698 -19.03 11.64 -12.82
CA GLY A 698 -19.31 10.90 -14.06
C GLY A 698 -20.31 9.75 -13.86
N ARG A 699 -20.26 9.08 -12.70
CA ARG A 699 -21.25 8.08 -12.28
C ARG A 699 -22.52 8.72 -11.68
N LYS A 700 -22.58 10.04 -11.43
CA LYS A 700 -23.68 10.75 -10.73
C LYS A 700 -24.00 10.12 -9.37
N ALA A 701 -22.95 9.89 -8.58
CA ALA A 701 -22.99 9.11 -7.34
C ALA A 701 -23.69 9.84 -6.18
N ARG A 702 -24.52 9.12 -5.42
CA ARG A 702 -25.13 9.63 -4.18
C ARG A 702 -24.23 9.29 -2.98
N VAL A 703 -23.36 10.20 -2.59
CA VAL A 703 -22.41 10.01 -1.47
C VAL A 703 -23.06 10.39 -0.14
N TYR A 704 -23.07 9.46 0.81
CA TYR A 704 -23.51 9.66 2.19
C TYR A 704 -22.35 9.47 3.15
N LEU A 705 -22.24 10.37 4.14
CA LEU A 705 -21.23 10.32 5.20
C LEU A 705 -21.90 9.93 6.53
N LEU A 706 -21.18 9.17 7.35
CA LEU A 706 -21.62 8.74 8.68
C LEU A 706 -20.39 8.54 9.57
N ASP A 707 -20.32 9.15 10.75
CA ASP A 707 -19.31 8.78 11.74
C ASP A 707 -19.87 7.69 12.66
N ALA A 708 -19.42 6.44 12.48
CA ALA A 708 -19.88 5.34 13.32
C ALA A 708 -19.34 5.41 14.76
N ALA A 709 -18.11 5.89 14.97
CA ALA A 709 -17.49 5.98 16.29
C ALA A 709 -18.22 6.99 17.19
N THR A 710 -18.49 8.19 16.65
CA THR A 710 -19.30 9.24 17.30
C THR A 710 -20.70 8.74 17.70
N ILE A 711 -21.26 7.73 16.99
CA ILE A 711 -22.55 7.12 17.35
C ILE A 711 -22.39 6.09 18.46
N VAL A 712 -21.33 5.28 18.45
CA VAL A 712 -21.02 4.31 19.53
C VAL A 712 -20.86 5.04 20.88
N GLU A 713 -20.13 6.16 20.90
CA GLU A 713 -19.93 6.98 22.11
C GLU A 713 -21.26 7.46 22.70
N LYS A 714 -22.10 8.11 21.89
CA LYS A 714 -23.42 8.62 22.30
C LYS A 714 -24.39 7.52 22.72
N LEU A 715 -24.22 6.31 22.17
CA LEU A 715 -24.99 5.15 22.60
C LEU A 715 -24.56 4.67 24.00
N GLY A 716 -23.26 4.76 24.32
CA GLY A 716 -22.72 4.51 25.64
C GLY A 716 -23.23 5.50 26.70
N GLU A 717 -23.40 6.78 26.35
CA GLU A 717 -23.96 7.81 27.24
C GLU A 717 -25.44 7.55 27.62
N LEU A 718 -26.21 6.94 26.72
CA LEU A 718 -27.59 6.51 26.99
C LEU A 718 -27.68 5.25 27.87
N GLY A 719 -26.57 4.53 28.04
CA GLY A 719 -26.47 3.35 28.90
C GLY A 719 -26.24 3.72 30.37
N GLY A 720 -27.25 3.46 31.22
CA GLY A 720 -27.14 3.66 32.67
C GLY A 720 -25.89 2.97 33.28
N GLY A 721 -25.34 3.58 34.33
CA GLY A 721 -23.92 3.47 34.74
C GLY A 721 -23.29 2.09 34.99
N ALA A 722 -24.06 0.99 34.96
CA ALA A 722 -23.52 -0.37 34.92
C ALA A 722 -22.66 -0.65 33.66
N ALA A 723 -22.89 0.07 32.56
CA ALA A 723 -22.14 -0.09 31.31
C ALA A 723 -20.66 0.35 31.38
N LYS A 724 -20.28 1.23 32.33
CA LYS A 724 -18.91 1.78 32.42
C LYS A 724 -17.83 0.74 32.79
N ALA A 725 -18.20 -0.44 33.27
CA ALA A 725 -17.26 -1.43 33.79
C ALA A 725 -16.68 -2.42 32.75
N LYS A 726 -16.96 -2.26 31.45
CA LYS A 726 -16.44 -3.13 30.35
C LYS A 726 -16.01 -2.34 29.10
N ALA A 727 -15.58 -1.10 29.27
CA ALA A 727 -15.45 -0.14 28.17
C ALA A 727 -14.37 -0.47 27.11
N GLU A 728 -13.35 -1.27 27.43
CA GLU A 728 -12.21 -1.52 26.51
C GLU A 728 -12.49 -2.60 25.44
N THR A 729 -13.51 -3.46 25.62
CA THR A 729 -13.77 -4.63 24.76
C THR A 729 -15.10 -4.60 24.01
N LEU A 730 -15.88 -3.52 24.12
CA LEU A 730 -17.22 -3.38 23.51
C LEU A 730 -17.41 -2.34 22.37
N PRO A 731 -16.49 -1.39 22.04
CA PRO A 731 -16.77 -0.41 20.99
C PRO A 731 -16.85 -0.97 19.56
N ARG A 732 -16.19 -2.10 19.29
CA ARG A 732 -15.78 -2.50 17.93
C ARG A 732 -16.93 -3.01 17.06
N GLU A 733 -17.63 -4.07 17.45
CA GLU A 733 -18.74 -4.60 16.62
C GLU A 733 -20.04 -3.80 16.74
N VAL A 734 -20.13 -2.86 17.68
CA VAL A 734 -21.18 -1.83 17.67
C VAL A 734 -21.07 -0.94 16.42
N ALA A 735 -19.86 -0.60 15.97
CA ALA A 735 -19.67 0.15 14.73
C ALA A 735 -20.15 -0.62 13.48
N SER A 736 -19.92 -1.95 13.44
CA SER A 736 -20.50 -2.83 12.41
C SER A 736 -22.05 -2.82 12.43
N VAL A 737 -22.67 -2.78 13.62
CA VAL A 737 -24.13 -2.68 13.77
C VAL A 737 -24.67 -1.29 13.37
N VAL A 738 -23.94 -0.21 13.65
CA VAL A 738 -24.23 1.15 13.17
C VAL A 738 -24.24 1.21 11.64
N LEU A 739 -23.21 0.64 11.00
CA LEU A 739 -23.11 0.61 9.54
C LEU A 739 -24.15 -0.32 8.90
N LEU A 740 -24.52 -1.43 9.54
CA LEU A 740 -25.64 -2.28 9.12
C LEU A 740 -26.97 -1.51 9.13
N ALA A 741 -27.25 -0.74 10.19
CA ALA A 741 -28.45 0.08 10.27
C ALA A 741 -28.49 1.13 9.15
N ALA A 742 -27.35 1.77 8.86
CA ALA A 742 -27.23 2.73 7.76
C ALA A 742 -27.37 2.10 6.37
N PHE A 743 -26.75 0.95 6.13
CA PHE A 743 -26.91 0.14 4.93
C PHE A 743 -28.39 -0.19 4.68
N LEU A 744 -29.11 -0.70 5.69
CA LEU A 744 -30.52 -1.02 5.57
C LEU A 744 -31.38 0.22 5.32
N ARG A 745 -31.07 1.34 6.00
CA ARG A 745 -31.77 2.62 5.82
C ARG A 745 -31.64 3.21 4.42
N LEU A 746 -30.49 3.00 3.77
CA LEU A 746 -30.20 3.47 2.40
C LEU A 746 -30.69 2.51 1.31
N GLN A 747 -30.40 1.21 1.44
CA GLN A 747 -30.68 0.20 0.41
C GLN A 747 -32.16 -0.22 0.36
N LEU A 748 -32.81 -0.30 1.53
CA LEU A 748 -34.21 -0.74 1.64
C LEU A 748 -35.18 0.43 1.90
N GLY A 749 -34.71 1.54 2.45
CA GLY A 749 -35.55 2.67 2.84
C GLY A 749 -36.25 2.52 4.20
N SER A 750 -36.08 1.39 4.90
CA SER A 750 -36.65 1.10 6.23
C SER A 750 -36.26 2.16 7.26
N SER A 751 -37.23 2.68 8.01
CA SER A 751 -37.01 3.72 9.03
C SER A 751 -37.68 3.42 10.38
N GLY A 752 -37.20 4.08 11.43
CA GLY A 752 -37.81 4.07 12.77
C GLY A 752 -38.12 2.67 13.33
N SER A 753 -39.33 2.49 13.88
CA SER A 753 -39.77 1.25 14.54
C SER A 753 -39.71 0.00 13.65
N THR A 754 -39.84 0.14 12.33
CA THR A 754 -39.71 -0.99 11.39
C THR A 754 -38.26 -1.48 11.33
N LEU A 755 -37.29 -0.55 11.28
CA LEU A 755 -35.87 -0.91 11.29
C LEU A 755 -35.41 -1.39 12.67
N VAL A 756 -35.90 -0.79 13.76
CA VAL A 756 -35.68 -1.26 15.14
C VAL A 756 -36.18 -2.69 15.33
N SER A 757 -37.42 -3.01 14.93
CA SER A 757 -37.98 -4.35 15.11
C SER A 757 -37.29 -5.40 14.24
N PHE A 758 -36.92 -5.05 13.00
CA PHE A 758 -36.12 -5.90 12.12
C PHE A 758 -34.75 -6.23 12.75
N LEU A 759 -34.00 -5.22 13.18
CA LEU A 759 -32.69 -5.40 13.83
C LEU A 759 -32.78 -6.10 15.19
N ARG A 760 -33.81 -5.83 15.99
CA ARG A 760 -34.06 -6.53 17.27
C ARG A 760 -34.28 -8.02 17.04
N ARG A 761 -34.98 -8.36 15.96
CA ARG A 761 -35.16 -9.75 15.55
C ARG A 761 -33.84 -10.38 15.06
N ILE A 762 -32.91 -9.61 14.50
CA ILE A 762 -31.61 -10.10 13.98
C ILE A 762 -30.60 -10.31 15.11
N LEU A 763 -30.35 -9.26 15.88
CA LEU A 763 -29.29 -9.15 16.87
C LEU A 763 -29.75 -9.65 18.27
N GLY A 764 -31.07 -9.78 18.47
CA GLY A 764 -31.66 -10.14 19.75
C GLY A 764 -31.49 -9.01 20.77
N ALA A 765 -30.65 -9.26 21.77
CA ALA A 765 -30.29 -8.30 22.81
C ALA A 765 -28.77 -8.06 22.92
N ALA A 766 -27.98 -8.50 21.95
CA ALA A 766 -26.53 -8.31 21.90
C ALA A 766 -26.13 -7.57 20.61
N PRO A 767 -25.06 -6.75 20.59
CA PRO A 767 -24.28 -6.31 21.75
C PRO A 767 -24.98 -5.25 22.62
N LEU A 768 -26.09 -4.66 22.14
CA LEU A 768 -26.60 -3.36 22.64
C LEU A 768 -27.65 -3.41 23.76
N GLY A 769 -28.13 -4.59 24.14
CA GLY A 769 -29.38 -4.69 24.90
C GLY A 769 -30.60 -4.24 24.09
N SER A 770 -31.79 -4.34 24.69
CA SER A 770 -33.03 -3.85 24.09
C SER A 770 -33.06 -2.33 23.95
N ALA A 771 -32.79 -1.61 25.05
CA ALA A 771 -32.86 -0.15 25.10
C ALA A 771 -31.79 0.54 24.22
N GLY A 772 -30.57 0.00 24.17
CA GLY A 772 -29.52 0.54 23.29
C GLY A 772 -29.88 0.42 21.82
N LEU A 773 -30.56 -0.67 21.42
CA LEU A 773 -31.02 -0.82 20.04
C LEU A 773 -32.20 0.09 19.68
N ASP A 774 -33.07 0.44 20.63
CA ASP A 774 -34.12 1.45 20.44
C ASP A 774 -33.53 2.85 20.26
N GLY A 775 -32.45 3.17 21.00
CA GLY A 775 -31.70 4.42 20.87
C GLY A 775 -30.84 4.53 19.61
N LEU A 776 -30.37 3.40 19.06
CA LEU A 776 -29.49 3.34 17.89
C LEU A 776 -30.11 4.00 16.66
N ILE A 777 -31.34 3.64 16.29
CA ILE A 777 -31.90 4.02 14.99
C ILE A 777 -32.16 5.52 14.87
N PRO A 778 -32.74 6.21 15.88
CA PRO A 778 -32.81 7.68 15.88
C PRO A 778 -31.45 8.38 15.81
N LEU A 779 -30.38 7.80 16.36
CA LEU A 779 -29.02 8.36 16.24
C LEU A 779 -28.45 8.17 14.83
N VAL A 780 -28.60 6.97 14.24
CA VAL A 780 -28.15 6.66 12.88
C VAL A 780 -28.90 7.53 11.86
N GLU A 781 -30.22 7.60 11.92
CA GLU A 781 -31.05 8.38 10.99
C GLU A 781 -30.76 9.89 11.04
N ARG A 782 -30.33 10.43 12.19
CA ARG A 782 -29.90 11.84 12.34
C ARG A 782 -28.46 12.09 11.91
N SER A 783 -27.64 11.04 11.79
CA SER A 783 -26.20 11.16 11.56
C SER A 783 -25.79 10.85 10.11
N ILE A 784 -26.59 10.08 9.36
CA ILE A 784 -26.41 9.89 7.92
C ILE A 784 -26.64 11.23 7.21
N LYS A 785 -25.60 11.77 6.57
CA LYS A 785 -25.67 13.05 5.84
C LYS A 785 -25.37 12.84 4.36
N LEU A 786 -26.25 13.32 3.48
CA LEU A 786 -25.98 13.39 2.05
C LEU A 786 -24.91 14.47 1.79
N PHE A 787 -23.79 14.09 1.17
CA PHE A 787 -22.73 15.02 0.82
C PHE A 787 -23.13 15.86 -0.41
N GLY A 788 -22.93 17.18 -0.31
CA GLY A 788 -23.37 18.15 -1.31
C GLY A 788 -22.22 18.58 -2.22
N TYR A 789 -22.18 18.07 -3.45
CA TYR A 789 -21.24 18.49 -4.49
C TYR A 789 -21.96 18.77 -5.81
N SER A 790 -21.24 19.38 -6.76
CA SER A 790 -21.73 19.71 -8.11
C SER A 790 -21.04 18.84 -9.15
N ASP A 791 -21.82 18.00 -9.85
CA ASP A 791 -21.35 17.16 -10.96
C ASP A 791 -20.55 17.98 -11.99
N ALA A 792 -21.03 19.19 -12.32
CA ALA A 792 -20.40 20.05 -13.31
C ALA A 792 -19.08 20.68 -12.84
N ALA A 793 -18.89 20.87 -11.54
CA ALA A 793 -17.62 21.34 -10.97
C ALA A 793 -16.62 20.20 -10.84
N TRP A 794 -17.05 19.05 -10.32
CA TRP A 794 -16.19 17.87 -10.12
C TRP A 794 -15.78 17.18 -11.43
N ALA A 795 -16.66 17.12 -12.44
CA ALA A 795 -16.28 16.64 -13.77
C ALA A 795 -15.31 17.57 -14.52
N LYS A 796 -15.34 18.88 -14.21
CA LYS A 796 -14.41 19.89 -14.74
C LYS A 796 -13.20 20.16 -13.83
N ALA A 797 -13.07 19.45 -12.71
CA ALA A 797 -11.93 19.63 -11.82
C ALA A 797 -10.65 19.25 -12.56
N GLU A 798 -9.75 20.22 -12.77
CA GLU A 798 -8.38 19.97 -13.19
C GLU A 798 -7.49 19.71 -11.97
N PRO A 799 -6.37 18.98 -12.10
CA PRO A 799 -5.35 18.92 -11.05
C PRO A 799 -4.77 20.32 -10.84
N ALA A 800 -5.17 20.94 -9.73
CA ALA A 800 -5.12 22.39 -9.54
C ALA A 800 -3.76 22.85 -9.02
N THR A 801 -3.11 23.75 -9.76
CA THR A 801 -1.73 24.19 -9.52
C THR A 801 -0.68 23.07 -9.68
N GLU A 802 0.57 23.49 -9.81
CA GLU A 802 1.72 22.59 -9.86
C GLU A 802 1.98 21.94 -8.48
N ALA A 803 1.62 22.62 -7.39
CA ALA A 803 1.82 22.13 -6.02
C ALA A 803 0.90 20.95 -5.65
N GLU A 804 -0.35 20.90 -6.11
CA GLU A 804 -1.19 19.70 -5.91
C GLU A 804 -0.73 18.54 -6.81
N ARG A 805 -0.13 18.83 -7.97
CA ARG A 805 0.47 17.80 -8.84
C ARG A 805 1.72 17.21 -8.19
N GLU A 806 2.60 18.03 -7.62
CA GLU A 806 3.73 17.58 -6.81
C GLU A 806 3.25 16.77 -5.59
N ALA A 807 2.22 17.23 -4.88
CA ALA A 807 1.66 16.52 -3.72
C ALA A 807 0.99 15.18 -4.10
N GLN A 808 0.32 15.10 -5.25
CA GLN A 808 -0.26 13.86 -5.77
C GLN A 808 0.81 12.90 -6.33
N ALA A 809 1.89 13.41 -6.92
CA ALA A 809 3.04 12.62 -7.38
C ALA A 809 3.96 12.14 -6.22
N ALA A 810 3.91 12.82 -5.08
CA ALA A 810 4.56 12.39 -3.83
C ALA A 810 3.76 11.32 -3.05
N LEU A 811 2.50 11.04 -3.44
CA LEU A 811 1.80 9.83 -3.00
C LEU A 811 2.26 8.65 -3.85
N ALA A 812 2.42 7.48 -3.23
CA ALA A 812 2.72 6.25 -3.96
C ALA A 812 1.67 5.99 -5.08
N PRO A 813 2.10 5.47 -6.25
CA PRO A 813 1.18 5.19 -7.35
C PRO A 813 0.09 4.21 -6.89
N ARG A 814 -1.18 4.57 -7.10
CA ARG A 814 -2.32 3.69 -6.78
C ARG A 814 -2.17 2.35 -7.50
N LEU A 815 -2.48 1.27 -6.79
CA LEU A 815 -2.92 0.05 -7.45
C LEU A 815 -4.31 0.34 -8.01
N ARG A 816 -4.39 0.48 -9.35
CA ARG A 816 -5.65 0.70 -10.08
C ARG A 816 -6.67 -0.43 -9.88
N GLU A 817 -6.17 -1.61 -9.53
CA GLU A 817 -6.95 -2.82 -9.34
C GLU A 817 -6.53 -3.51 -8.04
N LEU A 818 -7.50 -4.00 -7.27
CA LEU A 818 -7.28 -4.77 -6.05
C LEU A 818 -6.71 -6.16 -6.41
N ARG A 819 -5.50 -6.47 -5.94
CA ARG A 819 -4.86 -7.77 -6.22
C ARG A 819 -5.27 -8.77 -5.17
N PHE A 820 -6.21 -9.65 -5.53
CA PHE A 820 -6.70 -10.67 -4.61
C PHE A 820 -5.67 -11.79 -4.46
N THR A 821 -4.79 -11.65 -3.47
CA THR A 821 -3.71 -12.58 -3.16
C THR A 821 -4.10 -13.62 -2.12
N GLY A 822 -5.09 -13.34 -1.27
CA GLY A 822 -5.46 -14.15 -0.11
C GLY A 822 -6.88 -14.74 -0.16
N PHE A 823 -7.00 -15.97 0.32
CA PHE A 823 -8.28 -16.69 0.48
C PHE A 823 -9.00 -16.38 1.80
N GLY A 824 -8.35 -15.63 2.68
CA GLY A 824 -8.81 -15.27 4.02
C GLY A 824 -7.94 -14.14 4.57
N PRO A 825 -8.20 -13.69 5.82
CA PRO A 825 -7.39 -12.67 6.47
C PRO A 825 -5.91 -13.07 6.54
N ASN A 826 -5.01 -12.09 6.42
CA ASN A 826 -3.58 -12.34 6.63
C ASN A 826 -3.33 -12.62 8.13
N LYS A 827 -3.18 -13.91 8.48
CA LYS A 827 -2.93 -14.35 9.87
C LYS A 827 -1.63 -13.79 10.43
N ASP A 828 -0.66 -13.57 9.56
CA ASP A 828 0.63 -13.00 9.91
C ASP A 828 0.60 -11.47 9.88
N ALA A 829 -0.55 -10.80 9.68
CA ALA A 829 -0.64 -9.34 9.65
C ALA A 829 -0.16 -8.64 10.93
N GLU A 830 -0.12 -9.31 12.09
CA GLU A 830 0.53 -8.75 13.28
C GLU A 830 2.07 -8.79 13.22
N ALA A 831 2.65 -9.66 12.38
CA ALA A 831 4.09 -9.75 12.06
C ALA A 831 4.46 -9.15 10.69
N VAL A 832 3.47 -8.88 9.82
CA VAL A 832 3.55 -8.22 8.51
C VAL A 832 2.99 -6.78 8.58
N LYS A 833 2.63 -6.33 9.79
CA LYS A 833 3.22 -5.09 10.29
C LYS A 833 4.73 -5.24 10.13
N VAL A 834 5.26 -4.67 9.05
CA VAL A 834 6.68 -4.32 8.98
C VAL A 834 6.88 -3.17 9.97
N GLU A 835 6.89 -3.53 11.26
CA GLU A 835 7.70 -2.78 12.20
C GLU A 835 9.10 -2.77 11.61
N ASN A 836 9.69 -1.59 11.46
CA ASN A 836 11.06 -1.41 10.99
C ASN A 836 12.04 -1.80 12.13
N VAL A 837 11.83 -2.97 12.71
CA VAL A 837 12.56 -3.60 13.80
C VAL A 837 13.63 -4.49 13.18
N PRO A 838 14.92 -4.20 13.43
CA PRO A 838 16.00 -4.99 12.89
C PRO A 838 15.96 -6.43 13.39
N ALA A 839 15.96 -7.37 12.46
CA ALA A 839 15.88 -8.79 12.76
C ALA A 839 17.29 -9.38 12.93
N ARG A 840 17.46 -10.29 13.89
CA ARG A 840 18.65 -11.15 13.97
C ARG A 840 18.69 -12.04 12.73
N ALA A 841 19.72 -11.89 11.92
CA ALA A 841 19.89 -12.65 10.68
C ALA A 841 20.75 -13.90 10.94
N THR A 842 20.50 -14.97 10.19
CA THR A 842 21.47 -16.08 10.13
C THR A 842 22.55 -15.74 9.11
N TRP A 843 23.80 -16.12 9.38
CA TRP A 843 24.94 -15.91 8.48
C TRP A 843 24.73 -16.53 7.08
N ALA A 844 23.83 -17.51 6.97
CA ALA A 844 23.47 -18.13 5.70
C ALA A 844 22.81 -17.14 4.72
N LEU A 845 22.04 -16.15 5.19
CA LEU A 845 21.36 -15.20 4.31
C LEU A 845 22.36 -14.23 3.63
N PRO A 846 23.27 -13.53 4.34
CA PRO A 846 24.34 -12.76 3.71
C PRO A 846 25.25 -13.60 2.82
N ALA A 847 25.51 -14.86 3.19
CA ALA A 847 26.28 -15.78 2.35
C ALA A 847 25.57 -16.08 1.03
N TRP A 848 24.27 -16.39 1.05
CA TRP A 848 23.46 -16.59 -0.17
C TRP A 848 23.35 -15.32 -1.01
N GLN A 849 23.12 -14.16 -0.40
CA GLN A 849 23.11 -12.86 -1.09
C GLN A 849 24.47 -12.56 -1.75
N THR A 850 25.58 -12.91 -1.11
CA THR A 850 26.93 -12.70 -1.65
C THR A 850 27.24 -13.62 -2.82
N MET A 851 26.79 -14.89 -2.75
CA MET A 851 26.99 -15.93 -3.77
C MET A 851 26.04 -15.81 -4.98
N PHE A 852 24.83 -15.27 -4.79
CA PHE A 852 23.80 -15.13 -5.83
C PHE A 852 23.28 -13.67 -5.92
N PRO A 853 24.16 -12.67 -6.11
CA PRO A 853 23.80 -11.26 -5.98
C PRO A 853 22.74 -10.81 -6.98
N GLU A 854 22.66 -11.43 -8.16
CA GLU A 854 21.65 -11.16 -9.18
C GLU A 854 20.25 -11.62 -8.74
N ALA A 855 20.16 -12.71 -7.98
CA ALA A 855 18.90 -13.27 -7.49
C ALA A 855 18.31 -12.48 -6.30
N TYR A 856 19.15 -11.74 -5.58
CA TYR A 856 18.78 -10.93 -4.42
C TYR A 856 18.86 -9.41 -4.67
N GLY A 857 19.23 -8.97 -5.87
CA GLY A 857 19.37 -7.54 -6.21
C GLY A 857 20.45 -6.82 -5.39
N LEU A 858 21.54 -7.49 -5.04
CA LEU A 858 22.53 -6.97 -4.09
C LEU A 858 23.37 -5.83 -4.69
N GLU A 859 23.08 -4.60 -4.29
CA GLU A 859 23.75 -3.36 -4.70
C GLU A 859 25.16 -3.21 -4.06
N LYS A 860 26.12 -4.03 -4.49
CA LYS A 860 27.48 -4.11 -3.92
C LYS A 860 28.28 -2.79 -3.91
N ASP A 861 27.96 -1.85 -4.79
CA ASP A 861 28.71 -0.60 -4.98
C ASP A 861 28.12 0.60 -4.17
N VAL A 862 27.03 0.41 -3.42
CA VAL A 862 26.35 1.49 -2.68
C VAL A 862 26.85 1.56 -1.24
N LEU A 863 27.73 2.53 -0.97
CA LEU A 863 28.46 2.69 0.30
C LEU A 863 27.61 3.08 1.53
N ARG A 864 26.45 3.71 1.30
CA ARG A 864 25.52 4.24 2.33
C ARG A 864 24.09 4.24 1.78
N PRO A 865 23.44 3.07 1.59
CA PRO A 865 22.12 2.96 0.95
C PRO A 865 20.98 3.56 1.79
N ASP A 866 21.25 3.84 3.06
CA ASP A 866 20.37 4.51 4.02
C ASP A 866 20.24 6.03 3.83
N LEU A 867 21.09 6.64 2.99
CA LEU A 867 21.13 8.09 2.80
C LEU A 867 20.65 8.47 1.38
N PRO A 868 19.88 9.57 1.24
CA PRO A 868 19.43 10.07 -0.06
C PRO A 868 20.48 10.96 -0.75
N GLU A 869 21.56 11.33 -0.05
CA GLU A 869 22.68 12.09 -0.61
C GLU A 869 23.64 11.15 -1.34
N LYS A 870 24.25 11.60 -2.44
CA LYS A 870 25.31 10.84 -3.11
C LYS A 870 26.57 10.83 -2.24
N ASN A 871 27.19 9.66 -2.13
CA ASN A 871 28.39 9.43 -1.33
C ASN A 871 29.53 8.92 -2.21
N TRP A 872 30.76 9.23 -1.81
CA TRP A 872 32.00 8.80 -2.44
C TRP A 872 32.95 8.23 -1.38
N VAL A 873 33.83 7.31 -1.78
CA VAL A 873 35.04 7.00 -1.00
C VAL A 873 36.20 7.79 -1.58
N VAL A 874 36.85 8.59 -0.73
CA VAL A 874 38.06 9.36 -1.03
C VAL A 874 39.23 8.85 -0.18
N LYS A 875 40.46 9.12 -0.59
CA LYS A 875 41.67 8.57 0.04
C LYS A 875 42.50 9.67 0.70
N VAL A 876 42.84 9.51 1.98
CA VAL A 876 43.73 10.42 2.71
C VAL A 876 45.11 10.43 2.05
N THR A 877 45.57 11.60 1.59
CA THR A 877 46.92 11.83 1.06
C THR A 877 47.83 12.49 2.09
N GLU A 878 47.32 13.48 2.83
CA GLU A 878 48.03 14.13 3.95
C GLU A 878 47.11 14.21 5.18
N ASN A 879 47.71 14.05 6.37
CA ASN A 879 47.14 14.47 7.64
C ASN A 879 48.28 15.07 8.48
N ARG A 880 48.30 16.41 8.62
CA ARG A 880 49.43 17.16 9.20
C ARG A 880 48.95 18.18 10.21
N ARG A 881 49.40 18.05 11.45
CA ARG A 881 49.19 19.03 12.51
C ARG A 881 49.85 20.37 12.17
N LEU A 882 49.11 21.46 12.36
CA LEU A 882 49.48 22.86 12.11
C LEU A 882 49.89 23.61 13.38
N THR A 883 49.55 23.11 14.57
CA THR A 883 49.96 23.67 15.86
C THR A 883 51.21 22.97 16.41
N PRO A 884 52.05 23.63 17.23
CA PRO A 884 53.16 22.96 17.93
C PRO A 884 52.69 21.72 18.70
N VAL A 885 53.52 20.68 18.78
CA VAL A 885 53.16 19.37 19.38
C VAL A 885 52.84 19.50 20.87
N ASP A 886 53.53 20.41 21.56
CA ASP A 886 53.36 20.81 22.96
C ASP A 886 52.15 21.74 23.21
N TYR A 887 51.45 22.19 22.16
CA TYR A 887 50.27 23.05 22.30
C TYR A 887 49.01 22.29 22.71
N ASP A 888 48.13 22.93 23.50
CA ASP A 888 46.92 22.31 24.08
C ASP A 888 45.91 21.85 23.03
N ARG A 889 45.89 22.49 21.85
CA ARG A 889 44.93 22.19 20.78
C ARG A 889 45.62 21.61 19.55
N ASN A 890 45.13 20.48 19.07
CA ASN A 890 45.49 19.96 17.75
C ASN A 890 44.60 20.59 16.67
N VAL A 891 45.14 21.55 15.92
CA VAL A 891 44.57 21.97 14.62
C VAL A 891 45.39 21.33 13.52
N PHE A 892 44.77 20.72 12.52
CA PHE A 892 45.43 19.98 11.46
C PHE A 892 44.87 20.26 10.07
N HIS A 893 45.76 20.16 9.08
CA HIS A 893 45.43 20.06 7.66
C HIS A 893 45.17 18.60 7.31
N MET A 894 44.21 18.35 6.44
CA MET A 894 44.00 17.03 5.84
C MET A 894 43.72 17.18 4.35
N GLU A 895 44.26 16.25 3.56
CA GLU A 895 44.03 16.18 2.12
C GLU A 895 43.40 14.84 1.75
N LEU A 896 42.40 14.90 0.88
CA LEU A 896 41.58 13.77 0.45
C LEU A 896 41.58 13.70 -1.09
N SER A 897 42.33 12.76 -1.66
CA SER A 897 42.35 12.48 -3.10
C SER A 897 40.97 12.04 -3.58
N THR A 898 40.41 12.79 -4.54
CA THR A 898 39.21 12.43 -5.30
C THR A 898 39.53 11.73 -6.62
N ALA A 899 40.81 11.54 -6.95
CA ALA A 899 41.23 10.85 -8.17
C ALA A 899 40.60 9.44 -8.28
N GLY A 900 39.99 9.14 -9.43
CA GLY A 900 39.21 7.92 -9.66
C GLY A 900 37.73 8.01 -9.25
N THR A 901 37.28 9.14 -8.68
CA THR A 901 35.87 9.43 -8.41
C THR A 901 35.33 10.51 -9.37
N ASP A 902 34.01 10.69 -9.41
CA ASP A 902 33.36 11.83 -10.09
C ASP A 902 32.99 12.96 -9.11
N LEU A 903 33.66 13.06 -7.95
CA LEU A 903 33.46 14.15 -6.99
C LEU A 903 34.06 15.46 -7.53
N LYS A 904 33.18 16.36 -7.94
CA LYS A 904 33.50 17.75 -8.28
C LYS A 904 32.80 18.70 -7.32
N TYR A 905 33.49 19.76 -6.91
CA TYR A 905 33.04 20.72 -5.90
C TYR A 905 33.47 22.14 -6.26
N GLU A 906 32.70 23.13 -5.77
CA GLU A 906 33.00 24.54 -5.96
C GLU A 906 33.59 25.19 -4.69
N VAL A 907 34.21 26.36 -4.88
CA VAL A 907 34.73 27.18 -3.80
C VAL A 907 33.60 27.53 -2.82
N GLY A 908 33.85 27.30 -1.53
CA GLY A 908 32.91 27.58 -0.44
C GLY A 908 31.98 26.44 -0.05
N GLU A 909 32.00 25.29 -0.73
CA GLU A 909 31.18 24.14 -0.36
C GLU A 909 31.73 23.40 0.87
N ALA A 910 30.89 22.56 1.49
CA ALA A 910 31.23 21.79 2.67
C ALA A 910 31.24 20.28 2.37
N LEU A 911 32.26 19.60 2.85
CA LEU A 911 32.38 18.14 2.76
C LEU A 911 31.71 17.51 3.98
N GLY A 912 30.69 16.66 3.76
CA GLY A 912 30.07 15.86 4.80
C GLY A 912 30.88 14.59 5.04
N VAL A 913 31.61 14.50 6.15
CA VAL A 913 32.40 13.32 6.51
C VAL A 913 31.55 12.34 7.32
N HIS A 914 31.45 11.10 6.87
CA HIS A 914 30.76 10.01 7.57
C HIS A 914 31.71 9.30 8.55
N GLY A 915 32.14 10.04 9.59
CA GLY A 915 33.07 9.53 10.60
C GLY A 915 32.48 8.39 11.44
N TRP A 916 33.36 7.50 11.89
CA TRP A 916 32.99 6.34 12.72
C TRP A 916 33.25 6.58 14.20
N ASN A 917 32.59 5.80 15.05
CA ASN A 917 32.95 5.70 16.46
C ASN A 917 34.32 5.01 16.60
N ASP A 918 35.02 5.30 17.69
CA ASP A 918 36.34 4.73 17.93
C ASP A 918 36.26 3.21 18.16
N ALA A 919 37.10 2.45 17.47
CA ALA A 919 37.05 0.99 17.46
C ALA A 919 37.34 0.38 18.85
N GLU A 920 38.26 0.96 19.61
CA GLU A 920 38.62 0.48 20.95
C GLU A 920 37.49 0.76 21.94
N GLU A 921 36.83 1.92 21.82
CA GLU A 921 35.71 2.31 22.69
C GLU A 921 34.43 1.50 22.39
N VAL A 922 34.19 1.15 21.11
CA VAL A 922 33.13 0.20 20.70
C VAL A 922 33.41 -1.20 21.23
N GLN A 923 34.66 -1.69 21.10
CA GLN A 923 35.01 -3.03 21.60
C GLN A 923 34.88 -3.11 23.13
N GLN A 924 35.39 -2.12 23.87
CA GLN A 924 35.20 -2.05 25.32
C GLN A 924 33.71 -2.07 25.70
N PHE A 925 32.87 -1.29 25.00
CA PHE A 925 31.42 -1.28 25.26
C PHE A 925 30.76 -2.64 24.94
N LEU A 926 31.18 -3.35 23.89
CA LEU A 926 30.71 -4.71 23.59
C LEU A 926 31.06 -5.69 24.72
N GLU A 927 32.29 -5.67 25.20
CA GLU A 927 32.76 -6.50 26.32
C GLU A 927 32.00 -6.20 27.62
N GLU A 928 31.75 -4.93 27.93
CA GLU A 928 31.00 -4.48 29.11
C GLU A 928 29.49 -4.80 29.05
N SER A 929 28.88 -4.69 27.86
CA SER A 929 27.43 -4.91 27.65
C SER A 929 27.07 -6.36 27.32
N GLY A 930 28.06 -7.18 26.95
CA GLY A 930 27.95 -8.60 26.63
C GLY A 930 27.15 -8.90 25.35
N TYR A 931 27.06 -7.96 24.41
CA TYR A 931 26.58 -8.26 23.07
C TYR A 931 27.67 -9.04 22.31
N ASP A 932 27.26 -9.96 21.44
CA ASP A 932 28.19 -10.66 20.54
C ASP A 932 28.61 -9.70 19.42
N ALA A 933 29.91 -9.51 19.21
CA ALA A 933 30.45 -8.60 18.21
C ALA A 933 30.16 -9.07 16.77
N ASP A 934 30.15 -10.38 16.57
CA ASP A 934 30.05 -11.05 15.26
C ASP A 934 28.60 -11.47 14.93
N GLU A 935 27.64 -11.29 15.84
CA GLU A 935 26.21 -11.51 15.56
C GLU A 935 25.74 -10.58 14.43
N ILE A 936 25.01 -11.16 13.46
CA ILE A 936 24.57 -10.42 12.27
C ILE A 936 23.12 -9.95 12.45
N VAL A 937 22.90 -8.66 12.19
CA VAL A 937 21.58 -8.03 12.13
C VAL A 937 21.25 -7.61 10.70
N SER A 938 19.99 -7.82 10.32
CA SER A 938 19.37 -7.26 9.12
C SER A 938 18.61 -5.99 9.51
N VAL A 939 19.12 -4.84 9.07
CA VAL A 939 18.62 -3.50 9.40
C VAL A 939 17.88 -2.93 8.18
N PRO A 940 16.61 -2.49 8.29
CA PRO A 940 15.91 -1.85 7.18
C PRO A 940 16.55 -0.50 6.85
N SER A 941 16.56 -0.13 5.57
CA SER A 941 17.04 1.19 5.15
C SER A 941 16.09 2.31 5.59
N LEU A 942 16.65 3.42 6.04
CA LEU A 942 15.90 4.60 6.49
C LEU A 942 15.21 5.35 5.32
N THR A 943 15.71 5.18 4.10
CA THR A 943 15.17 5.80 2.87
C THR A 943 14.18 4.90 2.13
N ASP A 944 14.35 3.58 2.23
CA ASP A 944 13.54 2.57 1.55
C ASP A 944 13.36 1.34 2.46
N PRO A 945 12.26 1.26 3.23
CA PRO A 945 12.00 0.13 4.13
C PRO A 945 11.83 -1.23 3.44
N SER A 946 11.80 -1.30 2.09
CA SER A 946 11.84 -2.58 1.37
C SER A 946 13.26 -3.13 1.21
N LYS A 947 14.29 -2.28 1.37
CA LYS A 947 15.70 -2.65 1.35
C LYS A 947 16.24 -2.90 2.75
N TYR A 948 17.11 -3.90 2.88
CA TYR A 948 17.78 -4.26 4.13
C TYR A 948 19.30 -4.32 3.95
N GLU A 949 20.02 -3.88 4.96
CA GLU A 949 21.48 -3.97 5.08
C GLU A 949 21.85 -5.03 6.13
N SER A 950 22.81 -5.89 5.83
CA SER A 950 23.32 -6.89 6.78
C SER A 950 24.64 -6.42 7.39
N LEU A 951 24.68 -6.26 8.72
CA LEU A 951 25.85 -5.81 9.47
C LEU A 951 26.13 -6.72 10.67
N THR A 952 27.38 -6.79 11.09
CA THR A 952 27.75 -7.27 12.44
C THR A 952 27.38 -6.24 13.52
N VAL A 953 27.20 -6.66 14.78
CA VAL A 953 26.96 -5.72 15.90
C VAL A 953 28.13 -4.74 16.07
N PHE A 954 29.37 -5.18 15.81
CA PHE A 954 30.52 -4.27 15.78
C PHE A 954 30.36 -3.16 14.72
N GLN A 955 30.04 -3.52 13.47
CA GLN A 955 29.80 -2.52 12.41
C GLN A 955 28.62 -1.61 12.73
N LEU A 956 27.54 -2.15 13.31
CA LEU A 956 26.39 -1.37 13.78
C LEU A 956 26.81 -0.29 14.80
N LEU A 957 27.53 -0.67 15.85
CA LEU A 957 27.95 0.25 16.91
C LEU A 957 29.08 1.18 16.48
N GLN A 958 29.88 0.81 15.47
CA GLN A 958 30.94 1.64 14.93
C GLN A 958 30.44 2.65 13.88
N GLN A 959 29.53 2.24 12.99
CA GLN A 959 29.25 2.94 11.73
C GLN A 959 27.79 3.38 11.59
N ARG A 960 26.86 2.83 12.40
CA ARG A 960 25.43 3.19 12.38
C ARG A 960 24.97 4.00 13.58
N LEU A 961 25.19 3.53 14.80
CA LEU A 961 24.58 4.11 16.01
C LEU A 961 25.49 5.10 16.73
N ASP A 962 24.95 6.25 17.11
CA ASP A 962 25.61 7.27 17.94
C ASP A 962 25.56 6.86 19.43
N ILE A 963 26.14 5.70 19.75
CA ILE A 963 26.12 5.10 21.10
C ILE A 963 26.93 5.91 22.12
N PHE A 964 27.86 6.74 21.65
CA PHE A 964 28.57 7.75 22.45
C PHE A 964 27.95 9.15 22.30
N GLY A 965 26.79 9.25 21.67
CA GLY A 965 25.94 10.43 21.58
C GLY A 965 25.09 10.67 22.82
N LYS A 966 24.32 11.76 22.79
CA LYS A 966 23.52 12.27 23.93
C LYS A 966 22.14 11.60 24.00
N PRO A 967 21.80 10.86 25.07
CA PRO A 967 20.52 10.18 25.20
C PRO A 967 19.35 11.15 25.47
N PRO A 968 18.23 11.06 24.72
CA PRO A 968 17.04 11.86 24.97
C PRO A 968 16.30 11.37 26.23
N LYS A 969 15.41 12.20 26.78
CA LYS A 969 14.70 11.90 28.02
C LYS A 969 13.85 10.61 27.98
N ARG A 970 13.33 10.25 26.79
CA ARG A 970 12.63 8.98 26.52
C ARG A 970 13.50 7.75 26.77
N PHE A 971 14.80 7.79 26.46
CA PHE A 971 15.71 6.66 26.63
C PHE A 971 15.73 6.17 28.09
N TYR A 972 15.81 7.11 29.03
CA TYR A 972 15.73 6.83 30.46
C TYR A 972 14.38 6.24 30.87
N GLU A 973 13.28 6.68 30.26
CA GLU A 973 11.94 6.15 30.53
C GLU A 973 11.79 4.68 30.07
N GLU A 974 12.23 4.35 28.85
CA GLU A 974 12.17 3.00 28.31
C GLU A 974 13.09 2.03 29.07
N LEU A 975 14.33 2.43 29.36
CA LEU A 975 15.22 1.64 30.22
C LEU A 975 14.61 1.36 31.59
N SER A 976 13.82 2.30 32.14
CA SER A 976 13.15 2.08 33.43
C SER A 976 12.10 0.96 33.43
N LYS A 977 11.63 0.53 32.24
CA LYS A 977 10.70 -0.59 32.06
C LYS A 977 11.44 -1.93 32.01
N LEU A 978 12.72 -1.91 31.62
CA LEU A 978 13.59 -3.08 31.48
C LEU A 978 14.49 -3.33 32.72
N ALA A 979 14.75 -2.30 33.52
CA ALA A 979 15.54 -2.34 34.73
C ALA A 979 15.04 -3.39 35.75
N LYS A 980 15.82 -4.46 35.92
CA LYS A 980 15.51 -5.54 36.88
C LYS A 980 15.72 -5.13 38.34
N ASN A 981 16.64 -4.20 38.60
CA ASN A 981 16.82 -3.61 39.93
C ASN A 981 15.78 -2.51 40.15
N LYS A 982 15.02 -2.62 41.25
CA LYS A 982 13.93 -1.68 41.57
C LYS A 982 14.41 -0.26 41.83
N ASP A 983 15.64 -0.09 42.31
CA ASP A 983 16.18 1.24 42.61
C ASP A 983 16.80 1.91 41.38
N GLU A 984 17.43 1.15 40.48
CA GLU A 984 17.79 1.64 39.14
C GLU A 984 16.52 2.05 38.35
N ALA A 985 15.46 1.22 38.38
CA ALA A 985 14.17 1.54 37.77
C ALA A 985 13.53 2.83 38.34
N ARG A 986 13.70 3.10 39.64
CA ARG A 986 13.26 4.35 40.28
C ARG A 986 14.10 5.54 39.83
N TRP A 987 15.42 5.42 39.81
CA TRP A 987 16.32 6.49 39.36
C TRP A 987 16.08 6.88 37.90
N LEU A 988 15.93 5.88 37.01
CA LEU A 988 15.59 6.08 35.61
C LEU A 988 14.26 6.84 35.43
N ARG A 989 13.20 6.45 36.17
CA ARG A 989 11.90 7.17 36.17
C ARG A 989 11.99 8.57 36.77
N PHE A 990 12.84 8.79 37.77
CA PHE A 990 13.06 10.12 38.33
C PHE A 990 13.72 11.04 37.30
N ILE A 991 14.77 10.57 36.62
CA ILE A 991 15.45 11.32 35.55
C ILE A 991 14.48 11.61 34.38
N SER A 992 13.55 10.68 34.06
CA SER A 992 12.50 10.90 33.07
C SER A 992 11.26 11.66 33.57
N SER A 993 11.14 11.97 34.87
CA SER A 993 10.00 12.72 35.43
C SER A 993 10.14 14.24 35.27
N ALA A 994 9.09 15.01 35.59
CA ALA A 994 9.19 16.47 35.70
C ALA A 994 10.12 16.92 36.85
N GLU A 995 10.16 16.16 37.94
CA GLU A 995 10.90 16.47 39.17
C GLU A 995 12.42 16.31 38.95
N GLY A 996 12.84 15.27 38.24
CA GLY A 996 14.25 15.05 37.89
C GLY A 996 14.75 15.86 36.69
N ALA A 997 13.97 16.83 36.17
CA ALA A 997 14.38 17.63 35.01
C ALA A 997 15.71 18.40 35.23
N SER A 998 15.99 18.84 36.46
CA SER A 998 17.27 19.44 36.85
C SER A 998 18.42 18.42 36.80
N THR A 999 18.15 17.18 37.21
CA THR A 999 19.10 16.06 37.18
C THR A 999 19.41 15.65 35.73
N PHE A 1000 18.39 15.48 34.89
CA PHE A 1000 18.54 15.25 33.44
C PHE A 1000 19.34 16.38 32.76
N LYS A 1001 19.07 17.64 33.13
CA LYS A 1001 19.84 18.78 32.62
C LYS A 1001 21.31 18.68 33.03
N LYS A 1002 21.63 18.39 34.30
CA LYS A 1002 23.02 18.19 34.75
C LYS A 1002 23.70 17.05 33.98
N LEU A 1003 23.07 15.87 33.89
CA LEU A 1003 23.64 14.72 33.20
C LEU A 1003 23.92 15.03 31.71
N SER A 1004 23.01 15.72 31.02
CA SER A 1004 23.09 15.90 29.57
C SER A 1004 23.78 17.19 29.09
N GLU A 1005 24.00 18.19 29.96
CA GLU A 1005 24.67 19.46 29.61
C GLU A 1005 25.96 19.73 30.40
N VAL A 1006 26.08 19.19 31.62
CA VAL A 1006 27.22 19.46 32.52
C VAL A 1006 28.17 18.27 32.59
N GLU A 1007 27.64 17.06 32.79
CA GLU A 1007 28.45 15.83 32.81
C GLU A 1007 28.61 15.20 31.40
N THR A 1008 27.83 15.64 30.41
CA THR A 1008 27.85 15.11 29.02
C THR A 1008 27.80 13.58 28.96
N VAL A 1009 26.83 13.00 29.68
CA VAL A 1009 26.53 11.58 29.76
C VAL A 1009 25.98 11.07 28.42
N THR A 1010 26.50 9.94 27.96
CA THR A 1010 26.19 9.29 26.68
C THR A 1010 25.24 8.10 26.84
N TYR A 1011 24.71 7.53 25.74
CA TYR A 1011 23.92 6.29 25.82
C TYR A 1011 24.71 5.14 26.48
N ALA A 1012 25.98 4.96 26.09
CA ALA A 1012 26.89 3.99 26.69
C ALA A 1012 27.07 4.22 28.21
N ASP A 1013 27.24 5.47 28.66
CA ASP A 1013 27.35 5.79 30.08
C ASP A 1013 26.07 5.43 30.86
N VAL A 1014 24.89 5.70 30.31
CA VAL A 1014 23.62 5.34 30.97
C VAL A 1014 23.50 3.81 31.13
N LEU A 1015 23.89 3.04 30.10
CA LEU A 1015 23.88 1.57 30.17
C LEU A 1015 24.92 1.03 31.19
N ARG A 1016 26.07 1.70 31.32
CA ARG A 1016 27.07 1.43 32.39
C ARG A 1016 26.56 1.78 33.79
N MET A 1017 25.82 2.89 33.92
CA MET A 1017 25.26 3.36 35.21
C MET A 1017 24.09 2.51 35.71
N PHE A 1018 23.33 1.88 34.81
CA PHE A 1018 22.13 1.10 35.13
C PHE A 1018 22.21 -0.32 34.53
N PRO A 1019 23.18 -1.16 34.97
CA PRO A 1019 23.49 -2.45 34.33
C PRO A 1019 22.36 -3.49 34.44
N SER A 1020 21.36 -3.29 35.31
CA SER A 1020 20.17 -4.15 35.34
C SER A 1020 19.16 -3.84 34.23
N ALA A 1021 19.30 -2.69 33.55
CA ALA A 1021 18.45 -2.19 32.48
C ALA A 1021 18.97 -2.61 31.08
N ARG A 1022 19.29 -3.89 30.91
CA ARG A 1022 19.87 -4.40 29.65
C ARG A 1022 18.87 -4.28 28.50
N LEU A 1023 19.20 -3.46 27.51
CA LEU A 1023 18.40 -3.22 26.30
C LEU A 1023 18.64 -4.33 25.26
N PRO A 1024 17.59 -4.96 24.69
CA PRO A 1024 17.73 -5.87 23.55
C PRO A 1024 18.28 -5.16 22.30
N LEU A 1025 18.96 -5.89 21.42
CA LEU A 1025 19.65 -5.33 20.24
C LEU A 1025 18.68 -4.73 19.20
N ASP A 1026 17.54 -5.37 19.02
CA ASP A 1026 16.37 -4.90 18.26
C ASP A 1026 15.82 -3.57 18.80
N ARG A 1027 15.82 -3.38 20.13
CA ARG A 1027 15.40 -2.13 20.79
C ARG A 1027 16.49 -1.06 20.76
N LEU A 1028 17.77 -1.44 20.78
CA LEU A 1028 18.90 -0.51 20.73
C LEU A 1028 18.85 0.37 19.48
N LEU A 1029 18.49 -0.23 18.33
CA LEU A 1029 18.30 0.43 17.05
C LEU A 1029 17.07 1.36 16.97
N LEU A 1030 16.08 1.20 17.85
CA LEU A 1030 14.91 2.08 17.92
C LEU A 1030 15.09 3.29 18.86
N GLU A 1031 15.99 3.18 19.84
CA GLU A 1031 16.13 4.16 20.93
C GLU A 1031 17.45 4.96 20.88
N VAL A 1032 18.46 4.50 20.12
CA VAL A 1032 19.72 5.21 19.85
C VAL A 1032 19.68 5.87 18.48
N GLU A 1033 20.03 7.16 18.38
CA GLU A 1033 20.05 7.88 17.10
C GLU A 1033 21.19 7.41 16.17
N SER A 1034 21.01 7.55 14.86
CA SER A 1034 22.04 7.21 13.88
C SER A 1034 23.13 8.29 13.78
N ILE A 1035 24.37 7.88 13.50
CA ILE A 1035 25.51 8.77 13.26
C ILE A 1035 25.24 9.67 12.03
N LYS A 1036 25.29 10.98 12.26
CA LYS A 1036 25.05 12.02 11.24
C LYS A 1036 26.37 12.50 10.64
N PRO A 1037 26.45 12.75 9.31
CA PRO A 1037 27.66 13.29 8.69
C PRO A 1037 28.06 14.63 9.31
N ARG A 1038 29.37 14.81 9.55
CA ARG A 1038 29.93 16.06 10.05
C ARG A 1038 30.44 16.89 8.88
N HIS A 1039 29.83 18.04 8.67
CA HIS A 1039 30.20 18.98 7.61
C HIS A 1039 31.42 19.79 8.01
N TYR A 1040 32.39 19.90 7.10
CA TYR A 1040 33.57 20.76 7.20
C TYR A 1040 33.67 21.63 5.95
N SER A 1041 33.78 22.94 6.10
CA SER A 1041 33.98 23.88 4.99
C SER A 1041 35.30 23.55 4.27
N ILE A 1042 35.28 23.45 2.93
CA ILE A 1042 36.44 22.98 2.18
C ILE A 1042 37.54 24.07 2.14
N ALA A 1043 38.78 23.66 2.46
CA ALA A 1043 39.95 24.52 2.64
C ALA A 1043 40.85 24.62 1.38
N SER A 1044 40.25 24.49 0.19
CA SER A 1044 40.92 24.51 -1.11
C SER A 1044 39.96 24.84 -2.25
N ALA A 1045 40.48 25.37 -3.37
CA ALA A 1045 39.72 25.52 -4.61
C ALA A 1045 40.05 24.37 -5.57
N GLN A 1046 39.06 23.62 -6.07
CA GLN A 1046 39.34 22.46 -6.95
C GLN A 1046 40.11 22.84 -8.22
N ALA A 1047 39.87 24.05 -8.75
CA ALA A 1047 40.61 24.59 -9.89
C ALA A 1047 42.12 24.76 -9.64
N ALA A 1048 42.55 24.92 -8.39
CA ALA A 1048 43.95 25.08 -8.00
C ALA A 1048 44.61 23.76 -7.51
N VAL A 1049 43.84 22.83 -6.96
CA VAL A 1049 44.37 21.58 -6.35
C VAL A 1049 44.06 20.30 -7.15
N GLY A 1050 43.26 20.39 -8.22
CA GLY A 1050 42.90 19.26 -9.07
C GLY A 1050 42.00 18.23 -8.38
N ASP A 1051 42.36 16.95 -8.46
CA ASP A 1051 41.58 15.85 -7.87
C ASP A 1051 41.95 15.61 -6.38
N SER A 1052 41.91 16.69 -5.59
CA SER A 1052 42.10 16.72 -4.14
C SER A 1052 41.01 17.57 -3.47
N VAL A 1053 40.64 17.25 -2.23
CA VAL A 1053 39.81 18.07 -1.34
C VAL A 1053 40.57 18.27 -0.03
N HIS A 1054 40.88 19.52 0.31
CA HIS A 1054 41.61 19.84 1.53
C HIS A 1054 40.65 20.31 2.63
N LEU A 1055 40.92 19.93 3.89
CA LEU A 1055 40.15 20.32 5.08
C LEU A 1055 41.08 20.99 6.11
N LEU A 1056 40.47 21.84 6.95
CA LEU A 1056 41.12 22.46 8.11
C LEU A 1056 40.28 22.13 9.35
N ILE A 1057 40.83 21.30 10.24
CA ILE A 1057 40.08 20.68 11.34
C ILE A 1057 40.76 21.01 12.66
N VAL A 1058 39.98 21.15 13.73
CA VAL A 1058 40.48 21.17 15.10
C VAL A 1058 39.89 20.00 15.87
N THR A 1059 40.67 19.35 16.74
CA THR A 1059 40.12 18.35 17.66
C THR A 1059 39.13 19.01 18.60
N VAL A 1060 38.10 18.25 18.95
CA VAL A 1060 37.17 18.59 20.03
C VAL A 1060 37.38 17.54 21.10
N ASP A 1061 37.93 17.96 22.23
CA ASP A 1061 38.23 17.13 23.38
C ASP A 1061 38.07 17.97 24.66
N TRP A 1062 37.53 17.36 25.71
CA TRP A 1062 37.31 18.01 27.00
C TRP A 1062 37.28 17.00 28.15
N LEU A 1063 37.44 17.50 29.38
CA LEU A 1063 37.14 16.76 30.60
C LEU A 1063 35.76 17.18 31.12
N THR A 1064 34.96 16.22 31.58
CA THR A 1064 33.75 16.51 32.36
C THR A 1064 34.12 17.11 33.72
N PRO A 1065 33.19 17.77 34.44
CA PRO A 1065 33.41 18.18 35.84
C PRO A 1065 33.68 17.00 36.80
N SER A 1066 33.25 15.79 36.42
CA SER A 1066 33.58 14.52 37.05
C SER A 1066 34.96 13.94 36.67
N GLY A 1067 35.70 14.59 35.76
CA GLY A 1067 37.06 14.21 35.35
C GLY A 1067 37.16 13.19 34.21
N SER A 1068 36.04 12.78 33.61
CA SER A 1068 36.02 11.83 32.49
C SER A 1068 36.40 12.52 31.17
N PRO A 1069 37.23 11.90 30.31
CA PRO A 1069 37.51 12.44 28.98
C PRO A 1069 36.31 12.28 28.05
N ARG A 1070 36.12 13.25 27.16
CA ARG A 1070 35.09 13.27 26.12
C ARG A 1070 35.67 13.84 24.83
N TYR A 1071 35.14 13.37 23.70
CA TYR A 1071 35.71 13.63 22.38
C TYR A 1071 34.61 13.91 21.35
N GLY A 1072 34.90 14.77 20.37
CA GLY A 1072 34.10 14.93 19.17
C GLY A 1072 34.35 13.75 18.22
N GLN A 1073 33.38 12.84 18.14
CA GLN A 1073 33.37 11.61 17.34
C GLN A 1073 34.13 11.73 16.01
N CYS A 1074 33.63 12.53 15.06
CA CYS A 1074 34.25 12.66 13.73
C CYS A 1074 35.62 13.35 13.76
N THR A 1075 35.89 14.26 14.70
CA THR A 1075 37.22 14.88 14.83
C THR A 1075 38.28 13.94 15.41
N ARG A 1076 37.89 13.01 16.32
CA ARG A 1076 38.78 11.93 16.82
C ARG A 1076 39.04 10.90 15.72
N TYR A 1077 38.00 10.48 15.00
CA TYR A 1077 38.11 9.63 13.81
C TYR A 1077 39.12 10.21 12.81
N LEU A 1078 38.90 11.46 12.35
CA LEU A 1078 39.79 12.10 11.37
C LEU A 1078 41.21 12.31 11.89
N ALA A 1079 41.40 12.72 13.15
CA ALA A 1079 42.73 12.91 13.72
C ALA A 1079 43.57 11.61 13.75
N ASN A 1080 42.92 10.45 13.88
CA ASN A 1080 43.56 9.14 13.92
C ASN A 1080 43.85 8.54 12.52
N LEU A 1081 43.32 9.11 11.45
CA LEU A 1081 43.54 8.60 10.08
C LEU A 1081 44.97 8.85 9.61
N ARG A 1082 45.55 7.86 8.93
CA ARG A 1082 46.87 7.94 8.29
C ARG A 1082 46.74 8.09 6.78
N PRO A 1083 47.71 8.73 6.08
CA PRO A 1083 47.82 8.65 4.63
C PRO A 1083 47.68 7.22 4.12
N GLY A 1084 46.83 7.03 3.11
CA GLY A 1084 46.41 5.73 2.61
C GLY A 1084 45.02 5.27 3.05
N ALA A 1085 44.48 5.80 4.16
CA ALA A 1085 43.14 5.46 4.65
C ALA A 1085 42.02 5.90 3.67
N LEU A 1086 40.90 5.19 3.70
CA LEU A 1086 39.70 5.49 2.93
C LEU A 1086 38.64 6.15 3.83
N VAL A 1087 37.93 7.14 3.30
CA VAL A 1087 36.92 7.93 4.01
C VAL A 1087 35.68 8.08 3.14
N THR A 1088 34.51 7.76 3.69
CA THR A 1088 33.23 8.01 3.02
C THR A 1088 32.79 9.46 3.24
N VAL A 1089 32.46 10.15 2.15
CA VAL A 1089 32.08 11.58 2.13
C VAL A 1089 30.86 11.85 1.25
N SER A 1090 30.02 12.82 1.65
CA SER A 1090 29.02 13.48 0.80
C SER A 1090 29.43 14.95 0.54
N LEU A 1091 28.81 15.58 -0.46
CA LEU A 1091 29.03 17.00 -0.79
C LEU A 1091 27.79 17.82 -0.43
N LYS A 1092 28.00 18.94 0.27
CA LYS A 1092 26.93 19.83 0.70
C LYS A 1092 27.12 21.26 0.16
N PRO A 1093 26.16 21.77 -0.63
CA PRO A 1093 26.14 23.18 -1.03
C PRO A 1093 26.10 24.11 0.19
N SER A 1094 26.88 25.19 0.15
CA SER A 1094 26.85 26.26 1.15
C SER A 1094 26.66 27.64 0.51
N VAL A 1095 26.45 28.64 1.37
CA VAL A 1095 26.27 30.06 1.03
C VAL A 1095 27.59 30.82 0.81
N MET A 1096 28.74 30.24 1.18
CA MET A 1096 30.08 30.82 1.03
C MET A 1096 30.58 30.87 -0.44
N LYS A 1097 29.72 31.17 -1.41
CA LYS A 1097 30.11 31.28 -2.83
C LYS A 1097 30.87 32.59 -3.10
N LEU A 1098 31.78 32.56 -4.07
CA LEU A 1098 32.51 33.75 -4.55
C LEU A 1098 31.55 34.78 -5.21
N PRO A 1099 31.94 36.07 -5.28
CA PRO A 1099 31.17 37.09 -5.99
C PRO A 1099 31.00 36.75 -7.48
N PRO A 1100 29.90 37.16 -8.14
CA PRO A 1100 29.66 36.88 -9.56
C PRO A 1100 30.66 37.48 -10.55
N LEU A 1101 31.38 38.55 -10.17
CA LEU A 1101 32.38 39.20 -11.03
C LEU A 1101 33.78 39.11 -10.42
N ALA A 1102 34.78 38.86 -11.27
CA ALA A 1102 36.16 38.72 -10.84
C ALA A 1102 36.66 39.98 -10.10
N SER A 1103 36.27 41.16 -10.56
CA SER A 1103 36.72 42.47 -10.07
C SER A 1103 36.11 42.92 -8.73
N GLN A 1104 35.11 42.19 -8.20
CA GLN A 1104 34.40 42.62 -6.98
C GLN A 1104 35.26 42.45 -5.71
N PRO A 1105 35.35 43.49 -4.85
CA PRO A 1105 36.08 43.40 -3.58
C PRO A 1105 35.57 42.27 -2.67
N ILE A 1106 36.48 41.59 -1.98
CA ILE A 1106 36.14 40.57 -0.99
C ILE A 1106 36.72 40.95 0.37
N ILE A 1107 35.85 41.07 1.38
CA ILE A 1107 36.23 41.22 2.77
C ILE A 1107 35.95 39.90 3.49
N MET A 1108 36.99 39.29 4.06
CA MET A 1108 36.95 37.98 4.71
C MET A 1108 37.27 38.14 6.20
N ALA A 1109 36.55 37.43 7.05
CA ALA A 1109 36.71 37.47 8.51
C ALA A 1109 36.70 36.03 9.06
N GLY A 1110 37.88 35.50 9.40
CA GLY A 1110 38.08 34.09 9.77
C GLY A 1110 38.68 33.92 11.16
N LEU A 1111 38.03 33.09 11.98
CA LEU A 1111 38.44 32.81 13.37
C LEU A 1111 38.91 31.35 13.51
N GLY A 1112 40.21 31.14 13.71
CA GLY A 1112 40.81 29.80 13.79
C GLY A 1112 40.49 28.96 12.56
N THR A 1113 39.78 27.84 12.76
CA THR A 1113 39.30 26.96 11.66
C THR A 1113 38.35 27.64 10.68
N GLY A 1114 37.78 28.80 11.03
CA GLY A 1114 37.08 29.68 10.09
C GLY A 1114 37.97 30.25 8.97
N ALA A 1115 39.28 29.96 8.96
CA ALA A 1115 40.15 30.20 7.81
C ALA A 1115 39.92 29.26 6.62
N ALA A 1116 39.18 28.16 6.79
CA ALA A 1116 38.96 27.15 5.76
C ALA A 1116 38.44 27.72 4.42
N PRO A 1117 37.23 28.31 4.32
CA PRO A 1117 36.72 28.81 3.05
C PRO A 1117 37.60 29.94 2.48
N PHE A 1118 38.24 30.73 3.33
CA PHE A 1118 39.07 31.86 2.89
C PHE A 1118 40.40 31.41 2.26
N ARG A 1119 40.95 30.27 2.65
CA ARG A 1119 42.04 29.63 1.91
C ARG A 1119 41.60 29.21 0.50
N ALA A 1120 40.40 28.63 0.36
CA ALA A 1120 39.83 28.31 -0.95
C ALA A 1120 39.59 29.55 -1.81
N PHE A 1121 39.08 30.65 -1.23
CA PHE A 1121 38.89 31.92 -1.92
C PHE A 1121 40.23 32.46 -2.43
N LEU A 1122 41.28 32.47 -1.59
CA LEU A 1122 42.60 32.98 -1.96
C LEU A 1122 43.24 32.17 -3.09
N GLN A 1123 43.17 30.84 -3.04
CA GLN A 1123 43.65 29.98 -4.13
C GLN A 1123 42.93 30.26 -5.46
N ALA A 1124 41.60 30.39 -5.43
CA ALA A 1124 40.83 30.71 -6.63
C ALA A 1124 41.19 32.10 -7.19
N ARG A 1125 41.34 33.11 -6.32
CA ARG A 1125 41.70 34.47 -6.74
C ARG A 1125 43.14 34.61 -7.21
N ALA A 1126 44.08 33.86 -6.64
CA ALA A 1126 45.45 33.75 -7.16
C ALA A 1126 45.46 33.18 -8.58
N LEU A 1127 44.75 32.07 -8.81
CA LEU A 1127 44.66 31.41 -10.11
C LEU A 1127 43.99 32.29 -11.18
N GLN A 1128 42.88 32.96 -10.85
CA GLN A 1128 42.22 33.92 -11.77
C GLN A 1128 43.17 35.05 -12.19
N ARG A 1129 43.96 35.57 -11.25
CA ARG A 1129 44.95 36.63 -11.51
C ARG A 1129 46.15 36.14 -12.31
N GLU A 1130 46.61 34.91 -12.09
CA GLU A 1130 47.63 34.25 -12.93
C GLU A 1130 47.13 34.04 -14.37
N GLN A 1131 45.84 33.74 -14.54
CA GLN A 1131 45.16 33.65 -15.84
C GLN A 1131 44.88 35.03 -16.49
N GLY A 1132 45.20 36.13 -15.81
CA GLY A 1132 45.06 37.50 -16.33
C GLY A 1132 43.68 38.13 -16.16
N GLU A 1133 42.81 37.58 -15.31
CA GLU A 1133 41.54 38.23 -14.97
C GLU A 1133 41.75 39.48 -14.09
N ASP A 1134 40.86 40.47 -14.24
CA ASP A 1134 40.78 41.63 -13.34
C ASP A 1134 40.19 41.19 -11.99
N VAL A 1135 41.07 40.90 -11.03
CA VAL A 1135 40.69 40.39 -9.70
C VAL A 1135 40.60 41.53 -8.69
N GLY A 1136 39.43 41.67 -8.06
CA GLY A 1136 39.11 42.70 -7.08
C GLY A 1136 39.94 42.61 -5.79
N PRO A 1137 40.04 43.71 -5.02
CA PRO A 1137 40.87 43.75 -3.83
C PRO A 1137 40.36 42.80 -2.73
N LEU A 1138 41.27 42.00 -2.17
CA LEU A 1138 40.98 41.09 -1.06
C LEU A 1138 41.52 41.62 0.27
N VAL A 1139 40.65 41.67 1.26
CA VAL A 1139 40.95 42.06 2.65
C VAL A 1139 40.65 40.88 3.56
N TYR A 1140 41.63 40.44 4.37
CA TYR A 1140 41.43 39.31 5.29
C TYR A 1140 41.74 39.66 6.74
N TYR A 1141 40.75 39.46 7.62
CA TYR A 1141 40.91 39.52 9.08
C TYR A 1141 41.02 38.10 9.65
N PHE A 1142 42.20 37.75 10.15
CA PHE A 1142 42.46 36.46 10.79
C PHE A 1142 42.56 36.62 12.32
N GLY A 1143 41.80 35.81 13.06
CA GLY A 1143 41.79 35.82 14.53
C GLY A 1143 42.15 34.47 15.16
N SER A 1144 43.07 34.47 16.14
CA SER A 1144 43.43 33.28 16.92
C SER A 1144 43.91 33.61 18.35
N ARG A 1145 44.42 32.61 19.10
CA ARG A 1145 44.97 32.80 20.45
C ARG A 1145 46.34 33.47 20.42
N TYR A 1146 47.34 32.84 19.78
CA TYR A 1146 48.75 33.26 19.81
C TYR A 1146 49.38 33.15 18.42
N ARG A 1147 50.20 34.13 17.98
CA ARG A 1147 50.87 34.06 16.66
C ARG A 1147 51.81 32.86 16.55
N ALA A 1148 52.50 32.51 17.64
CA ALA A 1148 53.49 31.42 17.66
C ALA A 1148 52.88 30.01 17.67
N SER A 1149 51.56 29.86 17.86
CA SER A 1149 50.93 28.53 18.06
C SER A 1149 49.66 28.29 17.24
N GLU A 1150 48.94 29.35 16.83
CA GLU A 1150 47.69 29.25 16.07
C GLU A 1150 47.64 30.20 14.85
N TYR A 1151 48.78 30.57 14.26
CA TYR A 1151 48.79 31.33 13.00
C TYR A 1151 48.72 30.38 11.79
N LEU A 1152 47.51 29.83 11.58
CA LEU A 1152 47.21 28.81 10.59
C LEU A 1152 47.50 29.33 9.17
N TYR A 1153 48.32 28.60 8.41
CA TYR A 1153 48.82 28.95 7.08
C TYR A 1153 49.52 30.32 7.00
N GLY A 1154 50.13 30.80 8.09
CA GLY A 1154 50.75 32.13 8.15
C GLY A 1154 51.74 32.42 7.00
N GLU A 1155 52.54 31.44 6.60
CA GLU A 1155 53.46 31.53 5.46
C GLU A 1155 52.73 31.68 4.11
N GLU A 1156 51.63 30.94 3.87
CA GLU A 1156 50.80 31.04 2.66
C GLU A 1156 50.10 32.42 2.60
N LEU A 1157 49.63 32.92 3.75
CA LEU A 1157 48.96 34.21 3.86
C LEU A 1157 49.92 35.41 3.72
N GLU A 1158 51.15 35.31 4.25
CA GLU A 1158 52.18 36.33 4.06
C GLU A 1158 52.73 36.32 2.62
N ALA A 1159 52.78 35.17 1.95
CA ALA A 1159 53.06 35.07 0.51
C ALA A 1159 51.98 35.74 -0.36
N TYR A 1160 50.68 35.41 -0.18
CA TYR A 1160 49.59 36.06 -0.93
C TYR A 1160 49.56 37.59 -0.72
N LEU A 1161 50.03 38.11 0.42
CA LEU A 1161 50.17 39.55 0.67
C LEU A 1161 51.38 40.15 -0.08
N ALA A 1162 52.50 39.43 -0.15
CA ALA A 1162 53.68 39.86 -0.90
C ALA A 1162 53.44 39.87 -2.43
N ASP A 1163 52.76 38.85 -2.95
CA ASP A 1163 52.33 38.77 -4.36
C ASP A 1163 51.16 39.72 -4.68
N GLY A 1164 50.60 40.38 -3.66
CA GLY A 1164 49.51 41.34 -3.76
C GLY A 1164 48.15 40.74 -4.13
N VAL A 1165 47.98 39.42 -4.01
CA VAL A 1165 46.67 38.73 -4.12
C VAL A 1165 45.79 39.16 -2.94
N LEU A 1166 46.33 39.15 -1.72
CA LEU A 1166 45.79 39.93 -0.61
C LEU A 1166 46.20 41.39 -0.79
N SER A 1167 45.20 42.27 -0.82
CA SER A 1167 45.42 43.73 -0.79
C SER A 1167 45.63 44.23 0.64
N LYS A 1168 45.09 43.53 1.65
CA LYS A 1168 45.33 43.82 3.07
C LYS A 1168 45.08 42.61 3.97
N MET A 1169 45.87 42.48 5.03
CA MET A 1169 45.69 41.47 6.08
C MET A 1169 45.67 42.12 7.47
N GLY A 1170 44.64 41.82 8.27
CA GLY A 1170 44.46 42.31 9.64
C GLY A 1170 44.53 41.18 10.65
N LEU A 1171 45.71 40.94 11.23
CA LEU A 1171 45.94 39.87 12.20
C LEU A 1171 45.51 40.28 13.63
N ALA A 1172 44.78 39.40 14.32
CA ALA A 1172 44.32 39.60 15.69
C ALA A 1172 44.68 38.39 16.59
N PHE A 1173 45.69 38.56 17.43
CA PHE A 1173 46.13 37.54 18.39
C PHE A 1173 45.65 37.90 19.80
N SER A 1174 44.71 37.11 20.32
CA SER A 1174 43.95 37.45 21.52
C SER A 1174 44.67 37.16 22.85
N ARG A 1175 45.88 36.59 22.84
CA ARG A 1175 46.64 36.21 24.05
C ARG A 1175 48.12 36.59 24.03
N ASP A 1176 48.65 37.13 22.94
CA ASP A 1176 50.06 37.59 22.85
C ASP A 1176 50.34 38.83 23.74
N GLN A 1177 49.30 39.52 24.21
CA GLN A 1177 49.40 40.68 25.11
C GLN A 1177 48.27 40.73 26.15
N ARG A 1178 48.44 41.55 27.20
CA ARG A 1178 47.51 41.67 28.34
C ARG A 1178 46.09 42.12 27.93
N GLN A 1179 46.00 43.05 26.98
CA GLN A 1179 44.73 43.54 26.43
C GLN A 1179 44.25 42.61 25.31
N LYS A 1180 42.94 42.37 25.25
CA LYS A 1180 42.35 41.57 24.16
C LYS A 1180 42.34 42.38 22.87
N VAL A 1181 42.78 41.74 21.80
CA VAL A 1181 42.70 42.22 20.43
C VAL A 1181 42.02 41.13 19.63
N TYR A 1182 40.87 41.46 19.07
CA TYR A 1182 40.04 40.59 18.25
C TYR A 1182 39.84 41.19 16.84
N ILE A 1183 39.19 40.45 15.94
CA ILE A 1183 39.02 40.89 14.55
C ILE A 1183 38.13 42.14 14.42
N GLN A 1184 37.16 42.34 15.32
CA GLN A 1184 36.37 43.57 15.40
C GLN A 1184 37.24 44.80 15.67
N ASP A 1185 38.34 44.69 16.43
CA ASP A 1185 39.26 45.80 16.65
C ASP A 1185 40.06 46.18 15.39
N LYS A 1186 40.27 45.22 14.48
CA LYS A 1186 40.89 45.43 13.16
C LYS A 1186 39.90 46.01 12.15
N ILE A 1187 38.67 45.50 12.13
CA ILE A 1187 37.54 46.08 11.37
C ILE A 1187 37.26 47.54 11.80
N ARG A 1188 37.42 47.86 13.10
CA ARG A 1188 37.33 49.23 13.63
C ARG A 1188 38.47 50.15 13.14
N GLN A 1189 39.69 49.61 13.01
CA GLN A 1189 40.87 50.33 12.50
C GLN A 1189 40.74 50.63 11.00
N ASP A 1190 40.12 49.73 10.24
CA ASP A 1190 40.08 49.77 8.78
C ASP A 1190 38.72 50.25 8.20
N SER A 1191 37.85 50.77 9.07
CA SER A 1191 36.45 51.07 8.77
C SER A 1191 36.20 51.96 7.55
N GLU A 1192 37.07 52.94 7.26
CA GLU A 1192 36.90 53.83 6.10
C GLU A 1192 37.07 53.09 4.77
N VAL A 1193 37.98 52.11 4.72
CA VAL A 1193 38.21 51.25 3.55
C VAL A 1193 37.07 50.25 3.42
N LEU A 1194 36.66 49.62 4.52
CA LEU A 1194 35.55 48.66 4.50
C LEU A 1194 34.23 49.29 4.04
N ALA A 1195 33.92 50.51 4.50
CA ALA A 1195 32.73 51.22 4.06
C ALA A 1195 32.80 51.63 2.57
N SER A 1196 33.98 51.90 2.01
CA SER A 1196 34.14 52.19 0.57
C SER A 1196 33.78 50.99 -0.31
N TYR A 1197 34.07 49.75 0.12
CA TYR A 1197 33.72 48.53 -0.60
C TYR A 1197 32.27 48.09 -0.37
N LEU A 1198 31.71 48.31 0.82
CA LEU A 1198 30.36 47.86 1.16
C LEU A 1198 29.27 48.82 0.65
N ALA A 1199 29.52 50.12 0.67
CA ALA A 1199 28.61 51.16 0.19
C ALA A 1199 29.33 52.20 -0.72
N PRO A 1200 29.92 51.77 -1.85
CA PRO A 1200 30.60 52.67 -2.81
C PRO A 1200 29.72 53.80 -3.36
N GLU A 1201 28.39 53.64 -3.32
CA GLU A 1201 27.41 54.68 -3.63
C GLU A 1201 27.58 55.95 -2.76
N LEU A 1202 28.05 55.81 -1.51
CA LEU A 1202 28.27 56.95 -0.62
C LEU A 1202 29.44 57.83 -1.10
N GLU A 1203 30.47 57.24 -1.70
CA GLU A 1203 31.60 57.98 -2.25
C GLU A 1203 31.23 58.70 -3.55
N LYS A 1204 30.38 58.07 -4.37
CA LYS A 1204 29.77 58.70 -5.55
C LYS A 1204 28.86 59.89 -5.17
N LEU A 1205 28.08 59.75 -4.09
CA LEU A 1205 27.22 60.81 -3.55
C LEU A 1205 28.02 61.96 -2.91
N ALA A 1206 29.08 61.65 -2.16
CA ALA A 1206 30.00 62.64 -1.60
C ALA A 1206 30.76 63.42 -2.70
N ALA A 1207 31.24 62.73 -3.75
CA ALA A 1207 31.86 63.36 -4.91
C ALA A 1207 30.90 64.26 -5.71
N ALA A 1208 29.59 63.97 -5.66
CA ALA A 1208 28.53 64.82 -6.22
C ALA A 1208 28.11 65.99 -5.29
N GLY A 1209 28.72 66.13 -4.11
CA GLY A 1209 28.39 67.18 -3.13
C GLY A 1209 27.10 66.96 -2.33
N GLY A 1210 26.52 65.76 -2.38
CA GLY A 1210 25.31 65.40 -1.63
C GLY A 1210 25.57 65.09 -0.16
N GLN A 1211 24.53 65.21 0.66
CA GLN A 1211 24.48 64.63 2.02
C GLN A 1211 23.61 63.38 2.02
N ALA A 1212 24.01 62.34 2.76
CA ALA A 1212 23.35 61.03 2.79
C ALA A 1212 22.06 61.02 3.65
N SER A 1213 21.28 62.09 3.63
CA SER A 1213 20.07 62.29 4.45
C SER A 1213 18.75 62.05 3.70
N ILE A 1214 18.82 61.55 2.47
CA ILE A 1214 17.67 61.16 1.65
C ILE A 1214 17.67 59.64 1.50
N VAL A 1215 16.48 59.04 1.43
CA VAL A 1215 16.21 57.60 1.41
C VAL A 1215 17.11 56.84 0.42
N LEU A 1216 17.46 55.59 0.75
CA LEU A 1216 18.17 54.61 -0.09
C LEU A 1216 17.31 54.16 -1.30
N ASP A 1217 16.92 55.11 -2.15
CA ASP A 1217 16.23 54.87 -3.41
C ASP A 1217 17.26 54.72 -4.54
N GLU A 1218 17.39 53.51 -5.07
CA GLU A 1218 18.27 53.20 -6.22
C GLU A 1218 17.94 54.07 -7.45
N ALA A 1219 16.72 54.63 -7.55
CA ALA A 1219 16.34 55.50 -8.65
C ALA A 1219 17.06 56.87 -8.63
N LEU A 1220 17.53 57.36 -7.47
CA LEU A 1220 18.33 58.59 -7.37
C LEU A 1220 19.84 58.32 -7.45
N LEU A 1221 20.29 57.21 -6.86
CA LEU A 1221 21.70 56.80 -6.88
C LEU A 1221 22.04 56.09 -8.20
N GLY A 1222 22.00 56.84 -9.30
CA GLY A 1222 22.24 56.34 -10.66
C GLY A 1222 23.42 55.38 -10.72
N SER A 1223 23.17 54.17 -11.22
CA SER A 1223 23.92 52.93 -10.96
C SER A 1223 25.42 53.08 -10.65
N VAL A 1224 25.84 52.55 -9.49
CA VAL A 1224 27.24 52.16 -9.27
C VAL A 1224 27.55 50.95 -10.15
N GLU A 1225 28.75 50.90 -10.72
CA GLU A 1225 29.23 49.75 -11.48
C GLU A 1225 29.25 48.50 -10.58
N GLU A 1226 28.59 47.42 -11.00
CA GLU A 1226 28.44 46.19 -10.21
C GLU A 1226 29.81 45.63 -9.78
N ALA A 1227 30.82 45.80 -10.64
CA ALA A 1227 32.22 45.53 -10.42
C ALA A 1227 32.83 46.13 -9.14
N LYS A 1228 32.27 47.21 -8.59
CA LYS A 1228 32.78 47.92 -7.39
C LYS A 1228 32.04 47.56 -6.11
N LYS A 1229 30.91 46.82 -6.18
CA LYS A 1229 30.15 46.37 -5.02
C LYS A 1229 30.89 45.20 -4.34
N GLY A 1230 31.48 45.47 -3.18
CA GLY A 1230 32.19 44.47 -2.39
C GLY A 1230 31.27 43.56 -1.58
N PHE A 1231 31.78 42.36 -1.24
CA PHE A 1231 31.10 41.35 -0.44
C PHE A 1231 31.82 41.18 0.91
N PHE A 1232 31.07 40.89 1.98
CA PHE A 1232 31.58 40.56 3.31
C PHE A 1232 31.24 39.12 3.68
N TYR A 1233 32.24 38.38 4.16
CA TYR A 1233 32.12 36.99 4.56
C TYR A 1233 32.71 36.78 5.97
N LEU A 1234 31.96 36.16 6.88
CA LEU A 1234 32.42 35.77 8.21
C LEU A 1234 32.25 34.26 8.43
N CYS A 1235 33.35 33.58 8.77
CA CYS A 1235 33.36 32.16 9.12
C CYS A 1235 34.06 31.93 10.47
N GLY A 1236 33.45 31.08 11.31
CA GLY A 1236 33.95 30.79 12.65
C GLY A 1236 32.83 30.57 13.68
N PRO A 1237 33.12 30.72 14.98
CA PRO A 1237 32.10 30.60 16.02
C PRO A 1237 31.12 31.78 15.99
N THR A 1238 29.92 31.57 16.50
CA THR A 1238 28.80 32.54 16.56
C THR A 1238 29.01 33.76 17.48
N TRP A 1239 29.81 33.67 18.54
CA TRP A 1239 29.90 34.72 19.58
C TRP A 1239 30.38 36.13 19.16
N PRO A 1240 31.24 36.35 18.12
CA PRO A 1240 31.68 37.68 17.73
C PRO A 1240 30.82 38.33 16.64
N VAL A 1241 29.80 37.62 16.12
CA VAL A 1241 28.91 38.16 15.07
C VAL A 1241 28.27 39.50 15.47
N PRO A 1242 27.79 39.72 16.72
CA PRO A 1242 27.22 41.00 17.13
C PRO A 1242 28.25 42.14 17.13
N ASP A 1243 29.46 41.89 17.66
CA ASP A 1243 30.54 42.87 17.71
C ASP A 1243 30.98 43.29 16.31
N ILE A 1244 31.14 42.32 15.40
CA ILE A 1244 31.53 42.55 14.01
C ILE A 1244 30.46 43.36 13.27
N HIS A 1245 29.18 43.01 13.45
CA HIS A 1245 28.06 43.76 12.88
C HIS A 1245 28.02 45.20 13.41
N ALA A 1246 28.24 45.40 14.70
CA ALA A 1246 28.30 46.73 15.32
C ALA A 1246 29.45 47.61 14.77
N GLU A 1247 30.63 47.04 14.53
CA GLU A 1247 31.75 47.78 13.92
C GLU A 1247 31.52 48.09 12.43
N LEU A 1248 30.82 47.23 11.69
CA LEU A 1248 30.43 47.51 10.29
C LEU A 1248 29.36 48.60 10.19
N VAL A 1249 28.35 48.58 11.08
CA VAL A 1249 27.41 49.70 11.26
C VAL A 1249 28.18 50.98 11.62
N GLY A 1250 29.11 50.91 12.58
CA GLY A 1250 29.96 52.03 12.97
C GLY A 1250 30.92 52.53 11.88
N ALA A 1251 31.25 51.70 10.89
CA ALA A 1251 32.03 52.06 9.71
C ALA A 1251 31.17 52.86 8.70
N LEU A 1252 29.95 52.37 8.42
CA LEU A 1252 28.98 53.08 7.59
C LEU A 1252 28.58 54.43 8.18
N GLN A 1253 28.44 54.51 9.52
CA GLN A 1253 28.19 55.79 10.21
C GLN A 1253 29.33 56.80 10.02
N ARG A 1254 30.60 56.36 9.96
CA ARG A 1254 31.76 57.24 9.71
C ARG A 1254 31.80 57.80 8.28
N LYS A 1255 31.12 57.16 7.30
CA LYS A 1255 30.86 57.71 5.96
C LYS A 1255 29.60 58.61 5.88
N GLY A 1256 28.98 58.94 7.01
CA GLY A 1256 27.92 59.96 7.10
C GLY A 1256 26.48 59.44 7.17
N LEU A 1257 26.27 58.12 7.29
CA LEU A 1257 24.93 57.57 7.56
C LEU A 1257 24.53 57.73 9.04
N SER A 1258 23.24 57.95 9.30
CA SER A 1258 22.70 57.77 10.64
C SER A 1258 22.72 56.29 11.04
N LYS A 1259 22.61 56.00 12.35
CA LYS A 1259 22.62 54.62 12.85
C LYS A 1259 21.54 53.75 12.15
N THR A 1260 20.31 54.27 12.04
CA THR A 1260 19.19 53.54 11.43
C THR A 1260 19.45 53.23 9.96
N GLN A 1261 19.95 54.19 9.18
CA GLN A 1261 20.29 53.97 7.76
C GLN A 1261 21.45 52.99 7.58
N ALA A 1262 22.41 52.96 8.53
CA ALA A 1262 23.50 51.98 8.52
C ALA A 1262 22.99 50.57 8.87
N GLU A 1263 22.05 50.42 9.80
CA GLU A 1263 21.39 49.14 10.09
C GLU A 1263 20.52 48.69 8.89
N GLU A 1264 19.74 49.58 8.28
CA GLU A 1264 18.98 49.33 7.04
C GLU A 1264 19.89 48.89 5.89
N LYS A 1265 21.04 49.54 5.68
CA LYS A 1265 22.01 49.13 4.66
C LYS A 1265 22.62 47.75 4.95
N MET A 1266 22.84 47.39 6.22
CA MET A 1266 23.31 46.06 6.60
C MET A 1266 22.25 44.96 6.40
N GLU A 1267 20.95 45.26 6.50
CA GLU A 1267 19.89 44.33 6.08
C GLU A 1267 19.79 44.24 4.55
N LEU A 1268 19.90 45.36 3.83
CA LEU A 1268 19.96 45.35 2.35
C LEU A 1268 21.14 44.51 1.83
N LEU A 1269 22.32 44.59 2.45
CA LEU A 1269 23.47 43.73 2.12
C LEU A 1269 23.20 42.23 2.37
N LYS A 1270 22.28 41.87 3.26
CA LYS A 1270 21.83 40.48 3.44
C LYS A 1270 20.82 40.07 2.36
N GLU A 1271 19.89 40.94 1.98
CA GLU A 1271 18.96 40.70 0.86
C GLU A 1271 19.68 40.62 -0.50
N GLU A 1272 20.77 41.37 -0.68
CA GLU A 1272 21.68 41.32 -1.83
C GLU A 1272 22.62 40.10 -1.82
N GLU A 1273 22.56 39.24 -0.78
CA GLU A 1273 23.47 38.09 -0.58
C GLU A 1273 24.97 38.50 -0.51
N ARG A 1274 25.23 39.78 -0.15
CA ARG A 1274 26.56 40.42 -0.02
C ARG A 1274 27.12 40.47 1.41
N TYR A 1275 26.33 40.12 2.42
CA TYR A 1275 26.78 39.91 3.80
C TYR A 1275 26.49 38.46 4.21
N VAL A 1276 27.50 37.62 4.10
CA VAL A 1276 27.41 36.15 4.20
C VAL A 1276 28.02 35.65 5.50
N LEU A 1277 27.28 34.79 6.22
CA LEU A 1277 27.70 34.18 7.48
C LEU A 1277 27.69 32.65 7.35
N GLU A 1278 28.81 31.99 7.65
CA GLU A 1278 28.89 30.54 7.86
C GLU A 1278 29.49 30.27 9.24
N VAL A 1279 28.62 30.26 10.25
CA VAL A 1279 29.01 30.27 11.67
C VAL A 1279 28.45 29.07 12.45
N TYR A 1280 29.18 28.68 13.49
CA TYR A 1280 28.94 27.47 14.30
C TYR A 1280 29.13 27.67 15.82
#